data_AF-Q08RH8-F1
#
_entry.id   AF-Q08RH8-F1
#
_cell.length_a   1.000
_cell.length_b   1.000
_cell.length_c   1.000
_cell.angle_alpha   90.00
_cell.angle_beta   90.00
_cell.angle_gamma   90.00
#
_symmetry.space_group_name_H-M   'P 1'
#
loop_
_entity.id
_entity.type
_entity.pdbx_description
1 polymer ?
#
loop_
_entity_poly.entity_id
_entity_poly.type
_entity_poly.pdbx_seq_one_letter_code
_entity_poly.pdbx_strand_id
1 'polypeptide(L)'
;MRIYSGTRVGKLLLGTLLAMGVPLPRTARGAEPERCPSRLPGWTNIAPEARITPSSAYTDAQGVTQGGCQAVDGLIGLDGRGEWVSHWEVNPWITLEWDTPRTIHAIDLYDRVNTWPNLNAGILRFSDNTALEVTGIPTGGALKSITFAPKTVTWVKFESTGGSGNLNGLSEIVVSEVPSPTRGHARSEQVNLVFWPGTRLTSSTPFNVGTRQLSTKFGEDPNNYHDFPNGAWLQLDLGAGNAQHVNKVRLRFGTASTVATAYKIWVGNDPELADATLAADVSNNTRQIVSQRFTPIRGRFVRVQVFNTAPGSQPVRVDGLSVYSIDPKPVTRHYPVNERGAGKAKLEPLRGWGWYHAARKANNLLSDDPVTVAPDDRDDSNTPLDLAYEGAAFRVELDDTYTLEKMILGFGRLPPTPAELQVELSVDDIHYHTVFNGTVPPGHAPVLTWSTAGGQGDAKYVRVTFPRTAAPHNVQVLSRLELYGLPVASPAILPGEAPEGSLPVGTLDVPFGGYLSAAIYDSQGKLVRTLKNREPVAKGQNRPLYWNGRDDFDHELPPGPYQWKAAVSKVSSRDDGSVGNTGNPSHGLTHAPYHAAALAYDAAGYLYTASSWEEPEMDLRRYKPNGTPDWALSGKLNTAVATDGQFVYVAQWKEQDGLMANVIRRHRASDGAPKGFTGTADGTILINPPAANPKPESQRRATADQTRWYVGINGLAADATRLWVSNYRMNRVECYDKASGVLCGSFAVRQPLGIAAGADGFIWVAHEGSRVTRFRASMPRDPSWGKPVGGLSGLADPYALSLGLGGQRLFLTELGTGSVLEYSTALGQRLATHGRQAQPGPMQPDHFRLGDRAGIAVDEQGRYVVADTGNHRLQWFYANGTLRRSMSSEFISAPFVDETGESPHFVLSGPRQYAVDLATGAWQYTHNWTPTDNAFFDAVSKRRRLQVGTHQGSPLYRDFLFYTSDGFRGGVTVYLLEPGDTGMRRAASIGSGWTGAEDNTLPGNRCFQWIDSSADGVVDPLSEVTFPDDCVSGDMNVWVSETGDLWLSQTSPGEGAVIIPLQGFDAHFNPIYGFAARTSVLPLDTSPTNYRAALIRSIPHSRQFLTLGSTAQSDQARGTTGFGSGRVATLHHPDGSEKVRVNLPDEWKAFTIAADGEYWYTGHSRDDQHWIHMYDEDGLLIATMRPGAPSRWGAGWMDHSASMTARKEPGTSTHYVYAEDVFWGRMIRYATVVHPGDVSRGSGHFTWPAWQAESARAELREAPSLGRSPP
;
A
#
# COMPACT_ATOMS: atom_id res chain seq x y z
N MET A 1 -14.07 -12.43 62.89
CA MET A 1 -14.94 -12.80 64.03
C MET A 1 -16.34 -13.10 63.51
N ARG A 2 -17.02 -14.06 64.11
CA ARG A 2 -18.27 -14.72 63.66
C ARG A 2 -19.52 -14.06 64.32
N ILE A 3 -20.65 -14.09 63.61
CA ILE A 3 -22.05 -14.33 64.10
C ILE A 3 -23.01 -13.15 64.41
N TYR A 4 -24.03 -13.04 63.53
CA TYR A 4 -25.52 -12.96 63.69
C TYR A 4 -26.36 -11.70 64.03
N SER A 5 -27.40 -11.51 63.17
CA SER A 5 -28.84 -11.16 63.34
C SER A 5 -29.25 -9.81 63.97
N GLY A 6 -30.07 -8.96 63.31
CA GLY A 6 -31.56 -9.02 63.26
C GLY A 6 -32.15 -8.17 64.42
N THR A 7 -33.13 -7.26 64.36
CA THR A 7 -34.33 -7.10 63.52
C THR A 7 -35.04 -5.75 63.86
N ARG A 8 -35.56 -5.08 62.81
CA ARG A 8 -36.78 -4.23 62.64
C ARG A 8 -37.60 -3.59 63.80
N VAL A 9 -37.92 -2.30 63.55
CA VAL A 9 -39.22 -1.53 63.70
C VAL A 9 -39.65 -1.16 65.14
N GLY A 10 -40.08 0.06 65.51
CA GLY A 10 -40.40 1.31 64.81
C GLY A 10 -41.55 2.04 65.55
N LYS A 11 -41.45 3.39 65.65
CA LYS A 11 -42.43 4.42 66.09
C LYS A 11 -42.52 4.81 67.59
N LEU A 12 -42.11 6.06 67.89
CA LEU A 12 -43.07 7.10 68.28
C LEU A 12 -42.53 8.52 67.95
N LEU A 13 -43.48 9.40 67.64
CA LEU A 13 -43.38 10.71 67.00
C LEU A 13 -42.95 11.86 67.93
N LEU A 14 -42.20 12.79 67.33
CA LEU A 14 -42.34 14.26 67.35
C LEU A 14 -42.43 15.01 68.71
N GLY A 15 -41.36 15.78 69.00
CA GLY A 15 -41.35 16.83 70.02
C GLY A 15 -40.09 17.70 69.95
N THR A 16 -40.15 18.74 69.10
CA THR A 16 -39.47 20.04 69.25
C THR A 16 -37.96 20.17 68.90
N LEU A 17 -37.71 20.71 67.69
CA LEU A 17 -36.50 21.42 67.28
C LEU A 17 -36.28 22.69 68.12
N LEU A 18 -35.04 22.99 68.54
CA LEU A 18 -34.31 24.26 68.34
C LEU A 18 -33.14 24.37 69.33
N ALA A 19 -31.94 23.96 68.91
CA ALA A 19 -30.68 24.66 69.20
C ALA A 19 -29.52 23.95 68.48
N MET A 20 -28.76 24.73 67.69
CA MET A 20 -27.42 24.42 67.18
C MET A 20 -27.32 23.43 66.00
N GLY A 21 -27.54 23.98 64.80
CA GLY A 21 -26.68 23.87 63.62
C GLY A 21 -25.79 22.64 63.40
N VAL A 22 -26.38 21.46 63.26
CA VAL A 22 -25.71 20.30 62.65
C VAL A 22 -26.63 19.74 61.54
N PRO A 23 -26.23 19.73 60.26
CA PRO A 23 -26.91 18.91 59.27
C PRO A 23 -26.50 17.46 59.51
N LEU A 24 -27.38 16.67 60.14
CA LEU A 24 -27.34 15.21 60.06
C LEU A 24 -27.81 14.77 58.65
N PRO A 25 -27.30 13.63 58.15
CA PRO A 25 -27.26 13.30 56.73
C PRO A 25 -28.67 13.13 56.16
N ARG A 26 -28.89 13.70 54.97
CA ARG A 26 -30.05 13.35 54.17
C ARG A 26 -30.06 11.83 53.98
N THR A 27 -31.13 11.22 54.47
CA THR A 27 -31.68 9.94 54.03
C THR A 27 -31.38 9.71 52.56
N ALA A 28 -30.86 8.53 52.22
CA ALA A 28 -30.59 8.04 50.88
C ALA A 28 -31.65 8.55 49.88
N ARG A 29 -31.31 9.64 49.20
CA ARG A 29 -31.88 9.90 47.89
C ARG A 29 -31.41 8.71 47.06
N GLY A 30 -32.34 7.99 46.43
CA GLY A 30 -31.95 7.12 45.32
C GLY A 30 -31.03 7.94 44.42
N ALA A 31 -29.87 7.36 44.07
CA ALA A 31 -28.77 8.04 43.39
C ALA A 31 -29.35 8.99 42.34
N GLU A 32 -29.34 10.30 42.64
CA GLU A 32 -29.85 11.29 41.71
C GLU A 32 -28.83 11.33 40.57
N PRO A 33 -29.27 11.20 39.30
CA PRO A 33 -28.36 11.15 38.17
C PRO A 33 -27.47 12.40 38.15
N GLU A 34 -26.15 12.21 38.19
CA GLU A 34 -25.19 13.32 38.13
C GLU A 34 -24.94 13.70 36.68
N ARG A 35 -24.94 15.01 36.37
CA ARG A 35 -24.50 15.54 35.08
C ARG A 35 -23.03 15.92 35.20
N CYS A 36 -22.18 15.19 34.50
CA CYS A 36 -20.74 15.38 34.55
C CYS A 36 -20.32 16.66 33.79
N PRO A 37 -19.33 17.42 34.27
CA PRO A 37 -18.81 18.58 33.55
C PRO A 37 -18.18 18.13 32.22
N SER A 38 -18.70 18.65 31.11
CA SER A 38 -18.27 18.25 29.76
C SER A 38 -16.85 18.74 29.44
N ARG A 39 -15.88 17.82 29.33
CA ARG A 39 -14.68 17.99 28.47
C ARG A 39 -15.02 17.47 27.07
N LEU A 40 -14.66 18.22 26.03
CA LEU A 40 -15.10 17.97 24.65
C LEU A 40 -14.73 16.55 24.18
N PRO A 41 -15.71 15.69 23.81
CA PRO A 41 -15.43 14.34 23.35
C PRO A 41 -14.74 14.32 21.98
N GLY A 42 -13.76 13.42 21.82
CA GLY A 42 -13.35 12.93 20.50
C GLY A 42 -14.57 12.30 19.80
N TRP A 43 -14.64 12.41 18.47
CA TRP A 43 -15.84 12.23 17.63
C TRP A 43 -16.50 10.83 17.63
N THR A 44 -16.30 10.01 18.66
CA THR A 44 -16.89 8.68 18.82
C THR A 44 -17.40 8.37 20.23
N ASN A 45 -16.86 8.95 21.34
CA ASN A 45 -17.29 8.63 22.71
C ASN A 45 -18.44 9.54 23.20
N ILE A 46 -19.61 8.96 23.47
CA ILE A 46 -20.77 9.68 24.00
C ILE A 46 -21.07 9.40 25.48
N ALA A 47 -20.23 8.62 26.15
CA ALA A 47 -20.37 8.35 27.58
C ALA A 47 -20.41 9.63 28.44
N PRO A 48 -19.59 10.68 28.17
CA PRO A 48 -19.63 11.94 28.93
C PRO A 48 -20.93 12.74 28.74
N GLU A 49 -21.72 12.41 27.72
CA GLU A 49 -23.00 13.08 27.43
C GLU A 49 -24.19 12.48 28.21
N ALA A 50 -23.98 11.35 28.88
CA ALA A 50 -25.00 10.68 29.67
C ALA A 50 -25.13 11.31 31.07
N ARG A 51 -26.32 11.17 31.66
CA ARG A 51 -26.52 11.24 33.10
C ARG A 51 -26.04 9.93 33.68
N ILE A 52 -25.11 10.02 34.63
CA ILE A 52 -24.46 8.84 35.19
C ILE A 52 -25.08 8.53 36.54
N THR A 53 -25.53 7.30 36.68
CA THR A 53 -26.06 6.76 37.94
C THR A 53 -25.24 5.52 38.30
N PRO A 54 -24.24 5.66 39.19
CA PRO A 54 -23.58 4.50 39.78
C PRO A 54 -24.43 3.90 40.91
N SER A 55 -24.18 2.63 41.20
CA SER A 55 -24.69 1.89 42.37
C SER A 55 -24.36 2.60 43.69
N SER A 56 -23.10 3.00 43.84
CA SER A 56 -22.60 3.82 44.95
C SER A 56 -21.27 4.47 44.57
N ALA A 57 -20.77 5.39 45.41
CA ALA A 57 -19.49 6.04 45.23
C ALA A 57 -18.71 6.05 46.57
N TYR A 58 -17.42 5.73 46.53
CA TYR A 58 -16.53 5.79 47.68
C TYR A 58 -15.99 7.22 47.86
N THR A 59 -15.97 7.69 49.12
CA THR A 59 -15.28 8.93 49.51
C THR A 59 -14.06 8.55 50.31
N ASP A 60 -12.89 9.00 49.87
CA ASP A 60 -11.63 8.71 50.56
C ASP A 60 -11.46 9.52 51.86
N ALA A 61 -10.37 9.23 52.59
CA ALA A 61 -10.05 9.89 53.85
C ALA A 61 -9.77 11.41 53.70
N GLN A 62 -9.53 11.87 52.47
CA GLN A 62 -9.28 13.26 52.10
C GLN A 62 -10.58 13.99 51.73
N GLY A 63 -11.72 13.30 51.75
CA GLY A 63 -13.04 13.85 51.42
C GLY A 63 -13.32 13.92 49.91
N VAL A 64 -12.49 13.30 49.07
CA VAL A 64 -12.69 13.25 47.62
C VAL A 64 -13.61 12.07 47.29
N THR A 65 -14.71 12.36 46.58
CA THR A 65 -15.68 11.33 46.16
C THR A 65 -15.36 10.85 44.76
N GLN A 66 -15.12 9.55 44.61
CA GLN A 66 -14.87 8.85 43.34
C GLN A 66 -16.21 8.39 42.74
N GLY A 67 -16.97 9.34 42.21
CA GLY A 67 -18.31 9.16 41.64
C GLY A 67 -18.32 8.54 40.24
N GLY A 68 -19.52 8.38 39.68
CA GLY A 68 -19.70 7.80 38.35
C GLY A 68 -19.12 8.66 37.22
N CYS A 69 -19.03 9.98 37.43
CA CYS A 69 -18.48 10.90 36.44
C CYS A 69 -17.02 10.66 36.11
N GLN A 70 -16.26 10.09 37.04
CA GLN A 70 -14.86 9.73 36.85
C GLN A 70 -14.68 8.52 35.91
N ALA A 71 -15.72 7.72 35.66
CA ALA A 71 -15.65 6.65 34.66
C ALA A 71 -15.91 7.15 33.23
N VAL A 72 -16.23 8.43 33.04
CA VAL A 72 -16.56 9.01 31.73
C VAL A 72 -15.84 10.34 31.52
N ASP A 73 -14.76 10.59 32.25
CA ASP A 73 -14.02 11.85 32.18
C ASP A 73 -12.89 11.83 31.15
N GLY A 74 -12.65 10.68 30.52
CA GLY A 74 -11.63 10.44 29.51
C GLY A 74 -10.22 10.22 30.09
N LEU A 75 -10.08 10.05 31.40
CA LEU A 75 -8.82 9.75 32.07
C LEU A 75 -8.68 8.24 32.30
N ILE A 76 -8.09 7.56 31.32
CA ILE A 76 -7.92 6.10 31.35
C ILE A 76 -6.60 5.73 32.03
N GLY A 77 -6.65 4.79 32.97
CA GLY A 77 -5.46 4.11 33.48
C GLY A 77 -4.66 4.90 34.52
N LEU A 78 -5.32 5.73 35.35
CA LEU A 78 -4.67 6.51 36.41
C LEU A 78 -5.16 6.08 37.81
N ASP A 79 -4.29 5.43 38.59
CA ASP A 79 -4.64 4.98 39.95
C ASP A 79 -5.03 6.15 40.87
N GLY A 80 -6.19 6.02 41.53
CA GLY A 80 -6.72 7.01 42.47
C GLY A 80 -7.21 8.34 41.85
N ARG A 81 -7.14 8.50 40.52
CA ARG A 81 -7.55 9.74 39.82
C ARG A 81 -8.25 9.41 38.50
N GLY A 82 -9.48 9.89 38.29
CA GLY A 82 -10.22 9.56 37.07
C GLY A 82 -10.66 8.09 37.05
N GLU A 83 -11.07 7.57 38.21
CA GLU A 83 -11.74 6.28 38.31
C GLU A 83 -13.03 6.45 39.12
N TRP A 84 -14.08 5.75 38.71
CA TRP A 84 -15.24 5.53 39.57
C TRP A 84 -14.94 4.35 40.50
N VAL A 85 -15.25 4.50 41.79
CA VAL A 85 -15.07 3.45 42.80
C VAL A 85 -16.35 3.27 43.60
N SER A 86 -16.91 2.06 43.59
CA SER A 86 -18.09 1.74 44.38
C SER A 86 -17.81 1.71 45.88
N HIS A 87 -18.82 1.98 46.70
CA HIS A 87 -18.71 1.97 48.16
C HIS A 87 -18.79 0.55 48.73
N TRP A 88 -17.64 -0.11 48.78
CA TRP A 88 -17.45 -1.46 49.34
C TRP A 88 -18.25 -2.56 48.65
N GLU A 89 -18.62 -2.38 47.38
CA GLU A 89 -19.38 -3.38 46.63
C GLU A 89 -18.44 -4.35 45.90
N VAL A 90 -18.84 -5.62 45.87
CA VAL A 90 -18.18 -6.67 45.08
C VAL A 90 -18.68 -6.65 43.64
N ASN A 91 -19.98 -6.50 43.43
CA ASN A 91 -20.59 -6.53 42.09
C ASN A 91 -21.36 -5.22 41.85
N PRO A 92 -20.65 -4.10 41.68
CA PRO A 92 -21.28 -2.81 41.46
C PRO A 92 -21.87 -2.71 40.06
N TRP A 93 -22.73 -1.71 39.87
CA TRP A 93 -23.27 -1.36 38.57
C TRP A 93 -23.18 0.13 38.29
N ILE A 94 -23.16 0.50 37.01
CA ILE A 94 -23.21 1.88 36.53
C ILE A 94 -24.17 1.99 35.35
N THR A 95 -25.04 3.00 35.37
CA THR A 95 -26.01 3.29 34.30
C THR A 95 -25.68 4.61 33.65
N LEU A 96 -25.66 4.63 32.33
CA LEU A 96 -25.51 5.81 31.50
C LEU A 96 -26.86 6.06 30.82
N GLU A 97 -27.50 7.18 31.15
CA GLU A 97 -28.81 7.57 30.63
C GLU A 97 -28.71 8.84 29.78
N TRP A 98 -29.14 8.79 28.52
CA TRP A 98 -29.15 9.97 27.66
C TRP A 98 -30.55 10.57 27.61
N ASP A 99 -30.63 11.90 27.64
CA ASP A 99 -31.89 12.65 27.52
C ASP A 99 -32.58 12.40 26.15
N THR A 100 -31.83 11.94 25.15
CA THR A 100 -32.31 11.54 23.82
C THR A 100 -31.83 10.14 23.46
N PRO A 101 -32.61 9.33 22.71
CA PRO A 101 -32.15 8.03 22.23
C PRO A 101 -30.85 8.16 21.41
N ARG A 102 -29.83 7.37 21.76
CA ARG A 102 -28.51 7.32 21.11
C ARG A 102 -28.33 5.98 20.41
N THR A 103 -27.76 5.98 19.22
CA THR A 103 -27.49 4.73 18.49
C THR A 103 -26.05 4.33 18.70
N ILE A 104 -25.78 3.24 19.43
CA ILE A 104 -24.44 2.83 19.85
C ILE A 104 -24.08 1.46 19.26
N HIS A 105 -22.80 1.19 19.04
CA HIS A 105 -22.33 -0.07 18.40
C HIS A 105 -21.13 -0.73 19.08
N ALA A 106 -20.47 -0.04 20.01
CA ALA A 106 -19.41 -0.60 20.80
C ALA A 106 -19.34 0.06 22.18
N ILE A 107 -18.88 -0.70 23.17
CA ILE A 107 -18.57 -0.24 24.52
C ILE A 107 -17.19 -0.76 24.89
N ASP A 108 -16.29 0.11 25.30
CA ASP A 108 -15.00 -0.28 25.87
C ASP A 108 -15.04 -0.09 27.39
N LEU A 109 -14.56 -1.10 28.11
CA LEU A 109 -14.46 -1.10 29.57
C LEU A 109 -13.01 -1.16 29.98
N TYR A 110 -12.64 -0.29 30.92
CA TYR A 110 -11.36 -0.28 31.60
C TYR A 110 -11.62 -0.50 33.08
N ASP A 111 -11.13 -1.63 33.61
CA ASP A 111 -11.13 -1.86 35.06
C ASP A 111 -10.25 -0.82 35.76
N ARG A 112 -10.23 -0.82 37.07
CA ARG A 112 -9.29 0.00 37.84
C ARG A 112 -7.85 -0.46 37.61
N VAL A 113 -6.90 0.44 37.80
CA VAL A 113 -5.45 0.18 37.55
C VAL A 113 -4.82 -0.77 38.57
N ASN A 114 -5.46 -0.96 39.72
CA ASN A 114 -5.01 -1.91 40.70
C ASN A 114 -5.20 -3.37 40.22
N THR A 115 -4.41 -4.28 40.77
CA THR A 115 -4.54 -5.72 40.50
C THR A 115 -5.53 -6.41 41.45
N TRP A 116 -6.08 -5.66 42.41
CA TRP A 116 -7.14 -6.06 43.35
C TRP A 116 -7.70 -4.82 44.05
N PRO A 117 -9.03 -4.65 44.20
CA PRO A 117 -10.13 -5.48 43.67
C PRO A 117 -10.37 -5.31 42.15
N ASN A 118 -10.97 -6.30 41.47
CA ASN A 118 -11.26 -6.25 40.02
C ASN A 118 -12.67 -6.74 39.68
N LEU A 119 -13.24 -6.30 38.55
CA LEU A 119 -14.59 -6.64 38.09
C LEU A 119 -14.70 -8.04 37.49
N ASN A 120 -13.66 -8.52 36.79
CA ASN A 120 -13.51 -9.80 36.06
C ASN A 120 -14.56 -10.14 34.97
N ALA A 121 -15.86 -9.90 35.22
CA ALA A 121 -16.98 -10.15 34.32
C ALA A 121 -18.19 -9.26 34.67
N GLY A 122 -19.13 -9.13 33.75
CA GLY A 122 -20.38 -8.41 33.95
C GLY A 122 -21.41 -8.62 32.85
N ILE A 123 -22.51 -7.89 32.91
CA ILE A 123 -23.60 -7.90 31.94
C ILE A 123 -23.89 -6.46 31.52
N LEU A 124 -23.88 -6.19 30.22
CA LEU A 124 -24.41 -4.96 29.65
C LEU A 124 -25.90 -5.14 29.36
N ARG A 125 -26.75 -4.32 29.97
CA ARG A 125 -28.19 -4.25 29.69
C ARG A 125 -28.51 -2.96 28.97
N PHE A 126 -29.43 -3.05 28.03
CA PHE A 126 -29.83 -1.93 27.18
C PHE A 126 -31.31 -1.62 27.36
N SER A 127 -31.71 -0.38 27.06
CA SER A 127 -33.11 0.05 27.14
C SER A 127 -34.06 -0.65 26.18
N ASP A 128 -33.54 -1.41 25.20
CA ASP A 128 -34.30 -2.26 24.28
C ASP A 128 -34.62 -3.66 24.87
N ASN A 129 -34.40 -3.86 26.17
CA ASN A 129 -34.51 -5.12 26.91
C ASN A 129 -33.53 -6.22 26.49
N THR A 130 -32.52 -5.93 25.65
CA THR A 130 -31.45 -6.88 25.36
C THR A 130 -30.35 -6.83 26.42
N ALA A 131 -29.61 -7.93 26.53
CA ALA A 131 -28.46 -8.04 27.42
C ALA A 131 -27.30 -8.75 26.71
N LEU A 132 -26.07 -8.38 27.06
CA LEU A 132 -24.84 -8.96 26.54
C LEU A 132 -23.92 -9.31 27.70
N GLU A 133 -23.50 -10.57 27.78
CA GLU A 133 -22.52 -11.02 28.78
C GLU A 133 -21.12 -10.57 28.39
N VAL A 134 -20.36 -10.10 29.38
CA VAL A 134 -18.97 -9.66 29.25
C VAL A 134 -18.13 -10.51 30.17
N THR A 135 -17.23 -11.32 29.62
CA THR A 135 -16.29 -12.16 30.37
C THR A 135 -14.85 -11.75 30.10
N GLY A 136 -13.94 -11.97 31.06
CA GLY A 136 -12.52 -11.70 30.90
C GLY A 136 -12.22 -10.20 30.74
N ILE A 137 -12.71 -9.39 31.68
CA ILE A 137 -12.28 -7.99 31.85
C ILE A 137 -10.86 -8.04 32.45
N PRO A 138 -9.83 -7.51 31.75
CA PRO A 138 -8.46 -7.53 32.26
C PRO A 138 -8.31 -6.73 33.55
N THR A 139 -7.56 -7.28 34.51
CA THR A 139 -7.16 -6.56 35.72
C THR A 139 -6.10 -5.50 35.38
N GLY A 140 -6.02 -4.41 36.15
CA GLY A 140 -4.95 -3.42 36.00
C GLY A 140 -5.18 -2.36 34.91
N GLY A 141 -6.44 -2.06 34.59
CA GLY A 141 -6.80 -0.95 33.69
C GLY A 141 -6.53 -1.18 32.20
N ALA A 142 -6.31 -2.42 31.76
CA ALA A 142 -6.20 -2.75 30.35
C ALA A 142 -7.58 -2.84 29.65
N LEU A 143 -7.60 -2.53 28.35
CA LEU A 143 -8.82 -2.41 27.54
C LEU A 143 -9.56 -3.75 27.40
N LYS A 144 -10.87 -3.74 27.67
CA LYS A 144 -11.83 -4.73 27.17
C LYS A 144 -12.78 -4.08 26.16
N SER A 145 -12.67 -4.41 24.87
CA SER A 145 -13.61 -3.94 23.85
C SER A 145 -14.78 -4.90 23.66
N ILE A 146 -16.00 -4.35 23.60
CA ILE A 146 -17.24 -5.08 23.36
C ILE A 146 -17.98 -4.47 22.17
N THR A 147 -18.07 -5.20 21.06
CA THR A 147 -18.79 -4.77 19.85
C THR A 147 -20.10 -5.53 19.67
N PHE A 148 -21.11 -4.87 19.13
CA PHE A 148 -22.43 -5.45 18.85
C PHE A 148 -23.14 -4.71 17.71
N ALA A 149 -24.15 -5.34 17.10
CA ALA A 149 -24.96 -4.68 16.07
C ALA A 149 -25.58 -3.37 16.61
N PRO A 150 -25.62 -2.26 15.85
CA PRO A 150 -26.05 -0.96 16.37
C PRO A 150 -27.41 -1.02 17.10
N LYS A 151 -27.45 -0.50 18.33
CA LYS A 151 -28.63 -0.44 19.20
C LYS A 151 -28.99 1.01 19.47
N THR A 152 -30.24 1.39 19.21
CA THR A 152 -30.78 2.68 19.66
C THR A 152 -31.26 2.53 21.09
N VAL A 153 -30.58 3.17 22.02
CA VAL A 153 -30.81 3.05 23.46
C VAL A 153 -30.95 4.43 24.10
N THR A 154 -31.83 4.54 25.10
CA THR A 154 -31.89 5.70 25.98
C THR A 154 -31.04 5.49 27.23
N TRP A 155 -30.72 4.24 27.57
CA TRP A 155 -29.80 3.91 28.63
C TRP A 155 -29.03 2.62 28.36
N VAL A 156 -27.82 2.54 28.90
CA VAL A 156 -27.05 1.30 29.04
C VAL A 156 -26.62 1.15 30.50
N LYS A 157 -26.71 -0.07 31.02
CA LYS A 157 -26.29 -0.43 32.37
C LYS A 157 -25.24 -1.52 32.30
N PHE A 158 -24.07 -1.27 32.87
CA PHE A 158 -23.09 -2.32 33.13
C PHE A 158 -23.27 -2.83 34.57
N GLU A 159 -23.51 -4.13 34.73
CA GLU A 159 -23.63 -4.81 36.02
C GLU A 159 -22.50 -5.83 36.18
N SER A 160 -21.60 -5.62 37.13
CA SER A 160 -20.55 -6.60 37.41
C SER A 160 -21.13 -7.89 37.98
N THR A 161 -20.56 -9.03 37.57
CA THR A 161 -20.96 -10.36 38.05
C THR A 161 -19.79 -11.21 38.53
N GLY A 162 -18.55 -10.85 38.16
CA GLY A 162 -17.34 -11.60 38.47
C GLY A 162 -16.46 -10.98 39.56
N GLY A 163 -16.92 -9.94 40.25
CA GLY A 163 -16.06 -9.08 41.05
C GLY A 163 -15.29 -9.81 42.16
N SER A 164 -14.03 -9.45 42.36
CA SER A 164 -13.14 -10.01 43.37
C SER A 164 -12.57 -8.91 44.25
N GLY A 165 -12.88 -8.95 45.55
CA GLY A 165 -12.58 -7.87 46.50
C GLY A 165 -13.71 -6.83 46.60
N ASN A 166 -13.59 -5.89 47.54
CA ASN A 166 -14.54 -4.79 47.74
C ASN A 166 -13.91 -3.49 47.21
N LEU A 167 -14.73 -2.53 46.75
CA LEU A 167 -14.31 -1.29 46.04
C LEU A 167 -14.09 -1.50 44.54
N ASN A 168 -14.86 -2.39 43.91
CA ASN A 168 -14.83 -2.54 42.47
C ASN A 168 -15.34 -1.27 41.76
N GLY A 169 -14.89 -1.03 40.54
CA GLY A 169 -15.17 0.20 39.82
C GLY A 169 -14.59 0.16 38.42
N LEU A 170 -14.63 1.29 37.72
CA LEU A 170 -14.08 1.41 36.37
C LEU A 170 -13.13 2.59 36.34
N SER A 171 -11.99 2.42 35.66
CA SER A 171 -11.20 3.57 35.24
C SER A 171 -11.94 4.34 34.16
N GLU A 172 -12.54 3.67 33.17
CA GLU A 172 -13.31 4.34 32.12
C GLU A 172 -14.33 3.39 31.49
N ILE A 173 -15.47 3.94 31.06
CA ILE A 173 -16.42 3.35 30.13
C ILE A 173 -16.59 4.26 28.91
N VAL A 174 -16.19 3.76 27.75
CA VAL A 174 -16.32 4.47 26.47
C VAL A 174 -17.52 3.91 25.74
N VAL A 175 -18.45 4.77 25.30
CA VAL A 175 -19.61 4.36 24.52
C VAL A 175 -19.51 4.94 23.12
N SER A 176 -19.38 4.07 22.13
CA SER A 176 -19.22 4.49 20.73
C SER A 176 -20.56 4.69 20.03
N GLU A 177 -20.87 5.94 19.68
CA GLU A 177 -22.07 6.27 18.91
C GLU A 177 -21.87 6.05 17.41
N VAL A 178 -22.92 5.58 16.73
CA VAL A 178 -23.07 5.66 15.28
C VAL A 178 -23.38 7.14 14.95
N PRO A 179 -22.52 7.85 14.22
CA PRO A 179 -22.66 9.30 14.02
C PRO A 179 -24.05 9.69 13.50
N SER A 180 -24.77 10.53 14.24
CA SER A 180 -26.01 11.15 13.75
C SER A 180 -25.66 12.20 12.68
N PRO A 181 -26.36 12.24 11.52
CA PRO A 181 -26.02 13.15 10.44
C PRO A 181 -26.41 14.60 10.79
N THR A 182 -25.45 15.43 11.23
CA THR A 182 -25.63 16.90 11.30
C THR A 182 -25.80 17.49 9.91
N ARG A 183 -26.78 18.41 9.75
CA ARG A 183 -27.10 19.19 8.54
C ARG A 183 -25.88 19.99 8.04
N GLY A 184 -25.01 19.34 7.29
CA GLY A 184 -24.21 19.99 6.27
C GLY A 184 -25.07 20.26 5.05
N HIS A 185 -24.73 21.31 4.29
CA HIS A 185 -25.23 21.46 2.92
C HIS A 185 -25.14 20.12 2.20
N ALA A 186 -26.30 19.69 1.67
CA ALA A 186 -26.58 18.32 1.28
C ALA A 186 -25.41 17.69 0.50
N ARG A 187 -24.68 16.81 1.19
CA ARG A 187 -23.94 15.73 0.54
C ARG A 187 -24.95 14.92 -0.27
N SER A 188 -24.53 14.49 -1.46
CA SER A 188 -25.17 13.48 -2.30
C SER A 188 -26.01 12.49 -1.46
N GLU A 189 -27.33 12.62 -1.58
CA GLU A 189 -28.34 11.89 -0.79
C GLU A 189 -28.19 10.37 -1.03
N GLN A 190 -27.80 9.60 -0.02
CA GLN A 190 -27.80 8.14 -0.10
C GLN A 190 -29.24 7.61 -0.02
N VAL A 191 -29.60 6.73 -0.96
CA VAL A 191 -30.90 6.07 -1.05
C VAL A 191 -30.80 4.70 -0.35
N ASN A 192 -31.66 4.44 0.64
CA ASN A 192 -31.61 3.19 1.41
C ASN A 192 -32.59 2.16 0.85
N LEU A 193 -32.12 0.92 0.72
CA LEU A 193 -32.89 -0.22 0.22
C LEU A 193 -33.00 -1.28 1.29
N VAL A 194 -34.23 -1.68 1.57
CA VAL A 194 -34.54 -2.70 2.57
C VAL A 194 -35.20 -3.88 1.88
N PHE A 195 -34.60 -5.06 2.08
CA PHE A 195 -35.13 -6.35 1.63
C PHE A 195 -35.66 -7.14 2.83
N TRP A 196 -36.75 -7.89 2.65
CA TRP A 196 -37.27 -8.77 3.69
C TRP A 196 -37.02 -10.26 3.37
N PRO A 197 -36.60 -11.08 4.37
CA PRO A 197 -36.36 -10.71 5.76
C PRO A 197 -34.92 -10.25 6.03
N GLY A 198 -34.68 -8.93 6.04
CA GLY A 198 -33.63 -8.32 6.86
C GLY A 198 -32.34 -7.84 6.18
N THR A 199 -32.11 -8.11 4.89
CA THR A 199 -30.88 -7.63 4.23
C THR A 199 -30.97 -6.12 3.92
N ARG A 200 -30.03 -5.32 4.42
CA ARG A 200 -29.84 -3.91 4.02
C ARG A 200 -28.60 -3.81 3.13
N LEU A 201 -28.77 -3.32 1.91
CA LEU A 201 -27.63 -2.97 1.05
C LEU A 201 -27.46 -1.44 1.05
N THR A 202 -26.29 -0.96 1.46
CA THR A 202 -25.86 0.41 1.20
C THR A 202 -25.12 0.45 -0.13
N SER A 203 -25.76 0.94 -1.19
CA SER A 203 -25.10 1.17 -2.47
C SER A 203 -24.16 2.38 -2.38
N SER A 204 -22.97 2.24 -2.99
CA SER A 204 -22.10 3.37 -3.32
C SER A 204 -22.78 4.21 -4.42
N THR A 205 -23.11 5.46 -4.07
CA THR A 205 -23.50 6.58 -4.94
C THR A 205 -24.71 6.38 -5.88
N PRO A 206 -25.84 7.09 -5.70
CA PRO A 206 -26.81 7.23 -6.78
C PRO A 206 -26.23 8.09 -7.91
N PHE A 207 -26.29 7.58 -9.15
CA PHE A 207 -26.12 8.42 -10.34
C PHE A 207 -27.41 9.22 -10.57
N ASN A 208 -27.37 10.52 -10.29
CA ASN A 208 -28.39 11.45 -10.80
C ASN A 208 -28.18 11.65 -12.30
N VAL A 209 -28.77 10.79 -13.12
CA VAL A 209 -28.80 10.97 -14.58
C VAL A 209 -29.97 11.89 -14.93
N GLY A 210 -29.74 13.20 -14.83
CA GLY A 210 -30.70 14.20 -15.29
C GLY A 210 -31.94 14.36 -14.40
N THR A 211 -32.61 15.49 -14.58
CA THR A 211 -33.75 15.97 -13.80
C THR A 211 -34.83 14.88 -13.59
N ARG A 212 -35.29 14.69 -12.34
CA ARG A 212 -36.49 13.90 -11.93
C ARG A 212 -36.40 12.37 -11.77
N GLN A 213 -35.21 11.76 -11.76
CA GLN A 213 -35.06 10.30 -11.58
C GLN A 213 -34.15 9.94 -10.39
N LEU A 214 -34.66 9.13 -9.45
CA LEU A 214 -33.88 8.42 -8.42
C LEU A 214 -33.88 6.93 -8.79
N SER A 215 -32.75 6.43 -9.27
CA SER A 215 -32.61 5.01 -9.64
C SER A 215 -31.54 4.33 -8.82
N THR A 216 -31.85 3.13 -8.34
CA THR A 216 -30.87 2.21 -7.77
C THR A 216 -30.80 0.96 -8.65
N LYS A 217 -29.58 0.59 -9.03
CA LYS A 217 -29.32 -0.68 -9.72
C LYS A 217 -28.72 -1.63 -8.70
N PHE A 218 -29.29 -2.82 -8.60
CA PHE A 218 -28.64 -3.91 -7.87
C PHE A 218 -27.77 -4.65 -8.89
N GLY A 219 -26.45 -4.48 -8.78
CA GLY A 219 -25.48 -5.12 -9.65
C GLY A 219 -25.33 -4.48 -11.03
N GLU A 220 -24.16 -3.88 -11.30
CA GLU A 220 -23.61 -3.83 -12.67
C GLU A 220 -22.64 -5.01 -12.92
N ASP A 221 -22.51 -5.90 -11.92
CA ASP A 221 -21.81 -7.18 -11.96
C ASP A 221 -22.87 -8.32 -12.05
N PRO A 222 -22.82 -9.22 -13.04
CA PRO A 222 -23.73 -10.36 -13.11
C PRO A 222 -23.65 -11.33 -11.91
N ASN A 223 -22.63 -11.22 -11.04
CA ASN A 223 -22.49 -12.00 -9.80
C ASN A 223 -23.14 -11.39 -8.55
N ASN A 224 -23.69 -10.18 -8.64
CA ASN A 224 -24.26 -9.47 -7.49
C ASN A 224 -25.79 -9.36 -7.61
N TYR A 225 -26.46 -10.50 -7.56
CA TYR A 225 -27.92 -10.64 -7.66
C TYR A 225 -28.54 -11.13 -6.36
N HIS A 226 -29.83 -10.79 -6.18
CA HIS A 226 -30.63 -11.32 -5.07
C HIS A 226 -31.87 -12.00 -5.61
N ASP A 227 -32.05 -13.24 -5.19
CA ASP A 227 -33.17 -14.11 -5.52
C ASP A 227 -34.27 -13.92 -4.45
N PHE A 228 -35.47 -13.48 -4.85
CA PHE A 228 -36.55 -13.15 -3.91
C PHE A 228 -37.61 -14.26 -3.86
N PRO A 229 -38.06 -14.70 -2.67
CA PRO A 229 -39.19 -15.61 -2.56
C PRO A 229 -40.44 -15.04 -3.25
N ASN A 230 -41.28 -15.92 -3.81
CA ASN A 230 -42.55 -15.52 -4.41
C ASN A 230 -43.42 -14.78 -3.37
N GLY A 231 -43.87 -13.56 -3.70
CA GLY A 231 -44.64 -12.70 -2.79
C GLY A 231 -43.79 -11.83 -1.85
N ALA A 232 -42.46 -11.86 -1.95
CA ALA A 232 -41.60 -10.94 -1.20
C ALA A 232 -41.73 -9.50 -1.72
N TRP A 233 -41.45 -8.53 -0.82
CA TRP A 233 -41.50 -7.11 -1.14
C TRP A 233 -40.13 -6.44 -1.03
N LEU A 234 -39.95 -5.43 -1.88
CA LEU A 234 -38.82 -4.52 -1.98
C LEU A 234 -39.27 -3.13 -1.56
N GLN A 235 -38.53 -2.44 -0.69
CA GLN A 235 -38.85 -1.05 -0.34
C GLN A 235 -37.67 -0.12 -0.56
N LEU A 236 -37.94 0.98 -1.25
CA LEU A 236 -37.04 2.09 -1.46
C LEU A 236 -37.42 3.24 -0.52
N ASP A 237 -36.48 3.70 0.30
CA ASP A 237 -36.59 4.94 1.05
C ASP A 237 -35.90 6.06 0.27
N LEU A 238 -36.67 7.06 -0.17
CA LEU A 238 -36.17 8.21 -0.93
C LEU A 238 -35.39 9.21 -0.04
N GLY A 239 -35.28 8.96 1.27
CA GLY A 239 -34.51 9.74 2.25
C GLY A 239 -35.37 10.64 3.14
N ALA A 240 -34.88 10.94 4.35
CA ALA A 240 -35.59 11.78 5.32
C ALA A 240 -35.72 13.22 4.81
N GLY A 241 -36.96 13.72 4.67
CA GLY A 241 -37.27 15.04 4.11
C GLY A 241 -37.57 15.06 2.59
N ASN A 242 -37.43 13.93 1.90
CA ASN A 242 -37.69 13.76 0.46
C ASN A 242 -39.05 13.11 0.18
N ALA A 243 -40.12 13.49 0.89
CA ALA A 243 -41.47 13.09 0.48
C ALA A 243 -41.80 13.76 -0.86
N GLN A 244 -41.69 12.99 -1.95
CA GLN A 244 -41.78 13.49 -3.31
C GLN A 244 -43.07 13.01 -4.00
N HIS A 245 -43.54 13.78 -4.97
CA HIS A 245 -44.67 13.38 -5.81
C HIS A 245 -44.22 12.34 -6.84
N VAL A 246 -44.16 11.08 -6.41
CA VAL A 246 -43.77 9.94 -7.22
C VAL A 246 -44.86 9.64 -8.24
N ASN A 247 -44.51 9.58 -9.51
CA ASN A 247 -45.48 9.37 -10.60
C ASN A 247 -45.14 8.19 -11.52
N LYS A 248 -43.96 7.58 -11.34
CA LYS A 248 -43.56 6.41 -12.13
C LYS A 248 -42.57 5.56 -11.35
N VAL A 249 -42.74 4.24 -11.46
CA VAL A 249 -41.79 3.24 -10.98
C VAL A 249 -41.42 2.33 -12.14
N ARG A 250 -40.13 2.03 -12.29
CA ARG A 250 -39.60 1.07 -13.26
C ARG A 250 -38.93 -0.07 -12.52
N LEU A 251 -39.35 -1.30 -12.83
CA LEU A 251 -38.77 -2.53 -12.31
C LEU A 251 -38.10 -3.29 -13.45
N ARG A 252 -36.97 -3.92 -13.15
CA ARG A 252 -36.29 -4.86 -14.05
C ARG A 252 -36.14 -6.19 -13.33
N PHE A 253 -36.78 -7.21 -13.86
CA PHE A 253 -36.64 -8.61 -13.46
C PHE A 253 -35.48 -9.24 -14.23
N GLY A 254 -34.73 -10.12 -13.56
CA GLY A 254 -33.57 -10.78 -14.16
C GLY A 254 -33.94 -11.82 -15.21
N THR A 255 -32.97 -12.18 -16.06
CA THR A 255 -33.19 -13.03 -17.22
C THR A 255 -33.68 -14.45 -16.87
N ALA A 256 -33.37 -14.94 -15.67
CA ALA A 256 -33.86 -16.21 -15.12
C ALA A 256 -35.31 -16.15 -14.57
N SER A 257 -35.93 -14.96 -14.50
CA SER A 257 -37.21 -14.74 -13.81
C SER A 257 -38.35 -14.32 -14.72
N THR A 258 -38.43 -14.91 -15.92
CA THR A 258 -39.59 -14.80 -16.84
C THR A 258 -40.93 -15.26 -16.24
N VAL A 259 -40.97 -15.56 -14.94
CA VAL A 259 -42.09 -16.14 -14.19
C VAL A 259 -42.78 -15.15 -13.24
N ALA A 260 -42.32 -13.89 -13.12
CA ALA A 260 -43.02 -12.87 -12.34
C ALA A 260 -44.33 -12.44 -13.02
N THR A 261 -45.43 -13.13 -12.72
CA THR A 261 -46.73 -12.94 -13.37
C THR A 261 -47.55 -11.81 -12.76
N ALA A 262 -47.20 -11.23 -11.61
CA ALA A 262 -47.85 -10.02 -11.10
C ALA A 262 -46.92 -9.18 -10.20
N TYR A 263 -47.22 -7.89 -10.05
CA TYR A 263 -46.58 -7.03 -9.06
C TYR A 263 -47.51 -5.91 -8.59
N LYS A 264 -47.31 -5.47 -7.35
CA LYS A 264 -48.04 -4.37 -6.72
C LYS A 264 -47.07 -3.30 -6.23
N ILE A 265 -47.46 -2.04 -6.35
CA ILE A 265 -46.64 -0.87 -5.98
C ILE A 265 -47.43 -0.01 -5.01
N TRP A 266 -46.83 0.34 -3.88
CA TRP A 266 -47.37 1.28 -2.90
C TRP A 266 -46.43 2.45 -2.71
N VAL A 267 -47.01 3.62 -2.45
CA VAL A 267 -46.29 4.85 -2.14
C VAL A 267 -46.86 5.42 -0.85
N GLY A 268 -46.01 5.62 0.15
CA GLY A 268 -46.41 6.07 1.49
C GLY A 268 -45.37 6.97 2.15
N ASN A 269 -45.76 7.67 3.21
CA ASN A 269 -44.82 8.45 4.01
C ASN A 269 -44.23 7.66 5.18
N ASP A 270 -44.86 6.54 5.52
CA ASP A 270 -44.40 5.58 6.52
C ASP A 270 -43.85 4.33 5.82
N PRO A 271 -42.83 3.65 6.38
CA PRO A 271 -42.42 2.34 5.91
C PRO A 271 -43.47 1.24 6.05
N GLU A 272 -44.54 1.37 6.84
CA GLU A 272 -45.60 0.34 6.97
C GLU A 272 -46.68 0.40 5.87
N LEU A 273 -47.23 -0.78 5.51
CA LEU A 273 -48.19 -0.93 4.40
C LEU A 273 -49.58 -0.34 4.71
N ALA A 274 -49.96 -0.25 5.98
CA ALA A 274 -51.28 0.18 6.43
C ALA A 274 -51.60 1.65 6.06
N ASP A 275 -50.56 2.48 5.97
CA ASP A 275 -50.66 3.92 5.66
C ASP A 275 -50.17 4.27 4.24
N ALA A 276 -49.84 3.26 3.42
CA ALA A 276 -49.34 3.45 2.06
C ALA A 276 -50.47 3.39 1.01
N THR A 277 -50.46 4.32 0.05
CA THR A 277 -51.44 4.31 -1.04
C THR A 277 -51.01 3.30 -2.10
N LEU A 278 -51.90 2.36 -2.45
CA LEU A 278 -51.68 1.42 -3.56
C LEU A 278 -51.68 2.19 -4.89
N ALA A 279 -50.50 2.33 -5.48
CA ALA A 279 -50.25 3.11 -6.68
C ALA A 279 -50.46 2.31 -7.96
N ALA A 280 -50.22 0.99 -7.93
CA ALA A 280 -50.52 0.09 -9.03
C ALA A 280 -50.66 -1.36 -8.54
N ASP A 281 -51.58 -2.11 -9.13
CA ASP A 281 -51.75 -3.55 -8.95
C ASP A 281 -51.86 -4.19 -10.33
N VAL A 282 -50.80 -4.87 -10.76
CA VAL A 282 -50.68 -5.37 -12.14
C VAL A 282 -50.57 -6.87 -12.11
N SER A 283 -51.62 -7.54 -12.61
CA SER A 283 -51.66 -8.98 -12.88
C SER A 283 -51.29 -9.29 -14.34
N ASN A 284 -50.79 -10.51 -14.58
CA ASN A 284 -50.34 -11.04 -15.89
C ASN A 284 -49.18 -10.28 -16.54
N ASN A 285 -48.17 -9.89 -15.76
CA ASN A 285 -46.94 -9.35 -16.32
C ASN A 285 -46.16 -10.42 -17.11
N THR A 286 -45.88 -10.15 -18.38
CA THR A 286 -45.08 -11.02 -19.26
C THR A 286 -43.73 -10.39 -19.64
N ARG A 287 -43.42 -9.19 -19.12
CA ARG A 287 -42.25 -8.40 -19.52
C ARG A 287 -41.20 -8.35 -18.42
N GLN A 288 -39.93 -8.56 -18.80
CA GLN A 288 -38.77 -8.46 -17.90
C GLN A 288 -38.50 -7.05 -17.39
N ILE A 289 -38.82 -6.00 -18.17
CA ILE A 289 -38.71 -4.62 -17.72
C ILE A 289 -40.08 -3.97 -17.81
N VAL A 290 -40.58 -3.50 -16.67
CA VAL A 290 -41.88 -2.84 -16.58
C VAL A 290 -41.70 -1.41 -16.09
N SER A 291 -42.47 -0.50 -16.65
CA SER A 291 -42.46 0.92 -16.30
C SER A 291 -43.89 1.33 -16.04
N GLN A 292 -44.29 1.34 -14.77
CA GLN A 292 -45.65 1.67 -14.38
C GLN A 292 -45.74 3.16 -14.03
N ARG A 293 -46.61 3.88 -14.73
CA ARG A 293 -46.97 5.27 -14.41
C ARG A 293 -48.28 5.27 -13.63
N PHE A 294 -48.42 6.22 -12.71
CA PHE A 294 -49.62 6.44 -11.93
C PHE A 294 -49.75 7.93 -11.58
N THR A 295 -50.94 8.35 -11.14
CA THR A 295 -51.18 9.73 -10.68
C THR A 295 -50.17 10.07 -9.58
N PRO A 296 -49.51 11.24 -9.59
CA PRO A 296 -48.44 11.54 -8.63
C PRO A 296 -48.91 11.40 -7.18
N ILE A 297 -48.30 10.48 -6.42
CA ILE A 297 -48.59 10.26 -4.99
C ILE A 297 -47.41 10.80 -4.20
N ARG A 298 -47.71 11.65 -3.20
CA ARG A 298 -46.68 12.17 -2.31
C ARG A 298 -46.29 11.11 -1.29
N GLY A 299 -45.07 10.59 -1.40
CA GLY A 299 -44.55 9.59 -0.48
C GLY A 299 -43.04 9.61 -0.40
N ARG A 300 -42.51 9.18 0.74
CA ARG A 300 -41.09 8.97 0.97
C ARG A 300 -40.67 7.53 0.65
N PHE A 301 -41.55 6.57 0.87
CA PHE A 301 -41.29 5.16 0.67
C PHE A 301 -42.04 4.65 -0.56
N VAL A 302 -41.35 3.90 -1.41
CA VAL A 302 -41.94 3.16 -2.53
C VAL A 302 -41.70 1.68 -2.30
N ARG A 303 -42.79 0.94 -2.08
CA ARG A 303 -42.76 -0.51 -1.88
C ARG A 303 -43.26 -1.21 -3.14
N VAL A 304 -42.60 -2.29 -3.53
CA VAL A 304 -42.99 -3.17 -4.63
C VAL A 304 -43.04 -4.60 -4.13
N GLN A 305 -44.16 -5.29 -4.34
CA GLN A 305 -44.30 -6.73 -4.06
C GLN A 305 -44.50 -7.48 -5.37
N VAL A 306 -43.83 -8.62 -5.55
CA VAL A 306 -43.79 -9.35 -6.83
C VAL A 306 -44.26 -10.79 -6.62
N PHE A 307 -45.13 -11.29 -7.50
CA PHE A 307 -45.78 -12.58 -7.41
C PHE A 307 -45.57 -13.43 -8.68
N ASN A 308 -45.64 -14.75 -8.51
CA ASN A 308 -45.58 -15.80 -9.53
C ASN A 308 -46.77 -16.78 -9.32
N THR A 309 -47.28 -17.36 -10.41
CA THR A 309 -48.53 -18.15 -10.46
C THR A 309 -48.36 -19.68 -10.42
N ALA A 310 -47.14 -20.24 -10.45
CA ALA A 310 -46.94 -21.70 -10.44
C ALA A 310 -46.63 -22.27 -9.03
N PRO A 311 -47.39 -23.26 -8.51
CA PRO A 311 -47.07 -23.92 -7.23
C PRO A 311 -45.73 -24.68 -7.30
N GLY A 312 -44.77 -24.37 -6.42
CA GLY A 312 -43.46 -25.04 -6.34
C GLY A 312 -42.31 -24.39 -7.13
N SER A 313 -42.42 -23.12 -7.52
CA SER A 313 -41.46 -22.43 -8.42
C SER A 313 -40.31 -21.66 -7.72
N GLN A 314 -39.20 -21.53 -8.44
CA GLN A 314 -37.93 -20.87 -8.08
C GLN A 314 -38.10 -19.38 -7.66
N PRO A 315 -37.15 -18.79 -6.91
CA PRO A 315 -37.16 -17.37 -6.54
C PRO A 315 -37.25 -16.40 -7.74
N VAL A 316 -37.90 -15.26 -7.53
CA VAL A 316 -38.02 -14.16 -8.51
C VAL A 316 -36.84 -13.21 -8.34
N ARG A 317 -36.03 -13.01 -9.38
CA ARG A 317 -34.86 -12.11 -9.40
C ARG A 317 -35.26 -10.71 -9.88
N VAL A 318 -34.86 -9.68 -9.13
CA VAL A 318 -35.06 -8.26 -9.49
C VAL A 318 -33.69 -7.57 -9.63
N ASP A 319 -33.30 -7.22 -10.86
CA ASP A 319 -32.00 -6.61 -11.20
C ASP A 319 -32.03 -5.07 -11.13
N GLY A 320 -33.18 -4.44 -10.90
CA GLY A 320 -33.22 -2.98 -10.71
C GLY A 320 -34.58 -2.38 -10.40
N LEU A 321 -34.55 -1.28 -9.64
CA LEU A 321 -35.71 -0.45 -9.27
C LEU A 321 -35.38 1.03 -9.49
N SER A 322 -36.18 1.71 -10.30
CA SER A 322 -36.10 3.17 -10.50
C SER A 322 -37.41 3.85 -10.14
N VAL A 323 -37.33 4.97 -9.43
CA VAL A 323 -38.48 5.79 -9.03
C VAL A 323 -38.32 7.20 -9.59
N TYR A 324 -39.41 7.76 -10.09
CA TYR A 324 -39.44 9.07 -10.73
C TYR A 324 -40.43 9.98 -10.03
N SER A 325 -40.07 11.25 -9.90
CA SER A 325 -40.86 12.29 -9.22
C SER A 325 -41.03 13.51 -10.10
N ILE A 326 -42.10 14.29 -9.89
CA ILE A 326 -42.32 15.54 -10.61
C ILE A 326 -41.78 16.79 -9.91
N ASP A 327 -41.24 16.67 -8.69
CA ASP A 327 -40.75 17.82 -7.92
C ASP A 327 -39.42 18.39 -8.49
N PRO A 328 -39.26 19.72 -8.65
CA PRO A 328 -38.05 20.34 -9.20
C PRO A 328 -36.92 20.56 -8.16
N LYS A 329 -35.64 20.33 -8.53
CA LYS A 329 -34.43 20.74 -7.77
C LYS A 329 -33.48 21.61 -8.65
N PRO A 330 -32.73 22.61 -8.10
CA PRO A 330 -31.81 23.47 -8.85
C PRO A 330 -30.43 22.81 -9.08
N VAL A 331 -29.83 23.00 -10.26
CA VAL A 331 -28.55 22.39 -10.68
C VAL A 331 -27.57 23.48 -11.15
N THR A 332 -26.30 23.42 -10.74
CA THR A 332 -25.23 24.31 -11.25
C THR A 332 -24.12 23.46 -11.90
N ARG A 333 -23.92 23.59 -13.22
CA ARG A 333 -22.80 23.03 -14.01
C ARG A 333 -22.13 24.17 -14.76
N HIS A 334 -20.80 24.24 -14.79
CA HIS A 334 -20.05 25.09 -15.73
C HIS A 334 -18.84 24.35 -16.30
N TYR A 335 -18.76 24.28 -17.63
CA TYR A 335 -17.55 24.04 -18.43
C TYR A 335 -17.13 25.39 -19.03
N PRO A 336 -15.84 25.79 -19.08
CA PRO A 336 -15.37 26.83 -19.99
C PRO A 336 -14.66 26.22 -21.22
N VAL A 337 -15.16 26.63 -22.38
CA VAL A 337 -14.54 26.51 -23.71
C VAL A 337 -13.57 27.70 -23.88
N ASN A 338 -12.36 27.47 -24.43
CA ASN A 338 -11.46 28.54 -24.88
C ASN A 338 -11.52 28.65 -26.42
N GLU A 339 -12.00 29.79 -26.94
CA GLU A 339 -11.72 30.30 -28.31
C GLU A 339 -10.44 31.15 -28.26
N ARG A 340 -9.63 31.40 -29.30
CA ARG A 340 -9.84 31.72 -30.74
C ARG A 340 -8.55 31.31 -31.50
N GLY A 341 -8.54 30.64 -32.67
CA GLY A 341 -9.08 30.99 -34.00
C GLY A 341 -7.90 31.49 -34.87
N ALA A 342 -7.52 30.99 -36.06
CA ALA A 342 -8.09 30.16 -37.13
C ALA A 342 -6.92 29.45 -37.86
N GLY A 343 -6.99 28.35 -38.63
CA GLY A 343 -8.06 27.48 -39.12
C GLY A 343 -7.50 26.68 -40.31
N LYS A 344 -7.30 25.36 -40.14
CA LYS A 344 -7.53 24.26 -41.11
C LYS A 344 -7.10 22.94 -40.44
N ALA A 345 -8.07 22.06 -40.26
CA ALA A 345 -8.02 20.89 -39.39
C ALA A 345 -7.20 19.73 -39.97
N LYS A 346 -6.38 19.10 -39.11
CA LYS A 346 -5.89 17.73 -39.25
C LYS A 346 -6.07 17.05 -37.89
N LEU A 347 -6.71 15.88 -37.88
CA LEU A 347 -6.99 15.08 -36.69
C LEU A 347 -5.68 14.68 -35.99
N GLU A 348 -5.51 15.10 -34.74
CA GLU A 348 -4.49 14.60 -33.82
C GLU A 348 -5.14 14.06 -32.53
N PRO A 349 -4.50 13.10 -31.83
CA PRO A 349 -5.14 12.21 -30.86
C PRO A 349 -5.27 12.84 -29.47
N LEU A 350 -6.41 12.62 -28.82
CA LEU A 350 -6.61 12.88 -27.39
C LEU A 350 -5.68 11.98 -26.56
N ARG A 351 -4.61 12.57 -26.05
CA ARG A 351 -3.72 12.00 -25.02
C ARG A 351 -4.33 12.18 -23.64
N GLY A 352 -4.35 11.10 -22.87
CA GLY A 352 -4.63 11.11 -21.44
C GLY A 352 -5.11 9.74 -20.99
N TRP A 353 -4.19 9.00 -20.35
CA TRP A 353 -4.26 7.59 -19.91
C TRP A 353 -3.77 6.59 -20.96
N GLY A 354 -2.50 6.20 -20.79
CA GLY A 354 -1.78 5.24 -21.61
C GLY A 354 -0.45 5.80 -22.11
N TRP A 355 0.60 4.97 -22.05
CA TRP A 355 1.97 5.13 -22.56
C TRP A 355 3.01 5.65 -21.56
N TYR A 356 3.66 4.71 -20.85
CA TYR A 356 5.08 4.81 -20.51
C TYR A 356 5.76 3.45 -20.75
N HIS A 357 6.02 3.11 -22.02
CA HIS A 357 7.17 2.31 -22.47
C HIS A 357 7.27 2.30 -24.01
N ALA A 358 7.82 3.36 -24.58
CA ALA A 358 8.44 3.36 -25.92
C ALA A 358 9.20 4.67 -26.18
N ALA A 359 10.20 4.99 -25.37
CA ALA A 359 11.07 6.14 -25.64
C ALA A 359 12.51 5.86 -25.19
N ARG A 360 13.15 4.86 -25.82
CA ARG A 360 14.62 4.75 -25.81
C ARG A 360 15.22 3.99 -27.00
N LYS A 361 14.47 3.73 -28.08
CA LYS A 361 14.96 2.97 -29.26
C LYS A 361 14.72 3.61 -30.64
N ALA A 362 14.54 4.93 -30.71
CA ALA A 362 14.39 5.61 -32.00
C ALA A 362 15.26 6.88 -32.08
N ASN A 363 16.57 6.71 -31.90
CA ASN A 363 17.56 7.60 -32.49
C ASN A 363 18.22 6.81 -33.62
N ASN A 364 17.61 6.84 -34.80
CA ASN A 364 18.25 6.71 -36.11
C ASN A 364 17.16 6.69 -37.19
N LEU A 365 17.38 7.48 -38.25
CA LEU A 365 16.59 7.65 -39.49
C LEU A 365 15.67 8.89 -39.50
N LEU A 366 16.30 10.05 -39.72
CA LEU A 366 15.71 11.21 -40.39
C LEU A 366 15.95 11.07 -41.90
N SER A 367 14.91 11.19 -42.72
CA SER A 367 15.06 11.81 -44.04
C SER A 367 13.76 12.50 -44.45
N ASP A 368 13.91 13.75 -44.85
CA ASP A 368 12.90 14.71 -45.29
C ASP A 368 12.41 14.39 -46.72
N ASP A 369 11.08 14.39 -46.96
CA ASP A 369 10.45 15.06 -48.11
C ASP A 369 8.89 14.97 -48.11
N PRO A 370 8.15 15.99 -48.60
CA PRO A 370 6.68 16.08 -48.51
C PRO A 370 5.96 15.90 -49.87
N VAL A 371 4.69 15.45 -49.86
CA VAL A 371 3.79 15.54 -51.04
C VAL A 371 2.39 16.05 -50.66
N THR A 372 1.94 17.05 -51.44
CA THR A 372 0.64 17.79 -51.47
C THR A 372 -0.46 16.98 -52.20
N VAL A 373 -1.79 17.26 -52.12
CA VAL A 373 -2.58 18.22 -52.95
C VAL A 373 -4.08 18.26 -52.50
N ALA A 374 -4.61 19.49 -52.28
CA ALA A 374 -5.86 20.21 -52.69
C ALA A 374 -7.32 19.61 -52.78
N PRO A 375 -8.39 20.49 -52.84
CA PRO A 375 -9.79 20.28 -52.33
C PRO A 375 -10.96 20.40 -53.36
N ASP A 376 -12.22 20.06 -52.98
CA ASP A 376 -13.45 20.92 -52.90
C ASP A 376 -14.82 20.15 -52.97
N ASP A 377 -15.89 20.84 -52.53
CA ASP A 377 -17.34 20.75 -52.81
C ASP A 377 -18.40 20.20 -51.82
N ARG A 378 -19.52 20.95 -51.78
CA ARG A 378 -20.59 21.07 -50.76
C ARG A 378 -21.92 20.35 -51.12
N ASP A 379 -22.81 20.35 -50.12
CA ASP A 379 -24.27 20.61 -50.14
C ASP A 379 -25.28 19.51 -49.70
N ASP A 380 -26.22 20.05 -48.91
CA ASP A 380 -27.33 19.54 -48.10
C ASP A 380 -28.38 18.62 -48.77
N SER A 381 -29.04 17.75 -47.96
CA SER A 381 -30.50 17.55 -48.03
C SER A 381 -31.10 16.84 -46.79
N ASN A 382 -32.37 17.19 -46.53
CA ASN A 382 -33.22 16.89 -45.38
C ASN A 382 -34.09 15.60 -45.53
N THR A 383 -34.39 14.96 -44.38
CA THR A 383 -35.63 14.16 -44.03
C THR A 383 -35.76 12.65 -44.42
N PRO A 384 -36.66 11.82 -43.79
CA PRO A 384 -36.32 10.80 -42.76
C PRO A 384 -36.91 9.37 -42.96
N LEU A 385 -36.57 8.43 -42.05
CA LEU A 385 -37.02 7.01 -41.88
C LEU A 385 -36.65 6.07 -43.05
N ASP A 386 -36.26 4.80 -42.88
CA ASP A 386 -36.84 3.74 -42.05
C ASP A 386 -35.83 2.61 -41.73
N LEU A 387 -36.08 1.91 -40.63
CA LEU A 387 -35.34 0.74 -40.16
C LEU A 387 -35.81 -0.54 -40.87
N ALA A 388 -34.89 -1.37 -41.36
CA ALA A 388 -35.14 -2.79 -41.56
C ALA A 388 -33.88 -3.67 -41.32
N TYR A 389 -33.98 -4.56 -40.31
CA TYR A 389 -33.68 -6.02 -40.28
C TYR A 389 -32.35 -6.56 -40.86
N GLU A 390 -31.68 -7.64 -40.46
CA GLU A 390 -31.65 -8.68 -39.41
C GLU A 390 -30.27 -9.39 -39.56
N GLY A 391 -29.89 -10.35 -38.71
CA GLY A 391 -28.67 -11.17 -38.94
C GLY A 391 -28.51 -12.36 -37.96
N ALA A 392 -28.07 -13.51 -38.50
CA ALA A 392 -27.95 -14.85 -37.90
C ALA A 392 -26.66 -15.11 -37.09
N ALA A 393 -26.61 -16.26 -36.37
CA ALA A 393 -25.53 -16.71 -35.47
C ALA A 393 -24.76 -17.95 -36.00
N PHE A 394 -23.48 -18.08 -35.62
CA PHE A 394 -22.62 -19.25 -35.88
C PHE A 394 -22.35 -20.05 -34.59
N ARG A 395 -22.09 -21.36 -34.72
CA ARG A 395 -21.73 -22.29 -33.65
C ARG A 395 -20.26 -22.69 -33.81
N VAL A 396 -19.45 -22.55 -32.75
CA VAL A 396 -18.08 -23.07 -32.68
C VAL A 396 -18.08 -24.10 -31.55
N GLU A 397 -17.77 -25.35 -31.88
CA GLU A 397 -17.50 -26.41 -30.90
C GLU A 397 -15.98 -26.50 -30.72
N LEU A 398 -15.51 -26.39 -29.48
CA LEU A 398 -14.13 -26.68 -29.08
C LEU A 398 -14.19 -27.89 -28.16
N ASP A 399 -13.45 -28.94 -28.49
CA ASP A 399 -13.42 -30.20 -27.75
C ASP A 399 -12.83 -30.05 -26.33
N ASP A 400 -13.18 -31.00 -25.45
CA ASP A 400 -13.17 -31.12 -23.97
C ASP A 400 -11.89 -30.75 -23.19
N THR A 401 -11.14 -29.76 -23.66
CA THR A 401 -9.74 -29.50 -23.35
C THR A 401 -9.46 -28.02 -23.03
N TYR A 402 -10.45 -27.14 -23.09
CA TYR A 402 -10.30 -25.75 -22.64
C TYR A 402 -11.62 -25.24 -22.05
N THR A 403 -11.61 -24.75 -20.81
CA THR A 403 -12.74 -23.95 -20.31
C THR A 403 -12.57 -22.49 -20.72
N LEU A 404 -13.43 -22.05 -21.61
CA LEU A 404 -13.56 -20.66 -22.04
C LEU A 404 -14.26 -19.85 -20.93
N GLU A 405 -13.54 -19.03 -20.17
CA GLU A 405 -14.21 -18.19 -19.16
C GLU A 405 -14.89 -16.95 -19.78
N LYS A 406 -14.43 -16.47 -20.94
CA LYS A 406 -15.10 -15.39 -21.66
C LYS A 406 -14.71 -15.30 -23.13
N MET A 407 -15.71 -15.44 -24.01
CA MET A 407 -15.67 -14.93 -25.38
C MET A 407 -16.25 -13.51 -25.36
N ILE A 408 -15.52 -12.51 -25.83
CA ILE A 408 -16.13 -11.23 -26.19
C ILE A 408 -16.25 -11.21 -27.71
N LEU A 409 -17.40 -11.56 -28.24
CA LEU A 409 -17.72 -11.28 -29.64
C LEU A 409 -18.36 -9.90 -29.73
N GLY A 410 -17.63 -8.95 -30.30
CA GLY A 410 -18.22 -7.72 -30.80
C GLY A 410 -18.97 -8.01 -32.10
N PHE A 411 -20.29 -8.20 -32.04
CA PHE A 411 -21.12 -8.28 -33.24
C PHE A 411 -21.52 -6.89 -33.74
N GLY A 412 -21.11 -6.58 -34.97
CA GLY A 412 -21.89 -5.79 -35.93
C GLY A 412 -22.39 -6.74 -37.04
N ARG A 413 -23.51 -6.42 -37.69
CA ARG A 413 -24.20 -7.26 -38.71
C ARG A 413 -23.33 -7.58 -39.95
N LEU A 414 -23.66 -8.72 -40.58
CA LEU A 414 -23.13 -9.29 -41.84
C LEU A 414 -23.54 -8.52 -43.12
N PRO A 415 -22.89 -8.81 -44.28
CA PRO A 415 -23.39 -8.51 -45.63
C PRO A 415 -24.56 -9.42 -46.07
N PRO A 416 -25.24 -9.12 -47.21
CA PRO A 416 -26.54 -9.70 -47.63
C PRO A 416 -26.55 -11.14 -48.16
N THR A 417 -25.44 -11.88 -48.11
CA THR A 417 -25.41 -13.28 -48.59
C THR A 417 -24.57 -14.14 -47.65
N PRO A 418 -25.03 -15.36 -47.29
CA PRO A 418 -24.31 -16.23 -46.38
C PRO A 418 -23.01 -16.69 -47.03
N ALA A 419 -21.88 -16.30 -46.46
CA ALA A 419 -20.61 -16.96 -46.68
C ALA A 419 -20.35 -17.82 -45.44
N GLU A 420 -20.33 -19.14 -45.60
CA GLU A 420 -19.79 -20.02 -44.56
C GLU A 420 -18.29 -19.75 -44.46
N LEU A 421 -17.87 -19.26 -43.30
CA LEU A 421 -16.46 -19.17 -42.94
C LEU A 421 -16.21 -20.21 -41.85
N GLN A 422 -15.70 -21.37 -42.24
CA GLN A 422 -15.14 -22.31 -41.28
C GLN A 422 -13.73 -21.81 -40.91
N VAL A 423 -13.51 -21.54 -39.62
CA VAL A 423 -12.19 -21.24 -39.06
C VAL A 423 -11.85 -22.37 -38.10
N GLU A 424 -11.02 -23.28 -38.57
CA GLU A 424 -10.47 -24.35 -37.74
C GLU A 424 -9.17 -23.85 -37.10
N LEU A 425 -9.13 -23.81 -35.76
CA LEU A 425 -7.94 -23.50 -34.98
C LEU A 425 -7.44 -24.81 -34.36
N SER A 426 -6.54 -25.51 -35.05
CA SER A 426 -5.76 -26.59 -34.42
C SER A 426 -4.48 -26.01 -33.82
N VAL A 427 -4.08 -26.57 -32.68
CA VAL A 427 -2.86 -26.19 -31.96
C VAL A 427 -1.99 -27.42 -31.87
N ASP A 428 -0.94 -27.43 -32.68
CA ASP A 428 0.11 -28.44 -32.65
C ASP A 428 1.46 -27.72 -32.42
N ASP A 429 2.41 -28.40 -31.76
CA ASP A 429 3.55 -27.79 -31.03
C ASP A 429 4.54 -26.94 -31.86
N ILE A 430 4.41 -26.84 -33.18
CA ILE A 430 5.43 -26.19 -34.03
C ILE A 430 4.86 -25.30 -35.15
N HIS A 431 3.62 -25.49 -35.61
CA HIS A 431 3.05 -24.68 -36.70
C HIS A 431 1.57 -24.37 -36.49
N TYR A 432 1.19 -23.10 -36.72
CA TYR A 432 -0.21 -22.68 -36.79
C TYR A 432 -0.72 -22.89 -38.22
N HIS A 433 -1.58 -23.88 -38.42
CA HIS A 433 -2.26 -24.05 -39.71
C HIS A 433 -3.61 -23.34 -39.67
N THR A 434 -3.89 -22.54 -40.70
CA THR A 434 -5.21 -21.95 -40.92
C THR A 434 -5.68 -22.38 -42.30
N VAL A 435 -6.60 -23.35 -42.35
CA VAL A 435 -7.25 -23.73 -43.61
C VAL A 435 -8.50 -22.88 -43.76
N PHE A 436 -8.50 -21.99 -44.77
CA PHE A 436 -9.68 -21.27 -45.18
C PHE A 436 -10.39 -22.08 -46.26
N ASN A 437 -11.49 -22.75 -45.93
CA ASN A 437 -12.39 -23.31 -46.93
C ASN A 437 -13.62 -22.40 -47.05
N GLY A 438 -13.55 -21.45 -47.98
CA GLY A 438 -14.65 -20.55 -48.32
C GLY A 438 -14.24 -19.50 -49.37
N THR A 439 -15.15 -19.19 -50.29
CA THR A 439 -14.95 -18.19 -51.36
C THR A 439 -15.02 -16.77 -50.80
N VAL A 440 -13.89 -16.05 -50.74
CA VAL A 440 -13.84 -14.63 -50.34
C VAL A 440 -13.65 -13.74 -51.59
N PRO A 441 -14.39 -12.61 -51.74
CA PRO A 441 -14.22 -11.73 -52.89
C PRO A 441 -12.80 -11.12 -52.96
N PRO A 442 -12.25 -10.88 -54.16
CA PRO A 442 -10.88 -10.37 -54.31
C PRO A 442 -10.71 -9.01 -53.63
N GLY A 443 -9.75 -8.90 -52.71
CA GLY A 443 -9.41 -7.67 -51.99
C GLY A 443 -9.89 -7.56 -50.54
N HIS A 444 -10.63 -8.56 -50.01
CA HIS A 444 -11.26 -8.51 -48.68
C HIS A 444 -10.84 -9.64 -47.72
N ALA A 445 -9.62 -10.17 -47.85
CA ALA A 445 -9.12 -11.17 -46.92
C ALA A 445 -8.89 -10.56 -45.50
N PRO A 446 -9.30 -11.24 -44.41
CA PRO A 446 -8.99 -10.80 -43.06
C PRO A 446 -7.47 -10.80 -42.82
N VAL A 447 -7.00 -9.80 -42.07
CA VAL A 447 -5.61 -9.69 -41.66
C VAL A 447 -5.50 -10.20 -40.22
N LEU A 448 -4.83 -11.34 -40.07
CA LEU A 448 -4.45 -11.88 -38.77
C LEU A 448 -3.21 -11.14 -38.27
N THR A 449 -3.32 -10.54 -37.08
CA THR A 449 -2.19 -9.89 -36.42
C THR A 449 -1.96 -10.54 -35.07
N TRP A 450 -0.89 -11.31 -35.00
CA TRP A 450 -0.39 -11.89 -33.76
C TRP A 450 0.27 -10.77 -32.96
N SER A 451 -0.20 -10.54 -31.74
CA SER A 451 0.44 -9.59 -30.84
C SER A 451 1.26 -10.36 -29.82
N THR A 452 2.58 -10.27 -29.94
CA THR A 452 3.53 -10.64 -28.88
C THR A 452 3.61 -9.56 -27.79
N ALA A 453 2.57 -8.75 -27.59
CA ALA A 453 2.50 -7.78 -26.49
C ALA A 453 2.46 -8.45 -25.10
N GLY A 454 2.41 -9.78 -25.05
CA GLY A 454 3.04 -10.57 -24.00
C GLY A 454 4.19 -11.38 -24.61
N GLY A 455 5.41 -10.87 -24.56
CA GLY A 455 6.60 -11.58 -25.05
C GLY A 455 7.02 -12.67 -24.08
N GLN A 456 6.35 -13.82 -24.13
CA GLN A 456 6.75 -15.13 -23.58
C GLN A 456 7.07 -15.22 -22.06
N GLY A 457 6.34 -15.98 -21.23
CA GLY A 457 5.07 -16.71 -21.30
C GLY A 457 4.61 -16.87 -19.83
N ASP A 458 3.34 -16.83 -19.43
CA ASP A 458 2.11 -17.22 -20.12
C ASP A 458 0.94 -16.25 -19.85
N ALA A 459 0.50 -15.61 -20.94
CA ALA A 459 -0.90 -15.39 -21.37
C ALA A 459 -0.86 -14.82 -22.80
N LYS A 460 -1.35 -15.57 -23.81
CA LYS A 460 -1.33 -15.17 -25.24
C LYS A 460 -2.76 -14.87 -25.72
N TYR A 461 -2.95 -13.80 -26.52
CA TYR A 461 -4.22 -13.54 -27.21
C TYR A 461 -4.03 -13.37 -28.73
N VAL A 462 -5.04 -13.75 -29.51
CA VAL A 462 -5.07 -13.64 -30.98
C VAL A 462 -5.96 -12.47 -31.38
N ARG A 463 -5.49 -11.60 -32.28
CA ARG A 463 -6.29 -10.51 -32.86
C ARG A 463 -6.56 -10.79 -34.35
N VAL A 464 -7.85 -10.92 -34.69
CA VAL A 464 -8.35 -11.02 -36.07
C VAL A 464 -8.95 -9.68 -36.49
N THR A 465 -8.49 -9.10 -37.60
CA THR A 465 -8.96 -7.79 -38.08
C THR A 465 -9.47 -7.88 -39.52
N PHE A 466 -10.68 -7.38 -39.80
CA PHE A 466 -11.23 -7.31 -41.15
C PHE A 466 -10.98 -5.92 -41.78
N PRO A 467 -10.61 -5.83 -43.07
CA PRO A 467 -10.33 -4.55 -43.73
C PRO A 467 -11.59 -3.68 -43.88
N ARG A 468 -11.41 -2.36 -43.77
CA ARG A 468 -12.47 -1.36 -43.45
C ARG A 468 -13.31 -0.85 -44.62
N THR A 469 -13.13 -1.33 -45.82
CA THR A 469 -13.51 -0.56 -47.02
C THR A 469 -14.87 -0.97 -47.58
N ALA A 470 -15.94 -0.49 -46.94
CA ALA A 470 -17.22 -0.01 -47.53
C ALA A 470 -18.36 0.06 -46.48
N ALA A 471 -18.20 0.83 -45.39
CA ALA A 471 -19.28 1.04 -44.40
C ALA A 471 -19.74 2.52 -44.36
N PRO A 472 -21.07 2.81 -44.31
CA PRO A 472 -21.60 4.18 -44.21
C PRO A 472 -21.27 4.85 -42.87
N HIS A 473 -21.39 6.19 -42.83
CA HIS A 473 -20.92 7.13 -41.79
C HIS A 473 -21.39 6.93 -40.33
N ASN A 474 -22.13 5.86 -40.03
CA ASN A 474 -22.76 5.63 -38.73
C ASN A 474 -22.44 4.26 -38.13
N VAL A 475 -21.56 3.47 -38.76
CA VAL A 475 -21.20 2.12 -38.31
C VAL A 475 -19.87 2.17 -37.55
N GLN A 476 -19.92 2.10 -36.22
CA GLN A 476 -18.73 1.73 -35.43
C GLN A 476 -18.53 0.21 -35.54
N VAL A 477 -17.56 -0.19 -36.36
CA VAL A 477 -17.02 -1.56 -36.29
C VAL A 477 -16.09 -1.61 -35.08
N LEU A 478 -16.53 -2.28 -34.02
CA LEU A 478 -15.69 -2.74 -32.91
C LEU A 478 -15.73 -4.27 -32.86
N SER A 479 -15.10 -4.93 -33.83
CA SER A 479 -14.80 -6.36 -33.73
C SER A 479 -13.53 -6.52 -32.89
N ARG A 480 -13.69 -6.65 -31.57
CA ARG A 480 -12.62 -7.03 -30.66
C ARG A 480 -12.99 -8.38 -30.08
N LEU A 481 -12.28 -9.42 -30.52
CA LEU A 481 -12.29 -10.74 -29.89
C LEU A 481 -11.07 -10.80 -28.96
N GLU A 482 -11.32 -10.92 -27.66
CA GLU A 482 -10.29 -11.13 -26.63
C GLU A 482 -10.68 -12.34 -25.80
N LEU A 483 -9.70 -13.22 -25.60
CA LEU A 483 -9.82 -14.49 -24.88
C LEU A 483 -8.91 -14.40 -23.65
N TYR A 484 -9.48 -14.65 -22.47
CA TYR A 484 -8.76 -14.75 -21.20
C TYR A 484 -8.95 -16.15 -20.63
N GLY A 485 -7.86 -16.81 -20.22
CA GLY A 485 -7.89 -18.09 -19.52
C GLY A 485 -7.32 -17.96 -18.11
N LEU A 486 -8.02 -18.49 -17.12
CA LEU A 486 -7.40 -18.95 -15.88
C LEU A 486 -6.49 -20.15 -16.19
N PRO A 487 -5.45 -20.41 -15.39
CA PRO A 487 -4.92 -21.76 -15.31
C PRO A 487 -5.91 -22.59 -14.48
N VAL A 488 -6.96 -23.09 -15.11
CA VAL A 488 -7.68 -24.26 -14.61
C VAL A 488 -7.23 -25.40 -15.50
N ALA A 489 -6.62 -26.40 -14.86
CA ALA A 489 -6.11 -27.65 -15.41
C ALA A 489 -6.13 -27.66 -16.93
N SER A 490 -5.01 -27.28 -17.56
CA SER A 490 -4.89 -27.68 -18.95
C SER A 490 -5.18 -29.18 -18.97
N PRO A 491 -6.03 -29.64 -19.88
CA PRO A 491 -6.16 -31.05 -20.16
C PRO A 491 -4.74 -31.57 -20.27
N ALA A 492 -4.52 -32.70 -19.66
CA ALA A 492 -3.24 -33.31 -19.84
C ALA A 492 -2.98 -33.51 -21.31
N ILE A 493 -1.90 -32.91 -21.77
CA ILE A 493 -1.31 -33.30 -23.05
C ILE A 493 -1.05 -34.81 -22.89
N LEU A 494 -1.85 -35.61 -23.59
CA LEU A 494 -1.60 -37.04 -23.79
C LEU A 494 -0.16 -37.17 -24.33
N PRO A 495 0.58 -38.24 -23.98
CA PRO A 495 2.00 -38.34 -24.32
C PRO A 495 2.22 -38.01 -25.80
N GLY A 496 2.83 -36.85 -26.08
CA GLY A 496 3.06 -36.35 -27.43
C GLY A 496 4.05 -37.26 -28.16
N GLU A 497 3.95 -37.26 -29.49
CA GLU A 497 4.97 -37.88 -30.34
C GLU A 497 6.36 -37.27 -30.04
N ALA A 498 7.41 -38.05 -30.22
CA ALA A 498 8.78 -37.62 -29.95
C ALA A 498 9.10 -36.34 -30.76
N PRO A 499 9.56 -35.25 -30.12
CA PRO A 499 10.04 -34.07 -30.85
C PRO A 499 11.07 -34.46 -31.90
N GLU A 500 11.01 -33.84 -33.08
CA GLU A 500 11.88 -34.18 -34.21
C GLU A 500 13.37 -34.13 -33.81
N GLY A 501 14.10 -35.22 -34.06
CA GLY A 501 15.51 -35.35 -33.68
C GLY A 501 15.80 -35.60 -32.19
N SER A 502 14.78 -35.92 -31.38
CA SER A 502 14.96 -36.30 -29.97
C SER A 502 14.83 -37.81 -29.75
N LEU A 503 15.52 -38.34 -28.74
CA LEU A 503 15.43 -39.73 -28.31
C LEU A 503 14.75 -39.84 -26.93
N PRO A 504 14.02 -40.92 -26.66
CA PRO A 504 13.49 -41.17 -25.32
C PRO A 504 14.66 -41.41 -24.36
N VAL A 505 14.72 -40.61 -23.30
CA VAL A 505 15.77 -40.67 -22.27
C VAL A 505 15.30 -41.30 -20.97
N GLY A 506 13.98 -41.48 -20.81
CA GLY A 506 13.39 -42.04 -19.61
C GLY A 506 11.87 -42.08 -19.67
N THR A 507 11.28 -42.68 -18.63
CA THR A 507 9.84 -42.62 -18.39
C THR A 507 9.57 -42.19 -16.96
N LEU A 508 8.48 -41.45 -16.76
CA LEU A 508 8.08 -40.89 -15.48
C LEU A 508 6.63 -41.29 -15.17
N ASP A 509 6.41 -41.79 -13.96
CA ASP A 509 5.07 -41.94 -13.42
C ASP A 509 4.58 -40.60 -12.86
N VAL A 510 3.39 -40.19 -13.30
CA VAL A 510 2.69 -38.99 -12.84
C VAL A 510 1.58 -39.41 -11.86
N PRO A 511 1.77 -39.25 -10.54
CA PRO A 511 0.84 -39.79 -9.55
C PRO A 511 -0.47 -39.00 -9.41
N PHE A 512 -0.49 -37.74 -9.82
CA PHE A 512 -1.64 -36.84 -9.76
C PHE A 512 -1.61 -35.80 -10.88
N GLY A 513 -2.77 -35.22 -11.21
CA GLY A 513 -2.82 -34.07 -12.11
C GLY A 513 -2.17 -32.84 -11.47
N GLY A 514 -1.37 -32.11 -12.24
CA GLY A 514 -0.59 -30.98 -11.75
C GLY A 514 0.33 -30.43 -12.83
N TYR A 515 1.56 -30.09 -12.46
CA TYR A 515 2.57 -29.50 -13.33
C TYR A 515 3.87 -30.31 -13.28
N LEU A 516 4.43 -30.62 -14.45
CA LEU A 516 5.69 -31.33 -14.65
C LEU A 516 6.83 -30.34 -14.93
N SER A 517 7.87 -30.39 -14.12
CA SER A 517 9.17 -29.82 -14.41
C SER A 517 10.17 -30.95 -14.59
N ALA A 518 11.03 -30.90 -15.61
CA ALA A 518 12.00 -31.95 -15.89
C ALA A 518 13.27 -31.37 -16.52
N ALA A 519 14.41 -31.98 -16.23
CA ALA A 519 15.72 -31.56 -16.73
C ALA A 519 16.69 -32.74 -16.89
N ILE A 520 17.75 -32.50 -17.66
CA ILE A 520 18.90 -33.39 -17.84
C ILE A 520 20.09 -32.85 -17.05
N TYR A 521 20.83 -33.78 -16.46
CA TYR A 521 22.02 -33.56 -15.66
C TYR A 521 23.16 -34.43 -16.20
N ASP A 522 24.38 -33.92 -16.12
CA ASP A 522 25.56 -34.70 -16.46
C ASP A 522 25.92 -35.73 -15.37
N SER A 523 27.02 -36.47 -15.57
CA SER A 523 27.49 -37.49 -14.64
C SER A 523 27.95 -36.96 -13.28
N GLN A 524 28.19 -35.65 -13.18
CA GLN A 524 28.53 -34.95 -11.93
C GLN A 524 27.28 -34.38 -11.24
N GLY A 525 26.09 -34.55 -11.84
CA GLY A 525 24.83 -34.07 -11.30
C GLY A 525 24.57 -32.59 -11.58
N LYS A 526 25.32 -31.97 -12.51
CA LYS A 526 25.12 -30.59 -12.94
C LYS A 526 23.98 -30.52 -13.96
N LEU A 527 23.05 -29.57 -13.79
CA LEU A 527 21.99 -29.32 -14.78
C LEU A 527 22.59 -28.84 -16.11
N VAL A 528 22.26 -29.52 -17.20
CA VAL A 528 22.74 -29.19 -18.56
C VAL A 528 21.62 -28.78 -19.53
N ARG A 529 20.40 -29.28 -19.34
CA ARG A 529 19.25 -28.92 -20.17
C ARG A 529 17.97 -28.93 -19.35
N THR A 530 17.23 -27.83 -19.39
CA THR A 530 15.84 -27.80 -18.94
C THR A 530 14.95 -28.39 -20.04
N LEU A 531 14.24 -29.47 -19.73
CA LEU A 531 13.31 -30.11 -20.69
C LEU A 531 11.92 -29.50 -20.61
N LYS A 532 11.40 -29.36 -19.39
CA LYS A 532 10.04 -28.93 -19.09
C LYS A 532 10.05 -28.02 -17.87
N ASN A 533 9.24 -26.97 -17.89
CA ASN A 533 9.18 -25.98 -16.82
C ASN A 533 7.72 -25.72 -16.45
N ARG A 534 7.21 -26.41 -15.42
CA ARG A 534 5.79 -26.45 -15.02
C ARG A 534 4.82 -26.66 -16.20
N GLU A 535 5.05 -27.68 -17.02
CA GLU A 535 4.09 -28.10 -18.05
C GLU A 535 2.87 -28.79 -17.40
N PRO A 536 1.63 -28.39 -17.70
CA PRO A 536 0.44 -29.10 -17.22
C PRO A 536 0.44 -30.59 -17.59
N VAL A 537 0.11 -31.45 -16.63
CA VAL A 537 0.15 -32.91 -16.79
C VAL A 537 -0.98 -33.59 -16.03
N ALA A 538 -1.59 -34.66 -16.59
CA ALA A 538 -2.50 -35.54 -15.83
C ALA A 538 -1.74 -36.70 -15.23
N LYS A 539 -2.36 -37.24 -14.19
CA LYS A 539 -2.07 -38.56 -13.67
C LYS A 539 -1.99 -39.60 -14.79
N GLY A 540 -0.92 -40.37 -14.79
CA GLY A 540 -0.63 -41.42 -15.78
C GLY A 540 0.67 -42.13 -15.44
N GLN A 541 0.92 -43.30 -16.03
CA GLN A 541 2.16 -44.06 -15.84
C GLN A 541 3.01 -44.03 -17.12
N ASN A 542 4.31 -44.28 -16.96
CA ASN A 542 5.25 -44.43 -18.08
C ASN A 542 5.28 -43.25 -19.07
N ARG A 543 5.15 -42.00 -18.62
CA ARG A 543 5.21 -40.82 -19.51
C ARG A 543 6.64 -40.67 -20.03
N PRO A 544 6.90 -40.73 -21.36
CA PRO A 544 8.25 -40.63 -21.89
C PRO A 544 8.79 -39.20 -21.74
N LEU A 545 10.09 -39.11 -21.46
CA LEU A 545 10.87 -37.87 -21.54
C LEU A 545 11.79 -37.97 -22.76
N TYR A 546 11.90 -36.88 -23.50
CA TYR A 546 12.69 -36.81 -24.73
C TYR A 546 13.78 -35.74 -24.63
N TRP A 547 14.93 -36.01 -25.24
CA TRP A 547 16.03 -35.06 -25.34
C TRP A 547 16.77 -35.21 -26.68
N ASN A 548 17.26 -34.10 -27.22
CA ASN A 548 17.95 -34.01 -28.52
C ASN A 548 19.48 -33.96 -28.39
N GLY A 549 20.03 -34.13 -27.19
CA GLY A 549 21.48 -34.10 -26.94
C GLY A 549 22.08 -32.69 -26.90
N ARG A 550 21.26 -31.64 -26.83
CA ARG A 550 21.73 -30.25 -26.73
C ARG A 550 21.55 -29.68 -25.33
N ASP A 551 22.43 -28.76 -24.92
CA ASP A 551 22.31 -27.99 -23.67
C ASP A 551 21.29 -26.83 -23.79
N ASP A 552 21.07 -26.05 -22.74
CA ASP A 552 20.17 -24.88 -22.76
C ASP A 552 20.62 -23.73 -23.71
N PHE A 553 21.81 -23.83 -24.30
CA PHE A 553 22.35 -22.89 -25.29
C PHE A 553 22.38 -23.48 -26.71
N ASP A 554 21.71 -24.62 -26.90
CA ASP A 554 21.64 -25.40 -28.13
C ASP A 554 23.00 -25.94 -28.64
N HIS A 555 24.02 -25.99 -27.78
CA HIS A 555 25.28 -26.67 -28.09
C HIS A 555 25.12 -28.19 -27.94
N GLU A 556 25.75 -28.95 -28.83
CA GLU A 556 25.76 -30.41 -28.75
C GLU A 556 26.62 -30.88 -27.56
N LEU A 557 26.06 -31.74 -26.73
CA LEU A 557 26.76 -32.37 -25.63
C LEU A 557 27.38 -33.71 -26.05
N PRO A 558 28.54 -34.06 -25.50
CA PRO A 558 29.25 -35.27 -25.89
C PRO A 558 28.47 -36.54 -25.53
N PRO A 559 28.69 -37.64 -26.26
CA PRO A 559 28.18 -38.95 -25.88
C PRO A 559 28.69 -39.35 -24.50
N GLY A 560 27.84 -39.96 -23.67
CA GLY A 560 28.23 -40.30 -22.31
C GLY A 560 27.05 -40.57 -21.37
N PRO A 561 27.33 -40.86 -20.10
CA PRO A 561 26.30 -41.06 -19.09
C PRO A 561 25.68 -39.73 -18.65
N TYR A 562 24.35 -39.70 -18.58
CA TYR A 562 23.53 -38.58 -18.11
C TYR A 562 22.44 -39.08 -17.17
N GLN A 563 21.85 -38.15 -16.43
CA GLN A 563 20.69 -38.39 -15.57
C GLN A 563 19.56 -37.47 -15.99
N TRP A 564 18.32 -37.93 -15.96
CA TRP A 564 17.15 -37.06 -15.98
C TRP A 564 16.55 -36.99 -14.57
N LYS A 565 16.03 -35.82 -14.20
CA LYS A 565 15.22 -35.64 -12.99
C LYS A 565 13.95 -34.88 -13.34
N ALA A 566 12.88 -35.18 -12.62
CA ALA A 566 11.57 -34.57 -12.83
C ALA A 566 10.81 -34.41 -11.51
N ALA A 567 9.99 -33.37 -11.45
CA ALA A 567 9.11 -33.06 -10.34
C ALA A 567 7.70 -32.81 -10.88
N VAL A 568 6.73 -33.56 -10.35
CA VAL A 568 5.30 -33.31 -10.55
C VAL A 568 4.77 -32.60 -9.33
N SER A 569 4.26 -31.39 -9.49
CA SER A 569 3.81 -30.51 -8.42
C SER A 569 2.35 -30.11 -8.62
N LYS A 570 1.53 -30.18 -7.57
CA LYS A 570 0.20 -29.54 -7.50
C LYS A 570 0.21 -28.30 -6.58
N VAL A 571 1.40 -27.81 -6.26
CA VAL A 571 1.61 -26.64 -5.38
C VAL A 571 1.14 -25.36 -6.08
N SER A 572 0.43 -24.54 -5.31
CA SER A 572 -0.01 -23.20 -5.69
C SER A 572 0.39 -22.19 -4.62
N SER A 573 0.57 -20.94 -5.05
CA SER A 573 0.97 -19.81 -4.21
C SER A 573 -0.12 -18.74 -4.24
N ARG A 574 -0.22 -17.96 -3.16
CA ARG A 574 -1.13 -16.80 -3.10
C ARG A 574 -0.39 -15.53 -2.71
N ASP A 575 -0.87 -14.41 -3.22
CA ASP A 575 -0.65 -13.11 -2.59
C ASP A 575 -1.31 -13.14 -1.20
N ASP A 576 -0.51 -12.83 -0.18
CA ASP A 576 -0.87 -12.96 1.23
C ASP A 576 -0.87 -11.59 1.94
N GLY A 577 -0.91 -10.50 1.15
CA GLY A 577 -1.00 -9.14 1.64
C GLY A 577 0.29 -8.34 1.42
N SER A 578 0.26 -7.10 1.90
CA SER A 578 1.40 -6.19 1.83
C SER A 578 1.67 -5.54 3.18
N VAL A 579 2.96 -5.35 3.46
CA VAL A 579 3.43 -4.47 4.53
C VAL A 579 3.85 -3.19 3.87
N GLY A 580 3.44 -2.08 4.44
CA GLY A 580 3.59 -0.80 3.76
C GLY A 580 2.36 -0.39 2.98
N ASN A 581 2.55 0.60 2.10
CA ASN A 581 1.47 1.38 1.53
C ASN A 581 0.38 0.47 0.94
N THR A 582 -0.89 0.84 1.09
CA THR A 582 -2.06 0.00 0.74
C THR A 582 -2.23 -1.32 1.51
N GLY A 583 -1.30 -1.66 2.40
CA GLY A 583 -1.42 -2.77 3.34
C GLY A 583 -2.42 -2.50 4.47
N ASN A 584 -2.59 -3.48 5.35
CA ASN A 584 -3.57 -3.45 6.44
C ASN A 584 -2.88 -3.15 7.79
N PRO A 585 -2.62 -1.90 8.19
CA PRO A 585 -1.97 -1.66 9.47
C PRO A 585 -2.94 -1.88 10.63
N SER A 586 -2.38 -2.20 11.80
CA SER A 586 -3.11 -2.30 13.06
C SER A 586 -3.74 -0.98 13.53
N HIS A 587 -3.23 0.19 13.08
CA HIS A 587 -3.60 1.52 13.61
C HIS A 587 -4.12 2.54 12.56
N GLY A 588 -4.62 2.14 11.39
CA GLY A 588 -5.37 3.04 10.49
C GLY A 588 -4.79 3.29 9.08
N LEU A 589 -4.56 4.55 8.66
CA LEU A 589 -4.16 4.88 7.27
C LEU A 589 -2.64 4.84 7.07
N THR A 590 -2.22 4.43 5.86
CA THR A 590 -0.82 4.10 5.49
C THR A 590 -0.15 5.05 4.49
N HIS A 591 -0.86 6.07 4.03
CA HIS A 591 -0.43 6.89 2.90
C HIS A 591 0.30 8.17 3.36
N ALA A 592 1.28 8.09 4.28
CA ALA A 592 2.10 9.28 4.52
C ALA A 592 3.14 9.45 3.39
N PRO A 593 3.41 10.69 2.95
CA PRO A 593 4.40 10.96 1.92
C PRO A 593 5.80 10.58 2.41
N TYR A 594 6.64 10.03 1.52
CA TYR A 594 8.06 9.88 1.84
C TYR A 594 8.72 11.27 1.87
N HIS A 595 9.54 11.54 2.89
CA HIS A 595 10.23 12.83 3.06
C HIS A 595 9.30 14.06 2.95
N ALA A 596 8.13 14.01 3.61
CA ALA A 596 7.24 15.16 3.74
C ALA A 596 7.97 16.34 4.43
N ALA A 597 8.54 17.27 3.68
CA ALA A 597 9.41 18.32 4.20
C ALA A 597 8.63 19.55 4.67
N ALA A 598 7.47 19.83 4.08
CA ALA A 598 6.65 21.00 4.40
C ALA A 598 5.15 20.67 4.47
N LEU A 599 4.47 21.34 5.38
CA LEU A 599 3.06 21.16 5.69
C LEU A 599 2.34 22.50 5.69
N ALA A 600 1.08 22.53 5.24
CA ALA A 600 0.21 23.69 5.41
C ALA A 600 -1.25 23.27 5.61
N TYR A 601 -1.98 23.96 6.48
CA TYR A 601 -3.43 23.85 6.60
C TYR A 601 -4.12 24.98 5.84
N ASP A 602 -5.24 24.68 5.20
CA ASP A 602 -6.22 25.72 4.89
C ASP A 602 -7.24 25.90 6.03
N ALA A 603 -8.00 27.01 5.98
CA ALA A 603 -9.01 27.34 6.98
C ALA A 603 -10.16 26.29 7.08
N ALA A 604 -10.33 25.44 6.07
CA ALA A 604 -11.29 24.34 6.10
C ALA A 604 -10.72 23.05 6.72
N GLY A 605 -9.44 23.06 7.12
CA GLY A 605 -8.75 21.95 7.76
C GLY A 605 -8.18 20.92 6.77
N TYR A 606 -8.06 21.24 5.49
CA TYR A 606 -7.34 20.37 4.56
C TYR A 606 -5.84 20.55 4.73
N LEU A 607 -5.12 19.44 4.80
CA LEU A 607 -3.67 19.42 4.91
C LEU A 607 -3.05 19.31 3.53
N TYR A 608 -2.03 20.12 3.25
CA TYR A 608 -1.18 20.02 2.07
C TYR A 608 0.21 19.57 2.51
N THR A 609 0.79 18.63 1.78
CA THR A 609 2.14 18.12 2.04
C THR A 609 2.99 18.29 0.81
N ALA A 610 4.20 18.82 0.98
CA ALA A 610 5.23 18.87 -0.05
C ALA A 610 6.40 17.97 0.37
N SER A 611 6.68 16.98 -0.47
CA SER A 611 7.77 16.02 -0.29
C SER A 611 8.97 16.41 -1.14
N SER A 612 10.17 16.20 -0.60
CA SER A 612 11.39 16.47 -1.37
C SER A 612 11.73 15.37 -2.38
N TRP A 613 11.21 14.16 -2.23
CA TRP A 613 11.41 13.09 -3.22
C TRP A 613 10.43 11.96 -2.94
N GLU A 614 9.81 11.44 -3.99
CA GLU A 614 9.05 10.20 -3.97
C GLU A 614 9.22 9.45 -5.28
N GLU A 615 9.29 8.12 -5.22
CA GLU A 615 9.35 7.27 -6.40
C GLU A 615 8.17 7.34 -7.36
N PRO A 616 6.91 7.41 -6.90
CA PRO A 616 5.79 7.67 -7.81
C PRO A 616 5.75 9.13 -8.29
N GLU A 617 6.74 9.94 -7.92
CA GLU A 617 6.88 11.37 -8.19
C GLU A 617 5.72 12.22 -7.64
N MET A 618 4.90 11.70 -6.71
CA MET A 618 3.70 12.35 -6.16
C MET A 618 4.02 13.32 -5.01
N ASP A 619 4.95 14.23 -5.27
CA ASP A 619 5.57 15.12 -4.28
C ASP A 619 4.63 16.17 -3.67
N LEU A 620 3.44 16.42 -4.23
CA LEU A 620 2.45 17.35 -3.64
C LEU A 620 1.12 16.63 -3.43
N ARG A 621 0.65 16.58 -2.19
CA ARG A 621 -0.64 15.97 -1.84
C ARG A 621 -1.53 16.92 -1.06
N ARG A 622 -2.84 16.71 -1.21
CA ARG A 622 -3.87 17.26 -0.35
C ARG A 622 -4.61 16.14 0.36
N TYR A 623 -4.85 16.33 1.65
CA TYR A 623 -5.66 15.47 2.49
C TYR A 623 -6.87 16.24 3.00
N LYS A 624 -8.00 15.53 3.09
CA LYS A 624 -9.21 16.04 3.72
C LYS A 624 -8.99 16.20 5.23
N PRO A 625 -9.85 16.94 5.95
CA PRO A 625 -9.71 17.11 7.41
C PRO A 625 -9.74 15.81 8.23
N ASN A 626 -10.32 14.74 7.68
CA ASN A 626 -10.27 13.39 8.23
C ASN A 626 -8.99 12.61 7.83
N GLY A 627 -8.02 13.28 7.20
CA GLY A 627 -6.74 12.78 6.69
C GLY A 627 -6.80 11.75 5.57
N THR A 628 -7.95 11.54 4.93
CA THR A 628 -7.97 10.73 3.70
C THR A 628 -7.40 11.53 2.53
N PRO A 629 -6.63 10.90 1.61
CA PRO A 629 -6.17 11.56 0.39
C PRO A 629 -7.33 12.19 -0.41
N ASP A 630 -7.11 13.39 -0.95
CA ASP A 630 -8.05 14.10 -1.83
C ASP A 630 -7.55 14.05 -3.29
N TRP A 631 -6.38 14.64 -3.53
CA TRP A 631 -5.67 14.59 -4.79
C TRP A 631 -4.15 14.66 -4.55
N ALA A 632 -3.38 14.24 -5.56
CA ALA A 632 -1.93 14.30 -5.59
C ALA A 632 -1.46 14.78 -6.96
N LEU A 633 -0.32 15.46 -7.00
CA LEU A 633 0.30 15.96 -8.22
C LEU A 633 1.76 15.59 -8.25
N SER A 634 2.27 15.38 -9.46
CA SER A 634 3.69 15.21 -9.66
C SER A 634 4.43 16.54 -9.53
N GLY A 635 5.56 16.49 -8.81
CA GLY A 635 6.53 17.57 -8.68
C GLY A 635 7.93 16.99 -8.75
N LYS A 636 8.92 17.81 -9.11
CA LYS A 636 10.33 17.45 -8.91
C LYS A 636 10.82 18.25 -7.70
N LEU A 637 11.08 17.56 -6.58
CA LEU A 637 11.69 18.13 -5.37
C LEU A 637 10.90 19.34 -4.82
N ASN A 638 9.76 19.09 -4.19
CA ASN A 638 9.00 20.16 -3.53
C ASN A 638 9.59 20.48 -2.15
N THR A 639 9.82 21.75 -1.85
CA THR A 639 10.65 22.15 -0.69
C THR A 639 9.92 23.00 0.33
N ALA A 640 8.86 23.69 -0.09
CA ALA A 640 8.01 24.48 0.80
C ALA A 640 6.59 24.59 0.21
N VAL A 641 5.58 24.73 1.07
CA VAL A 641 4.18 24.84 0.68
C VAL A 641 3.48 25.90 1.53
N ALA A 642 2.59 26.67 0.90
CA ALA A 642 1.67 27.58 1.57
C ALA A 642 0.29 27.52 0.89
N THR A 643 -0.77 27.92 1.59
CA THR A 643 -2.11 27.96 1.01
C THR A 643 -2.93 29.11 1.61
N ASP A 644 -3.87 29.62 0.83
CA ASP A 644 -4.94 30.52 1.30
C ASP A 644 -6.34 29.87 1.19
N GLY A 645 -6.40 28.55 0.95
CA GLY A 645 -7.63 27.79 0.75
C GLY A 645 -8.25 27.91 -0.64
N GLN A 646 -7.88 28.93 -1.43
CA GLN A 646 -8.24 29.00 -2.86
C GLN A 646 -7.14 28.42 -3.74
N PHE A 647 -5.90 28.72 -3.39
CA PHE A 647 -4.71 28.25 -4.08
C PHE A 647 -3.74 27.61 -3.10
N VAL A 648 -2.94 26.69 -3.63
CA VAL A 648 -1.74 26.17 -3.00
C VAL A 648 -0.54 26.65 -3.80
N TYR A 649 0.47 27.11 -3.08
CA TYR A 649 1.72 27.64 -3.58
C TYR A 649 2.82 26.65 -3.20
N VAL A 650 3.58 26.19 -4.17
CA VAL A 650 4.63 25.19 -3.96
C VAL A 650 5.95 25.70 -4.50
N ALA A 651 6.97 25.70 -3.66
CA ALA A 651 8.35 25.90 -4.07
C ALA A 651 8.90 24.58 -4.60
N GLN A 652 9.47 24.61 -5.79
CA GLN A 652 9.90 23.41 -6.49
C GLN A 652 11.09 23.69 -7.40
N TRP A 653 11.75 22.61 -7.81
CA TRP A 653 12.84 22.68 -8.75
C TRP A 653 12.34 22.70 -10.19
N LYS A 654 13.01 23.48 -11.03
CA LYS A 654 12.80 23.50 -12.48
C LYS A 654 14.14 23.25 -13.16
N GLU A 655 14.21 22.16 -13.91
CA GLU A 655 15.35 21.84 -14.77
C GLU A 655 15.26 22.68 -16.04
N GLN A 656 16.36 23.36 -16.39
CA GLN A 656 16.47 24.21 -17.57
C GLN A 656 17.89 24.10 -18.13
N ASP A 657 18.05 23.55 -19.34
CA ASP A 657 19.33 23.37 -20.03
C ASP A 657 20.39 22.58 -19.23
N GLY A 658 19.94 21.58 -18.46
CA GLY A 658 20.81 20.79 -17.57
C GLY A 658 21.23 21.51 -16.27
N LEU A 659 20.77 22.75 -16.08
CA LEU A 659 20.95 23.56 -14.88
C LEU A 659 19.67 23.54 -14.03
N MET A 660 19.81 23.81 -12.74
CA MET A 660 18.69 23.74 -11.80
C MET A 660 18.32 25.13 -11.28
N ALA A 661 17.04 25.48 -11.38
CA ALA A 661 16.45 26.73 -10.90
C ALA A 661 15.40 26.47 -9.80
N ASN A 662 15.16 27.47 -8.94
CA ASN A 662 14.05 27.44 -7.98
C ASN A 662 12.89 28.30 -8.47
N VAL A 663 11.71 27.70 -8.54
CA VAL A 663 10.48 28.38 -8.95
C VAL A 663 9.36 28.15 -7.95
N ILE A 664 8.38 29.04 -7.97
CA ILE A 664 7.11 28.83 -7.27
C ILE A 664 6.01 28.61 -8.30
N ARG A 665 5.26 27.53 -8.10
CA ARG A 665 4.04 27.24 -8.88
C ARG A 665 2.80 27.45 -8.02
N ARG A 666 1.70 27.79 -8.68
CA ARG A 666 0.39 28.00 -8.08
C ARG A 666 -0.62 27.03 -8.68
N HIS A 667 -1.30 26.30 -7.81
CA HIS A 667 -2.34 25.34 -8.17
C HIS A 667 -3.63 25.69 -7.45
N ARG A 668 -4.77 25.40 -8.07
CA ARG A 668 -6.06 25.58 -7.42
C ARG A 668 -6.25 24.50 -6.34
N ALA A 669 -6.61 24.92 -5.14
CA ALA A 669 -6.75 24.04 -3.97
C ALA A 669 -7.81 22.94 -4.16
N SER A 670 -8.88 23.21 -4.92
CA SER A 670 -10.00 22.28 -5.08
C SER A 670 -9.66 21.01 -5.88
N ASP A 671 -8.77 21.10 -6.86
CA ASP A 671 -8.53 20.03 -7.84
C ASP A 671 -7.06 19.88 -8.27
N GLY A 672 -6.15 20.71 -7.73
CA GLY A 672 -4.73 20.69 -8.10
C GLY A 672 -4.42 21.29 -9.48
N ALA A 673 -5.42 21.78 -10.21
CA ALA A 673 -5.19 22.27 -11.56
C ALA A 673 -4.23 23.47 -11.57
N PRO A 674 -3.24 23.51 -12.50
CA PRO A 674 -2.28 24.60 -12.57
C PRO A 674 -3.01 25.92 -12.87
N LYS A 675 -2.68 26.95 -12.08
CA LYS A 675 -3.19 28.31 -12.25
C LYS A 675 -2.04 29.29 -12.09
N GLY A 676 -1.29 29.48 -13.17
CA GLY A 676 -0.11 30.34 -13.17
C GLY A 676 -0.39 31.79 -12.80
N PHE A 677 0.65 32.49 -12.38
CA PHE A 677 0.62 33.91 -12.02
C PHE A 677 0.44 34.80 -13.26
N THR A 678 -0.41 35.83 -13.17
CA THR A 678 -0.78 36.65 -14.34
C THR A 678 0.30 37.63 -14.80
N GLY A 679 1.24 37.97 -13.91
CA GLY A 679 2.33 38.91 -14.17
C GLY A 679 3.66 38.25 -14.51
N THR A 680 3.69 36.94 -14.77
CA THR A 680 4.92 36.20 -15.12
C THR A 680 4.79 35.52 -16.49
N ALA A 681 5.93 35.38 -17.19
CA ALA A 681 5.95 34.95 -18.59
C ALA A 681 5.45 33.51 -18.80
N ASP A 682 5.78 32.60 -17.89
CA ASP A 682 5.39 31.18 -17.95
C ASP A 682 4.38 30.78 -16.86
N GLY A 683 3.80 31.75 -16.17
CA GLY A 683 2.90 31.53 -15.04
C GLY A 683 3.59 31.02 -13.77
N THR A 684 4.93 31.02 -13.70
CA THR A 684 5.70 30.68 -12.49
C THR A 684 6.50 31.88 -11.97
N ILE A 685 6.82 31.91 -10.68
CA ILE A 685 7.74 32.92 -10.12
C ILE A 685 9.13 32.31 -10.10
N LEU A 686 10.07 32.90 -10.86
CA LEU A 686 11.48 32.53 -10.80
C LEU A 686 12.14 33.22 -9.60
N ILE A 687 12.71 32.43 -8.68
CA ILE A 687 13.36 32.95 -7.47
C ILE A 687 14.87 32.94 -7.63
N ASN A 688 15.44 31.76 -7.88
CA ASN A 688 16.86 31.59 -8.15
C ASN A 688 17.03 31.09 -9.59
N PRO A 689 17.77 31.82 -10.45
CA PRO A 689 17.96 31.44 -11.85
C PRO A 689 18.77 30.14 -11.98
N PRO A 690 18.75 29.48 -13.16
CA PRO A 690 19.49 28.26 -13.40
C PRO A 690 20.98 28.45 -13.11
N ALA A 691 21.55 27.58 -12.28
CA ALA A 691 22.98 27.56 -11.98
C ALA A 691 23.56 26.17 -12.22
N ALA A 692 24.86 26.10 -12.54
CA ALA A 692 25.60 24.85 -12.68
C ALA A 692 25.40 24.00 -11.42
N ASN A 693 24.97 22.77 -11.65
CA ASN A 693 24.51 21.80 -10.65
C ASN A 693 25.28 21.89 -9.33
N PRO A 694 24.75 22.54 -8.28
CA PRO A 694 25.49 22.68 -7.04
C PRO A 694 25.20 21.52 -6.07
N LYS A 695 24.70 20.38 -6.57
CA LYS A 695 24.61 19.14 -5.78
C LYS A 695 26.01 18.85 -5.22
N PRO A 696 26.17 18.65 -3.89
CA PRO A 696 27.40 18.09 -3.36
C PRO A 696 27.72 16.81 -4.14
N GLU A 697 29.01 16.56 -4.41
CA GLU A 697 29.50 15.43 -5.20
C GLU A 697 29.03 14.07 -4.65
N SER A 698 28.51 14.05 -3.42
CA SER A 698 27.64 13.00 -2.89
C SER A 698 26.49 13.58 -2.04
N GLN A 699 25.24 13.39 -2.48
CA GLN A 699 24.05 13.87 -1.74
C GLN A 699 23.93 13.28 -0.32
N ARG A 700 24.49 12.08 -0.08
CA ARG A 700 24.49 11.40 1.21
C ARG A 700 25.45 12.01 2.25
N ARG A 701 26.29 12.99 1.87
CA ARG A 701 27.29 13.64 2.73
C ARG A 701 27.08 15.15 2.90
N ALA A 702 25.93 15.65 2.46
CA ALA A 702 25.60 17.06 2.58
C ALA A 702 25.32 17.40 4.05
N THR A 703 26.00 18.41 4.60
CA THR A 703 25.59 18.99 5.89
C THR A 703 24.20 19.60 5.78
N ALA A 704 23.49 19.77 6.90
CA ALA A 704 22.17 20.43 6.89
C ALA A 704 22.24 21.81 6.19
N ASP A 705 23.30 22.57 6.42
CA ASP A 705 23.54 23.86 5.75
C ASP A 705 23.74 23.73 4.24
N GLN A 706 24.49 22.73 3.78
CA GLN A 706 24.66 22.45 2.35
C GLN A 706 23.33 22.05 1.71
N THR A 707 22.54 21.21 2.38
CA THR A 707 21.22 20.76 1.91
C THR A 707 20.21 21.91 1.84
N ARG A 708 20.19 22.80 2.84
CA ARG A 708 19.36 24.03 2.87
C ARG A 708 19.76 25.02 1.79
N TRP A 709 21.06 25.21 1.58
CA TRP A 709 21.59 26.05 0.52
C TRP A 709 21.23 25.51 -0.86
N TYR A 710 21.41 24.19 -1.05
CA TYR A 710 21.10 23.49 -2.29
C TYR A 710 19.65 23.73 -2.69
N VAL A 711 18.72 23.47 -1.77
CA VAL A 711 17.28 23.66 -2.02
C VAL A 711 16.88 25.12 -2.21
N GLY A 712 17.58 26.06 -1.59
CA GLY A 712 17.43 27.49 -1.81
C GLY A 712 16.20 28.11 -1.14
N ILE A 713 15.00 27.57 -1.36
CA ILE A 713 13.75 28.03 -0.72
C ILE A 713 13.36 27.08 0.41
N ASN A 714 13.42 27.56 1.65
CA ASN A 714 13.15 26.77 2.86
C ASN A 714 11.83 27.11 3.57
N GLY A 715 11.09 28.11 3.07
CA GLY A 715 9.81 28.50 3.67
C GLY A 715 8.96 29.33 2.73
N LEU A 716 7.65 29.09 2.78
CA LEU A 716 6.62 29.89 2.12
C LEU A 716 5.53 30.25 3.14
N ALA A 717 4.99 31.46 3.05
CA ALA A 717 3.79 31.86 3.80
C ALA A 717 2.90 32.75 2.93
N ALA A 718 1.58 32.59 3.03
CA ALA A 718 0.62 33.41 2.32
C ALA A 718 -0.22 34.22 3.32
N ASP A 719 -0.39 35.52 3.05
CA ASP A 719 -1.38 36.35 3.74
C ASP A 719 -2.55 36.67 2.79
N ALA A 720 -3.40 37.65 3.11
CA ALA A 720 -4.55 38.03 2.29
C ALA A 720 -4.18 38.47 0.85
N THR A 721 -3.00 39.07 0.63
CA THR A 721 -2.59 39.66 -0.66
C THR A 721 -1.20 39.23 -1.13
N ARG A 722 -0.35 38.71 -0.25
CA ARG A 722 1.06 38.48 -0.52
C ARG A 722 1.46 37.04 -0.31
N LEU A 723 2.54 36.68 -1.00
CA LEU A 723 3.30 35.47 -0.82
C LEU A 723 4.71 35.84 -0.36
N TRP A 724 5.12 35.29 0.78
CA TRP A 724 6.42 35.50 1.41
C TRP A 724 7.31 34.30 1.18
N VAL A 725 8.59 34.54 0.89
CA VAL A 725 9.56 33.52 0.51
C VAL A 725 10.83 33.69 1.35
N SER A 726 11.23 32.63 2.04
CA SER A 726 12.53 32.52 2.70
C SER A 726 13.58 32.02 1.70
N ASN A 727 14.40 32.93 1.18
CA ASN A 727 15.43 32.60 0.22
C ASN A 727 16.79 32.44 0.93
N TYR A 728 17.07 31.19 1.32
CA TYR A 728 18.28 30.80 2.05
C TYR A 728 19.54 31.09 1.23
N ARG A 729 19.51 30.75 -0.07
CA ARG A 729 20.65 30.92 -0.98
C ARG A 729 21.09 32.38 -1.11
N MET A 730 20.13 33.31 -0.98
CA MET A 730 20.35 34.73 -1.17
C MET A 730 20.38 35.55 0.12
N ASN A 731 20.25 34.91 1.29
CA ASN A 731 20.20 35.59 2.59
C ASN A 731 19.17 36.75 2.62
N ARG A 732 17.94 36.48 2.16
CA ARG A 732 16.86 37.48 2.18
C ARG A 732 15.48 36.85 2.27
N VAL A 733 14.53 37.66 2.72
CA VAL A 733 13.09 37.39 2.59
C VAL A 733 12.54 38.22 1.45
N GLU A 734 11.73 37.60 0.60
CA GLU A 734 11.13 38.20 -0.58
C GLU A 734 9.60 38.20 -0.45
N CYS A 735 8.96 39.26 -0.94
CA CYS A 735 7.51 39.44 -0.92
C CYS A 735 7.01 39.60 -2.35
N TYR A 736 6.02 38.79 -2.73
CA TYR A 736 5.36 38.84 -4.04
C TYR A 736 3.87 39.11 -3.87
N ASP A 737 3.28 39.78 -4.85
CA ASP A 737 1.83 39.87 -4.97
C ASP A 737 1.31 38.47 -5.34
N LYS A 738 0.40 37.90 -4.52
CA LYS A 738 -0.01 36.49 -4.68
C LYS A 738 -0.77 36.24 -6.00
N ALA A 739 -1.37 37.28 -6.57
CA ALA A 739 -2.25 37.22 -7.72
C ALA A 739 -1.44 37.24 -9.03
N SER A 740 -0.55 38.23 -9.15
CA SER A 740 0.27 38.50 -10.32
C SER A 740 1.65 37.86 -10.26
N GLY A 741 2.17 37.52 -9.08
CA GLY A 741 3.53 37.01 -8.90
C GLY A 741 4.62 38.08 -9.06
N VAL A 742 4.24 39.36 -9.09
CA VAL A 742 5.18 40.48 -9.18
C VAL A 742 5.84 40.73 -7.82
N LEU A 743 7.16 40.95 -7.81
CA LEU A 743 7.91 41.28 -6.61
C LEU A 743 7.45 42.63 -6.03
N CYS A 744 6.98 42.63 -4.78
CA CYS A 744 6.60 43.83 -4.06
C CYS A 744 7.77 44.45 -3.27
N GLY A 745 8.74 43.63 -2.87
CA GLY A 745 9.96 44.07 -2.16
C GLY A 745 10.76 42.90 -1.58
N SER A 746 12.00 43.16 -1.14
CA SER A 746 12.82 42.21 -0.38
C SER A 746 13.64 42.90 0.72
N PHE A 747 13.96 42.17 1.80
CA PHE A 747 14.85 42.66 2.86
C PHE A 747 15.81 41.56 3.34
N ALA A 748 16.97 41.96 3.86
CA ALA A 748 18.03 41.03 4.25
C ALA A 748 17.69 40.27 5.53
N VAL A 749 17.86 38.95 5.50
CA VAL A 749 17.79 38.04 6.65
C VAL A 749 18.78 36.93 6.36
N ARG A 750 19.74 36.67 7.25
CA ARG A 750 20.78 35.66 7.00
C ARG A 750 20.25 34.26 7.25
N GLN A 751 20.49 33.31 6.35
CA GLN A 751 20.09 31.90 6.48
C GLN A 751 18.60 31.71 6.88
N PRO A 752 17.62 32.31 6.16
CA PRO A 752 16.21 32.21 6.51
C PRO A 752 15.64 30.81 6.21
N LEU A 753 14.88 30.29 7.17
CA LEU A 753 14.25 28.96 7.17
C LEU A 753 12.72 29.09 7.09
N GLY A 754 11.98 28.50 8.03
CA GLY A 754 10.52 28.62 8.08
C GLY A 754 10.06 30.06 8.28
N ILE A 755 8.91 30.36 7.67
CA ILE A 755 8.27 31.67 7.73
C ILE A 755 6.78 31.50 8.03
N ALA A 756 6.22 32.38 8.85
CA ALA A 756 4.79 32.44 9.12
C ALA A 756 4.31 33.89 9.02
N ALA A 757 3.18 34.10 8.34
CA ALA A 757 2.60 35.43 8.12
C ALA A 757 1.30 35.60 8.91
N GLY A 758 1.22 36.65 9.72
CA GLY A 758 0.03 37.01 10.49
C GLY A 758 -0.85 38.02 9.76
N ALA A 759 -2.13 38.05 10.12
CA ALA A 759 -3.06 39.09 9.65
C ALA A 759 -2.81 40.47 10.29
N ASP A 760 -1.93 40.54 11.29
CA ASP A 760 -1.56 41.73 12.06
C ASP A 760 -0.49 42.59 11.37
N GLY A 761 -0.08 42.23 10.14
CA GLY A 761 0.94 42.96 9.38
C GLY A 761 2.37 42.65 9.83
N PHE A 762 2.58 41.52 10.51
CA PHE A 762 3.90 41.02 10.88
C PHE A 762 4.15 39.63 10.29
N ILE A 763 5.43 39.32 10.11
CA ILE A 763 5.89 37.97 9.78
C ILE A 763 6.91 37.50 10.81
N TRP A 764 6.97 36.20 11.01
CA TRP A 764 7.95 35.52 11.84
C TRP A 764 8.85 34.69 10.94
N VAL A 765 10.16 34.77 11.15
CA VAL A 765 11.16 34.08 10.33
C VAL A 765 12.16 33.39 11.23
N ALA A 766 12.31 32.08 11.07
CA ALA A 766 13.39 31.30 11.67
C ALA A 766 14.67 31.50 10.87
N HIS A 767 15.80 31.73 11.52
CA HIS A 767 17.05 32.04 10.83
C HIS A 767 18.29 31.80 11.69
N GLU A 768 19.47 31.74 11.05
CA GLU A 768 20.79 31.57 11.68
C GLU A 768 20.88 30.36 12.64
N GLY A 769 20.05 29.33 12.44
CA GLY A 769 20.06 28.08 13.23
C GLY A 769 19.75 28.23 14.73
N SER A 770 19.38 29.42 15.20
CA SER A 770 19.21 29.67 16.65
C SER A 770 18.21 30.76 17.01
N ARG A 771 17.57 31.37 16.00
CA ARG A 771 16.73 32.56 16.16
C ARG A 771 15.41 32.42 15.44
N VAL A 772 14.39 33.07 16.01
CA VAL A 772 13.14 33.38 15.32
C VAL A 772 12.88 34.86 15.52
N THR A 773 12.73 35.64 14.45
CA THR A 773 12.56 37.10 14.54
C THR A 773 11.24 37.54 13.93
N ARG A 774 10.56 38.45 14.61
CA ARG A 774 9.33 39.10 14.14
C ARG A 774 9.69 40.39 13.40
N PHE A 775 9.21 40.53 12.17
CA PHE A 775 9.46 41.68 11.31
C PHE A 775 8.17 42.43 11.00
N ARG A 776 8.26 43.76 10.91
CA ARG A 776 7.18 44.59 10.35
C ARG A 776 7.05 44.34 8.86
N ALA A 777 5.85 44.01 8.43
CA ALA A 777 5.58 43.54 7.08
C ALA A 777 4.38 44.23 6.42
N SER A 778 3.71 45.17 7.09
CA SER A 778 2.44 45.76 6.65
C SER A 778 2.52 46.49 5.30
N MET A 779 3.58 47.24 4.99
CA MET A 779 3.71 47.95 3.69
C MET A 779 5.16 48.00 3.19
N PRO A 780 5.51 47.44 2.01
CA PRO A 780 6.89 47.39 1.48
C PRO A 780 7.57 48.76 1.27
N ARG A 781 6.79 49.84 1.21
CA ARG A 781 7.27 51.21 1.01
C ARG A 781 7.40 52.01 2.32
N ASP A 782 7.01 51.42 3.45
CA ASP A 782 7.17 52.04 4.76
C ASP A 782 8.63 51.89 5.23
N PRO A 783 9.29 52.96 5.74
CA PRO A 783 10.67 52.87 6.23
C PRO A 783 10.89 51.83 7.36
N SER A 784 9.83 51.45 8.07
CA SER A 784 9.84 50.43 9.11
C SER A 784 9.64 49.00 8.58
N TRP A 785 9.42 48.83 7.28
CA TRP A 785 9.28 47.52 6.65
C TRP A 785 10.58 46.72 6.70
N GLY A 786 10.46 45.41 6.97
CA GLY A 786 11.60 44.53 7.15
C GLY A 786 12.43 44.84 8.40
N LYS A 787 11.98 45.72 9.29
CA LYS A 787 12.66 46.00 10.57
C LYS A 787 12.23 44.99 11.63
N PRO A 788 13.18 44.42 12.41
CA PRO A 788 12.86 43.53 13.51
C PRO A 788 12.17 44.30 14.64
N VAL A 789 11.17 43.69 15.26
CA VAL A 789 10.41 44.26 16.39
C VAL A 789 10.40 43.38 17.64
N GLY A 790 11.12 42.26 17.59
CA GLY A 790 11.21 41.28 18.67
C GLY A 790 11.62 39.92 18.11
N GLY A 791 11.93 38.99 19.00
CA GLY A 791 12.31 37.64 18.58
C GLY A 791 12.66 36.73 19.75
N LEU A 792 12.91 35.49 19.40
CA LEU A 792 13.36 34.40 20.25
C LEU A 792 14.81 34.08 19.90
N SER A 793 15.62 33.73 20.90
CA SER A 793 17.02 33.33 20.74
C SER A 793 17.36 32.16 21.65
N GLY A 794 18.47 31.47 21.39
CA GLY A 794 18.90 30.30 22.16
C GLY A 794 18.12 29.04 21.80
N LEU A 795 17.51 29.02 20.61
CA LEU A 795 16.83 27.85 20.06
C LEU A 795 17.85 26.90 19.43
N ALA A 796 17.52 25.61 19.38
CA ALA A 796 18.38 24.56 18.84
C ALA A 796 17.91 24.16 17.42
N ASP A 797 18.36 24.92 16.41
CA ASP A 797 18.01 24.71 15.00
C ASP A 797 16.48 24.75 14.73
N PRO A 798 15.83 25.91 14.96
CA PRO A 798 14.41 26.09 14.67
C PRO A 798 14.17 26.06 13.15
N TYR A 799 13.21 25.26 12.69
CA TYR A 799 12.97 25.06 11.25
C TYR A 799 11.64 25.63 10.78
N ALA A 800 10.52 24.90 10.93
CA ALA A 800 9.23 25.31 10.39
C ALA A 800 8.47 26.15 11.43
N LEU A 801 7.71 27.15 10.95
CA LEU A 801 6.90 28.04 11.76
C LEU A 801 5.44 27.96 11.32
N SER A 802 4.51 27.98 12.28
CA SER A 802 3.08 28.07 11.99
C SER A 802 2.37 28.89 13.07
N LEU A 803 1.39 29.68 12.66
CA LEU A 803 0.54 30.46 13.55
C LEU A 803 -0.77 29.71 13.81
N GLY A 804 -1.18 29.64 15.08
CA GLY A 804 -2.44 29.03 15.49
C GLY A 804 -3.31 30.00 16.29
N LEU A 805 -4.58 29.61 16.52
CA LEU A 805 -5.56 30.34 17.33
C LEU A 805 -5.67 31.82 16.91
N GLY A 806 -6.00 32.08 15.64
CA GLY A 806 -6.09 33.44 15.10
C GLY A 806 -4.78 34.25 15.16
N GLY A 807 -3.61 33.59 15.19
CA GLY A 807 -2.30 34.23 15.24
C GLY A 807 -1.79 34.61 16.64
N GLN A 808 -2.50 34.19 17.70
CA GLN A 808 -2.10 34.46 19.08
C GLN A 808 -0.96 33.56 19.57
N ARG A 809 -0.76 32.42 18.90
CA ARG A 809 0.27 31.45 19.26
C ARG A 809 1.15 31.10 18.07
N LEU A 810 2.45 31.03 18.33
CA LEU A 810 3.46 30.60 17.38
C LEU A 810 3.92 29.19 17.76
N PHE A 811 3.80 28.28 16.81
CA PHE A 811 4.35 26.93 16.92
C PHE A 811 5.57 26.82 16.02
N LEU A 812 6.59 26.12 16.49
CA LEU A 812 7.77 25.83 15.69
C LEU A 812 8.36 24.44 15.96
N THR A 813 8.94 23.84 14.94
CA THR A 813 9.77 22.63 15.08
C THR A 813 11.20 23.02 15.42
N GLU A 814 11.73 22.44 16.49
CA GLU A 814 13.12 22.60 16.92
C GLU A 814 13.86 21.28 16.65
N LEU A 815 14.67 21.26 15.58
CA LEU A 815 15.25 20.02 15.06
C LEU A 815 16.28 19.42 16.01
N GLY A 816 17.10 20.26 16.65
CA GLY A 816 18.19 19.83 17.53
C GLY A 816 17.73 19.17 18.82
N THR A 817 16.48 19.39 19.24
CA THR A 817 15.89 18.79 20.45
C THR A 817 14.76 17.81 20.12
N GLY A 818 14.41 17.65 18.83
CA GLY A 818 13.28 16.83 18.39
C GLY A 818 11.98 17.26 19.06
N SER A 819 11.70 18.55 19.12
CA SER A 819 10.57 19.10 19.88
C SER A 819 9.71 20.05 19.05
N VAL A 820 8.45 20.22 19.45
CA VAL A 820 7.60 21.33 19.03
C VAL A 820 7.50 22.33 20.17
N LEU A 821 7.84 23.59 19.91
CA LEU A 821 7.73 24.66 20.90
C LEU A 821 6.53 25.56 20.59
N GLU A 822 5.79 25.94 21.63
CA GLU A 822 4.66 26.85 21.56
C GLU A 822 4.98 28.14 22.31
N TYR A 823 4.77 29.28 21.66
CA TYR A 823 5.01 30.62 22.22
C TYR A 823 3.79 31.53 22.09
N SER A 824 3.62 32.44 23.05
CA SER A 824 2.70 33.58 22.89
C SER A 824 3.29 34.59 21.91
N THR A 825 2.55 34.97 20.88
CA THR A 825 2.99 36.03 19.94
C THR A 825 2.96 37.43 20.55
N ALA A 826 2.15 37.63 21.59
CA ALA A 826 2.04 38.89 22.32
C ALA A 826 3.11 39.04 23.42
N LEU A 827 3.34 37.98 24.20
CA LEU A 827 4.20 38.03 25.39
C LEU A 827 5.62 37.51 25.13
N GLY A 828 5.86 36.81 24.02
CA GLY A 828 7.16 36.19 23.72
C GLY A 828 7.57 35.06 24.67
N GLN A 829 6.67 34.64 25.56
CA GLN A 829 6.91 33.58 26.54
C GLN A 829 6.62 32.19 25.96
N ARG A 830 7.43 31.20 26.33
CA ARG A 830 7.18 29.79 25.99
C ARG A 830 6.00 29.29 26.82
N LEU A 831 4.99 28.77 26.13
CA LEU A 831 3.77 28.22 26.72
C LEU A 831 3.89 26.72 26.94
N ALA A 832 4.47 26.00 25.98
CA ALA A 832 4.65 24.56 26.04
C ALA A 832 5.85 24.08 25.23
N THR A 833 6.32 22.88 25.59
CA THR A 833 7.26 22.06 24.83
C THR A 833 6.58 20.70 24.67
N HIS A 834 6.44 20.25 23.42
CA HIS A 834 5.86 18.96 23.10
C HIS A 834 6.89 18.07 22.43
N GLY A 835 6.92 16.82 22.86
CA GLY A 835 7.84 15.80 22.39
C GLY A 835 9.31 16.02 22.77
N ARG A 836 10.16 15.12 22.29
CA ARG A 836 11.61 15.09 22.52
C ARG A 836 12.31 14.27 21.44
N GLN A 837 13.65 14.39 21.36
CA GLN A 837 14.47 13.64 20.42
C GLN A 837 14.27 12.12 20.54
N ALA A 838 13.94 11.48 19.43
CA ALA A 838 13.86 10.03 19.33
C ALA A 838 15.25 9.38 19.39
N GLN A 839 15.32 8.23 20.05
CA GLN A 839 16.49 7.36 20.07
C GLN A 839 16.26 6.16 19.15
N PRO A 840 17.32 5.48 18.68
CA PRO A 840 17.16 4.20 18.00
C PRO A 840 16.39 3.22 18.89
N GLY A 841 15.39 2.51 18.35
CA GLY A 841 14.58 1.57 19.11
C GLY A 841 13.08 1.81 18.97
N PRO A 842 12.26 1.58 20.03
CA PRO A 842 10.82 1.50 19.91
C PRO A 842 10.19 2.84 19.55
N MET A 843 9.22 2.80 18.63
CA MET A 843 8.46 3.96 18.19
C MET A 843 7.57 4.49 19.32
N GLN A 844 7.72 5.78 19.65
CA GLN A 844 6.90 6.46 20.66
C GLN A 844 6.20 7.68 20.05
N PRO A 845 4.92 7.96 20.38
CA PRO A 845 4.16 9.09 19.84
C PRO A 845 4.83 10.47 19.98
N ASP A 846 5.45 10.71 21.12
CA ASP A 846 6.05 11.99 21.52
C ASP A 846 7.57 12.05 21.28
N HIS A 847 8.15 11.05 20.61
CA HIS A 847 9.57 11.04 20.28
C HIS A 847 9.78 11.34 18.81
N PHE A 848 10.25 12.54 18.50
CA PHE A 848 10.43 12.96 17.12
C PHE A 848 11.89 12.82 16.68
N ARG A 849 12.09 12.39 15.43
CA ARG A 849 13.36 12.45 14.71
C ARG A 849 13.16 13.41 13.55
N LEU A 850 13.29 14.70 13.80
CA LEU A 850 12.84 15.75 12.87
C LEU A 850 13.76 15.98 11.64
N GLY A 851 14.74 15.11 11.38
CA GLY A 851 15.62 15.19 10.20
C GLY A 851 16.33 16.55 10.06
N ASP A 852 16.76 16.88 8.83
CA ASP A 852 17.28 18.22 8.50
C ASP A 852 16.16 19.22 8.13
N ARG A 853 14.92 18.71 8.00
CA ARG A 853 13.67 19.42 7.69
C ARG A 853 12.48 18.70 8.32
N ALA A 854 11.64 19.46 9.01
CA ALA A 854 10.36 18.98 9.54
C ALA A 854 9.30 20.07 9.48
N GLY A 855 8.30 19.88 8.61
CA GLY A 855 7.15 20.76 8.50
C GLY A 855 6.22 20.70 9.72
N ILE A 856 5.54 21.81 10.00
CA ILE A 856 4.45 21.90 10.97
C ILE A 856 3.29 22.68 10.38
N ALA A 857 2.07 22.20 10.59
CA ALA A 857 0.85 22.91 10.24
C ALA A 857 -0.10 22.94 11.44
N VAL A 858 -0.63 24.12 11.77
CA VAL A 858 -1.53 24.33 12.90
C VAL A 858 -2.88 24.83 12.37
N ASP A 859 -3.97 24.37 12.96
CA ASP A 859 -5.31 24.87 12.64
C ASP A 859 -5.80 25.95 13.62
N GLU A 860 -6.96 26.52 13.33
CA GLU A 860 -7.57 27.59 14.14
C GLU A 860 -7.92 27.17 15.57
N GLN A 861 -7.95 25.87 15.87
CA GLN A 861 -8.17 25.35 17.23
C GLN A 861 -6.87 25.07 17.97
N GLY A 862 -5.71 25.32 17.35
CA GLY A 862 -4.38 25.02 17.91
C GLY A 862 -4.02 23.53 17.80
N ARG A 863 -4.79 22.71 17.09
CA ARG A 863 -4.38 21.33 16.78
C ARG A 863 -3.31 21.40 15.70
N TYR A 864 -2.34 20.50 15.74
CA TYR A 864 -1.19 20.60 14.86
C TYR A 864 -0.76 19.25 14.28
N VAL A 865 -0.11 19.31 13.13
CA VAL A 865 0.52 18.17 12.46
C VAL A 865 2.00 18.41 12.35
N VAL A 866 2.78 17.41 12.71
CA VAL A 866 4.23 17.41 12.56
C VAL A 866 4.62 16.41 11.51
N ALA A 867 5.50 16.82 10.59
CA ALA A 867 6.23 15.90 9.75
C ALA A 867 7.45 15.38 10.50
N ASP A 868 7.31 14.20 11.08
CA ASP A 868 8.38 13.48 11.77
C ASP A 868 9.16 12.67 10.73
N THR A 869 9.89 13.41 9.89
CA THR A 869 10.52 12.92 8.65
C THR A 869 11.47 11.77 8.90
N GLY A 870 12.28 11.85 9.95
CA GLY A 870 13.25 10.83 10.30
C GLY A 870 12.63 9.54 10.86
N ASN A 871 11.41 9.63 11.41
CA ASN A 871 10.62 8.46 11.76
C ASN A 871 9.60 8.10 10.68
N HIS A 872 9.72 8.68 9.48
CA HIS A 872 8.84 8.45 8.35
C HIS A 872 7.36 8.48 8.76
N ARG A 873 6.89 9.53 9.44
CA ARG A 873 5.47 9.64 9.81
C ARG A 873 4.97 11.07 9.83
N LEU A 874 3.68 11.22 9.63
CA LEU A 874 2.92 12.42 9.96
C LEU A 874 2.13 12.15 11.24
N GLN A 875 2.19 13.07 12.19
CA GLN A 875 1.49 12.94 13.47
C GLN A 875 0.60 14.13 13.74
N TRP A 876 -0.68 13.87 14.00
CA TRP A 876 -1.68 14.85 14.41
C TRP A 876 -1.77 14.87 15.93
N PHE A 877 -1.73 16.05 16.50
CA PHE A 877 -1.86 16.29 17.92
C PHE A 877 -3.05 17.20 18.21
N TYR A 878 -3.65 17.01 19.37
CA TYR A 878 -4.52 18.01 19.97
C TYR A 878 -3.70 19.22 20.46
N ALA A 879 -4.36 20.34 20.74
CA ALA A 879 -3.68 21.56 21.21
C ALA A 879 -2.95 21.40 22.56
N ASN A 880 -3.27 20.35 23.33
CA ASN A 880 -2.57 20.01 24.57
C ASN A 880 -1.33 19.11 24.34
N GLY A 881 -1.00 18.78 23.08
CA GLY A 881 0.11 17.92 22.71
C GLY A 881 -0.15 16.42 22.79
N THR A 882 -1.38 15.98 23.05
CA THR A 882 -1.73 14.54 23.02
C THR A 882 -1.89 14.04 21.59
N LEU A 883 -1.35 12.85 21.29
CA LEU A 883 -1.45 12.25 19.96
C LEU A 883 -2.92 11.96 19.64
N ARG A 884 -3.38 12.48 18.50
CA ARG A 884 -4.71 12.21 17.95
C ARG A 884 -4.65 11.12 16.88
N ARG A 885 -3.61 11.14 16.06
CA ARG A 885 -3.46 10.24 14.92
C ARG A 885 -2.02 10.15 14.48
N SER A 886 -1.58 8.98 14.05
CA SER A 886 -0.36 8.80 13.29
C SER A 886 -0.68 8.25 11.90
N MET A 887 0.04 8.71 10.89
CA MET A 887 0.15 8.04 9.59
C MET A 887 1.62 7.82 9.33
N SER A 888 2.02 6.57 9.14
CA SER A 888 3.40 6.24 8.78
C SER A 888 3.57 6.28 7.27
N SER A 889 4.79 6.62 6.84
CA SER A 889 5.26 6.62 5.47
C SER A 889 5.93 5.29 5.28
N GLU A 890 5.51 4.61 4.23
CA GLU A 890 5.80 3.21 4.05
C GLU A 890 6.71 2.95 2.89
N PHE A 891 7.53 3.92 2.49
CA PHE A 891 8.56 3.71 1.47
C PHE A 891 9.47 2.52 1.84
N ILE A 892 9.11 1.31 1.45
CA ILE A 892 9.75 0.09 1.87
C ILE A 892 10.60 -0.38 0.71
N SER A 893 11.89 -0.52 0.99
CA SER A 893 12.87 -1.08 0.08
C SER A 893 13.61 -2.23 0.75
N ALA A 894 14.14 -3.15 -0.06
CA ALA A 894 14.99 -4.26 0.36
C ALA A 894 14.53 -4.99 1.66
N PRO A 895 13.41 -5.73 1.61
CA PRO A 895 12.86 -6.39 2.79
C PRO A 895 13.81 -7.46 3.33
N PHE A 896 13.91 -7.53 4.65
CA PHE A 896 14.64 -8.58 5.34
C PHE A 896 13.80 -9.22 6.45
N VAL A 897 13.74 -10.55 6.44
CA VAL A 897 13.19 -11.38 7.52
C VAL A 897 14.26 -12.38 7.93
N ASP A 898 14.19 -12.85 9.17
CA ASP A 898 15.03 -13.97 9.59
C ASP A 898 14.59 -15.25 8.86
N GLU A 899 15.40 -15.63 7.87
CA GLU A 899 15.32 -16.82 7.03
C GLU A 899 15.34 -18.16 7.79
N THR A 900 15.93 -18.20 8.99
CA THR A 900 15.97 -19.42 9.83
C THR A 900 14.61 -19.75 10.45
N GLY A 901 13.73 -18.75 10.53
CA GLY A 901 12.45 -18.85 11.25
C GLY A 901 12.57 -18.86 12.77
N GLU A 902 13.78 -18.79 13.35
CA GLU A 902 14.00 -18.83 14.81
C GLU A 902 13.52 -17.54 15.51
N SER A 903 13.54 -16.41 14.80
CA SER A 903 13.13 -15.11 15.34
C SER A 903 11.65 -14.78 15.12
N PRO A 904 11.08 -13.87 15.95
CA PRO A 904 9.70 -13.38 15.80
C PRO A 904 9.39 -12.84 14.40
N HIS A 905 8.10 -12.75 14.09
CA HIS A 905 7.57 -12.24 12.82
C HIS A 905 7.70 -10.73 12.69
N PHE A 906 8.92 -10.25 12.50
CA PHE A 906 9.20 -8.90 12.07
C PHE A 906 9.85 -8.87 10.68
N VAL A 907 9.59 -7.78 9.97
CA VAL A 907 10.28 -7.45 8.72
C VAL A 907 11.04 -6.16 8.89
N LEU A 908 12.28 -6.15 8.43
CA LEU A 908 13.12 -4.96 8.34
C LEU A 908 13.08 -4.38 6.91
N SER A 909 13.08 -3.05 6.83
CA SER A 909 13.30 -2.32 5.59
C SER A 909 14.10 -1.06 5.90
N GLY A 910 15.39 -1.10 5.55
CA GLY A 910 16.39 -0.18 6.08
C GLY A 910 16.37 -0.13 7.62
N PRO A 911 16.36 1.03 8.28
CA PRO A 911 16.32 1.10 9.75
C PRO A 911 14.96 0.72 10.35
N ARG A 912 13.95 0.40 9.56
CA ARG A 912 12.55 0.30 10.03
C ARG A 912 12.17 -1.13 10.31
N GLN A 913 11.56 -1.38 11.47
CA GLN A 913 11.07 -2.70 11.86
C GLN A 913 9.54 -2.73 11.95
N TYR A 914 8.94 -3.68 11.25
CA TYR A 914 7.50 -3.90 11.22
C TYR A 914 7.16 -5.25 11.85
N ALA A 915 6.31 -5.28 12.87
CA ALA A 915 5.72 -6.52 13.35
C ALA A 915 4.56 -6.91 12.43
N VAL A 916 4.46 -8.18 12.07
CA VAL A 916 3.44 -8.67 11.13
C VAL A 916 2.65 -9.81 11.76
N ASP A 917 1.34 -9.66 11.81
CA ASP A 917 0.40 -10.72 12.13
C ASP A 917 0.15 -11.57 10.88
N LEU A 918 0.63 -12.81 10.92
CA LEU A 918 0.46 -13.74 9.80
C LEU A 918 -1.01 -14.14 9.56
N ALA A 919 -1.85 -14.17 10.60
CA ALA A 919 -3.22 -14.64 10.49
C ALA A 919 -4.13 -13.61 9.80
N THR A 920 -3.91 -12.34 10.07
CA THR A 920 -4.72 -11.23 9.54
C THR A 920 -4.05 -10.48 8.40
N GLY A 921 -2.74 -10.67 8.21
CA GLY A 921 -1.91 -9.83 7.35
C GLY A 921 -1.73 -8.41 7.91
N ALA A 922 -2.19 -8.17 9.15
CA ALA A 922 -2.04 -6.87 9.76
C ALA A 922 -0.59 -6.60 10.15
N TRP A 923 -0.17 -5.34 10.12
CA TRP A 923 1.20 -5.00 10.52
C TRP A 923 1.27 -3.73 11.37
N GLN A 924 2.39 -3.55 12.07
CA GLN A 924 2.66 -2.39 12.90
C GLN A 924 4.10 -1.93 12.72
N TYR A 925 4.32 -0.64 12.49
CA TYR A 925 5.66 -0.06 12.53
C TYR A 925 6.09 0.12 13.99
N THR A 926 7.02 -0.72 14.45
CA THR A 926 7.32 -0.88 15.89
C THR A 926 8.61 -0.21 16.33
N HIS A 927 9.65 -0.20 15.49
CA HIS A 927 10.95 0.35 15.86
C HIS A 927 11.57 1.14 14.70
N ASN A 928 12.30 2.20 15.04
CA ASN A 928 13.19 2.89 14.14
C ASN A 928 14.63 2.78 14.64
N TRP A 929 15.45 2.02 13.92
CA TRP A 929 16.83 1.73 14.24
C TRP A 929 17.81 2.71 13.63
N THR A 930 17.37 3.87 13.12
CA THR A 930 18.31 4.86 12.60
C THR A 930 19.31 5.27 13.70
N PRO A 931 20.63 5.17 13.47
CA PRO A 931 21.68 5.68 14.36
C PRO A 931 21.46 7.14 14.83
N THR A 932 22.01 7.50 15.98
CA THR A 932 21.89 8.86 16.56
C THR A 932 22.60 9.93 15.73
N ASP A 933 23.68 9.57 15.05
CA ASP A 933 24.39 10.40 14.06
C ASP A 933 23.65 10.51 12.71
N ASN A 934 22.46 9.87 12.61
CA ASN A 934 21.66 9.75 11.39
C ASN A 934 22.41 9.11 10.21
N ALA A 935 23.50 8.36 10.47
CA ALA A 935 24.08 7.50 9.47
C ALA A 935 23.03 6.48 8.98
N PHE A 936 23.14 6.03 7.72
CA PHE A 936 22.36 4.91 7.20
C PHE A 936 20.83 5.08 7.15
N PHE A 937 20.33 6.31 7.02
CA PHE A 937 18.91 6.62 6.93
C PHE A 937 18.13 5.75 5.90
N ASP A 938 18.75 5.41 4.77
CA ASP A 938 18.17 4.63 3.67
C ASP A 938 18.96 3.34 3.32
N ALA A 939 19.80 2.84 4.23
CA ALA A 939 20.64 1.67 3.94
C ALA A 939 19.98 0.36 4.36
N VAL A 940 20.27 -0.72 3.64
CA VAL A 940 19.74 -2.06 3.94
C VAL A 940 20.25 -2.55 5.29
N SER A 941 19.36 -3.07 6.12
CA SER A 941 19.72 -3.65 7.42
C SER A 941 19.29 -5.11 7.50
N LYS A 942 20.10 -5.91 8.20
CA LYS A 942 19.84 -7.33 8.47
C LYS A 942 20.00 -7.58 9.97
N ARG A 943 19.01 -8.18 10.63
CA ARG A 943 19.09 -8.57 12.05
C ARG A 943 19.54 -10.01 12.18
N ARG A 944 20.55 -10.27 13.02
CA ARG A 944 21.01 -11.63 13.34
C ARG A 944 21.16 -11.80 14.85
N ARG A 945 20.69 -12.94 15.34
CA ARG A 945 20.92 -13.38 16.72
C ARG A 945 22.13 -14.31 16.74
N LEU A 946 23.24 -13.84 17.31
CA LEU A 946 24.51 -14.55 17.28
C LEU A 946 24.89 -15.04 18.68
N GLN A 947 25.50 -16.22 18.75
CA GLN A 947 26.05 -16.75 19.98
C GLN A 947 27.37 -16.04 20.29
N VAL A 948 27.40 -15.25 21.36
CA VAL A 948 28.58 -14.44 21.73
C VAL A 948 29.45 -15.09 22.81
N GLY A 949 28.99 -16.21 23.38
CA GLY A 949 29.75 -16.93 24.40
C GLY A 949 28.90 -17.91 25.19
N THR A 950 29.28 -18.14 26.44
CA THR A 950 28.50 -18.90 27.42
C THR A 950 28.36 -18.12 28.72
N HIS A 951 27.19 -18.20 29.34
CA HIS A 951 26.94 -17.65 30.67
C HIS A 951 26.44 -18.78 31.57
N GLN A 952 27.23 -19.11 32.61
CA GLN A 952 26.94 -20.21 33.54
C GLN A 952 26.69 -21.56 32.83
N GLY A 953 27.46 -21.86 31.78
CA GLY A 953 27.35 -23.10 31.02
C GLY A 953 26.22 -23.14 29.98
N SER A 954 25.36 -22.12 29.91
CA SER A 954 24.36 -21.97 28.84
C SER A 954 24.88 -21.07 27.72
N PRO A 955 24.54 -21.32 26.44
CA PRO A 955 24.85 -20.40 25.35
C PRO A 955 24.31 -18.99 25.62
N LEU A 956 25.16 -17.98 25.43
CA LEU A 956 24.80 -16.57 25.53
C LEU A 956 24.61 -16.01 24.11
N TYR A 957 23.45 -15.42 23.84
CA TYR A 957 23.12 -14.82 22.55
C TYR A 957 22.93 -13.31 22.65
N ARG A 958 23.25 -12.60 21.57
CA ARG A 958 22.94 -11.17 21.40
C ARG A 958 22.42 -10.90 19.99
N ASP A 959 21.59 -9.87 19.87
CA ASP A 959 21.06 -9.41 18.61
C ASP A 959 21.95 -8.30 18.02
N PHE A 960 22.17 -8.38 16.71
CA PHE A 960 22.96 -7.42 15.96
C PHE A 960 22.19 -6.94 14.73
N LEU A 961 22.34 -5.66 14.40
CA LEU A 961 21.93 -5.07 13.13
C LEU A 961 23.15 -4.83 12.25
N PHE A 962 23.13 -5.42 11.06
CA PHE A 962 24.14 -5.25 10.03
C PHE A 962 23.61 -4.31 8.97
N TYR A 963 24.12 -3.08 8.95
CA TYR A 963 23.86 -2.13 7.87
C TYR A 963 24.83 -2.40 6.72
N THR A 964 24.30 -2.80 5.57
CA THR A 964 25.09 -3.16 4.39
C THR A 964 24.93 -2.11 3.29
N SER A 965 26.04 -1.79 2.63
CA SER A 965 26.09 -0.90 1.47
C SER A 965 25.71 -1.66 0.20
N ASP A 966 24.45 -2.03 0.05
CA ASP A 966 23.97 -2.79 -1.10
C ASP A 966 23.93 -1.89 -2.36
N GLY A 967 25.09 -1.73 -3.03
CA GLY A 967 25.23 -1.05 -4.33
C GLY A 967 26.04 0.25 -4.37
N PHE A 968 26.63 0.71 -3.26
CA PHE A 968 27.58 1.85 -3.28
C PHE A 968 28.61 1.77 -2.15
N ARG A 969 29.88 1.54 -2.51
CA ARG A 969 31.09 1.56 -1.64
C ARG A 969 31.09 0.52 -0.50
N GLY A 970 31.81 -0.59 -0.74
CA GLY A 970 31.75 -1.85 0.02
C GLY A 970 32.16 -1.83 1.49
N GLY A 971 31.16 -1.81 2.38
CA GLY A 971 31.35 -2.06 3.79
C GLY A 971 30.08 -2.41 4.56
N VAL A 972 30.28 -2.84 5.81
CA VAL A 972 29.25 -3.27 6.76
C VAL A 972 29.48 -2.53 8.07
N THR A 973 28.43 -1.94 8.63
CA THR A 973 28.47 -1.45 10.01
C THR A 973 27.56 -2.30 10.87
N VAL A 974 28.12 -2.78 11.98
CA VAL A 974 27.44 -3.68 12.90
C VAL A 974 27.09 -2.91 14.16
N TYR A 975 25.81 -2.94 14.51
CA TYR A 975 25.29 -2.41 15.76
C TYR A 975 24.86 -3.57 16.65
N LEU A 976 25.33 -3.57 17.90
CA LEU A 976 24.82 -4.44 18.95
C LEU A 976 23.52 -3.84 19.51
N LEU A 977 22.45 -4.62 19.57
CA LEU A 977 21.20 -4.18 20.20
C LEU A 977 21.29 -4.29 21.72
N GLU A 978 20.79 -3.27 22.40
CA GLU A 978 20.68 -3.28 23.85
C GLU A 978 19.56 -4.23 24.30
N PRO A 979 19.70 -4.89 25.47
CA PRO A 979 18.67 -5.79 25.97
C PRO A 979 17.28 -5.14 26.03
N GLY A 980 16.27 -5.84 25.50
CA GLY A 980 14.90 -5.34 25.44
C GLY A 980 14.61 -4.40 24.27
N ASP A 981 15.49 -4.37 23.26
CA ASP A 981 15.34 -3.55 22.04
C ASP A 981 15.22 -2.05 22.34
N THR A 982 15.80 -1.56 23.44
CA THR A 982 15.66 -0.16 23.90
C THR A 982 16.65 0.82 23.26
N GLY A 983 17.60 0.31 22.49
CA GLY A 983 18.71 1.09 21.93
C GLY A 983 19.68 0.20 21.17
N MET A 984 20.73 0.82 20.64
CA MET A 984 21.82 0.10 19.98
C MET A 984 23.14 0.84 20.13
N ARG A 985 24.23 0.10 20.08
CA ARG A 985 25.61 0.60 20.12
C ARG A 985 26.35 0.16 18.87
N ARG A 986 27.10 1.07 18.23
CA ARG A 986 27.98 0.68 17.11
C ARG A 986 29.07 -0.23 17.68
N ALA A 987 29.13 -1.47 17.20
CA ALA A 987 30.05 -2.48 17.69
C ALA A 987 31.28 -2.62 16.79
N ALA A 988 31.09 -2.56 15.47
CA ALA A 988 32.16 -2.67 14.50
C ALA A 988 31.81 -2.00 13.16
N SER A 989 32.84 -1.65 12.40
CA SER A 989 32.74 -1.23 11.00
C SER A 989 33.80 -1.98 10.18
N ILE A 990 33.40 -2.62 9.09
CA ILE A 990 34.27 -3.41 8.21
C ILE A 990 34.09 -2.94 6.77
N GLY A 991 35.16 -2.73 6.00
CA GLY A 991 35.01 -2.38 4.58
C GLY A 991 36.31 -1.96 3.89
N SER A 992 36.22 -1.55 2.62
CA SER A 992 37.32 -0.96 1.84
C SER A 992 37.06 0.52 1.48
N GLY A 993 36.03 1.13 2.07
CA GLY A 993 35.58 2.50 1.83
C GLY A 993 34.71 3.04 2.99
N TRP A 994 33.92 4.08 2.74
CA TRP A 994 33.10 4.70 3.80
C TRP A 994 32.04 3.73 4.37
N THR A 995 32.16 3.45 5.66
CA THR A 995 31.28 2.59 6.47
C THR A 995 30.44 3.42 7.45
N GLY A 996 30.06 4.65 7.13
CA GLY A 996 29.24 5.46 8.04
C GLY A 996 29.93 6.00 9.31
N ALA A 997 31.19 5.63 9.57
CA ALA A 997 31.97 6.17 10.68
C ALA A 997 32.47 7.61 10.36
N GLU A 998 32.65 8.43 11.41
CA GLU A 998 32.86 9.89 11.31
C GLU A 998 34.21 10.30 10.69
N ASP A 999 35.15 9.38 10.48
CA ASP A 999 36.50 9.71 10.02
C ASP A 999 36.74 9.30 8.55
N ASN A 1000 36.84 10.31 7.67
CA ASN A 1000 37.17 10.18 6.25
C ASN A 1000 38.68 10.39 5.97
N THR A 1001 39.55 10.38 6.97
CA THR A 1001 40.97 10.68 6.76
C THR A 1001 41.80 9.52 6.22
N LEU A 1002 41.22 8.34 5.96
CA LEU A 1002 41.97 7.21 5.39
C LEU A 1002 42.52 7.53 3.99
N PRO A 1003 43.85 7.50 3.80
CA PRO A 1003 44.47 7.51 2.48
C PRO A 1003 44.48 6.09 1.89
N GLY A 1004 43.88 5.94 0.70
CA GLY A 1004 44.09 4.83 -0.23
C GLY A 1004 43.17 3.59 -0.07
N ASN A 1005 43.13 2.77 -1.14
CA ASN A 1005 42.41 1.49 -1.28
C ASN A 1005 42.88 0.43 -0.24
N ARG A 1006 42.53 0.58 1.03
CA ARG A 1006 42.85 -0.40 2.08
C ARG A 1006 41.59 -0.91 2.75
N CYS A 1007 41.57 -2.20 3.02
CA CYS A 1007 40.52 -2.88 3.76
C CYS A 1007 40.72 -2.58 5.24
N PHE A 1008 39.63 -2.49 6.01
CA PHE A 1008 39.69 -2.24 7.44
C PHE A 1008 38.62 -2.98 8.23
N GLN A 1009 38.94 -3.26 9.49
CA GLN A 1009 37.96 -3.42 10.56
C GLN A 1009 38.31 -2.42 11.66
N TRP A 1010 37.29 -1.72 12.15
CA TRP A 1010 37.33 -0.94 13.39
C TRP A 1010 36.31 -1.51 14.37
N ILE A 1011 36.68 -1.60 15.64
CA ILE A 1011 35.82 -2.03 16.74
C ILE A 1011 35.72 -0.95 17.81
N ASP A 1012 34.60 -0.93 18.51
CA ASP A 1012 34.36 -0.06 19.66
C ASP A 1012 35.02 -0.67 20.92
N SER A 1013 36.33 -0.50 21.03
CA SER A 1013 37.15 -1.08 22.10
C SER A 1013 36.83 -0.53 23.49
N SER A 1014 36.20 0.65 23.58
CA SER A 1014 35.78 1.31 24.82
C SER A 1014 34.32 1.02 25.21
N ALA A 1015 33.53 0.42 24.33
CA ALA A 1015 32.09 0.18 24.47
C ALA A 1015 31.25 1.47 24.65
N ASP A 1016 31.68 2.57 24.05
CA ASP A 1016 30.99 3.87 24.09
C ASP A 1016 30.20 4.21 22.81
N GLY A 1017 30.20 3.31 21.83
CA GLY A 1017 29.58 3.46 20.52
C GLY A 1017 30.47 4.15 19.49
N VAL A 1018 31.73 4.44 19.81
CA VAL A 1018 32.71 5.00 18.90
C VAL A 1018 33.72 3.93 18.51
N VAL A 1019 33.82 3.63 17.23
CA VAL A 1019 34.81 2.68 16.73
C VAL A 1019 36.19 3.33 16.69
N ASP A 1020 37.22 2.62 17.15
CA ASP A 1020 38.59 3.12 17.23
C ASP A 1020 39.35 2.79 15.93
N PRO A 1021 39.81 3.80 15.15
CA PRO A 1021 40.63 3.56 13.97
C PRO A 1021 41.94 2.82 14.26
N LEU A 1022 42.46 2.88 15.49
CA LEU A 1022 43.69 2.20 15.92
C LEU A 1022 43.46 0.74 16.30
N SER A 1023 42.22 0.27 16.36
CA SER A 1023 41.88 -1.16 16.52
C SER A 1023 42.11 -2.00 15.25
N GLU A 1024 42.77 -1.38 14.26
CA GLU A 1024 43.16 -1.90 12.96
C GLU A 1024 43.90 -3.26 13.05
N VAL A 1025 43.33 -4.31 12.46
CA VAL A 1025 43.93 -5.65 12.35
C VAL A 1025 44.69 -5.76 11.01
N THR A 1026 45.86 -6.42 10.99
CA THR A 1026 46.77 -6.52 9.82
C THR A 1026 46.08 -6.81 8.48
N PHE A 1027 46.43 -6.06 7.41
CA PHE A 1027 45.83 -6.18 6.08
C PHE A 1027 46.78 -6.68 4.99
N PRO A 1028 46.25 -7.37 3.96
CA PRO A 1028 46.93 -7.57 2.69
C PRO A 1028 47.00 -6.28 1.84
N ASP A 1029 48.00 -6.19 0.96
CA ASP A 1029 48.17 -5.09 -0.02
C ASP A 1029 47.14 -5.16 -1.17
N ASP A 1030 46.48 -6.31 -1.37
CA ASP A 1030 45.47 -6.57 -2.39
C ASP A 1030 44.06 -6.64 -1.78
N CYS A 1031 43.29 -5.57 -2.00
CA CYS A 1031 41.90 -5.47 -1.56
C CYS A 1031 40.92 -5.65 -2.70
N VAL A 1032 39.80 -6.28 -2.34
CA VAL A 1032 38.51 -6.22 -3.03
C VAL A 1032 38.18 -4.75 -3.33
N SER A 1033 38.34 -4.35 -4.60
CA SER A 1033 38.05 -3.00 -5.08
C SER A 1033 36.79 -3.00 -5.94
N GLY A 1034 35.91 -2.02 -5.72
CA GLY A 1034 34.67 -1.84 -6.49
C GLY A 1034 33.39 -1.79 -5.64
N ASP A 1035 32.25 -1.72 -6.31
CA ASP A 1035 30.93 -1.82 -5.65
C ASP A 1035 30.67 -3.27 -5.24
N MET A 1036 30.39 -3.46 -3.96
CA MET A 1036 30.20 -4.77 -3.33
C MET A 1036 28.74 -5.01 -3.00
N ASN A 1037 28.29 -6.26 -3.17
CA ASN A 1037 27.09 -6.74 -2.50
C ASN A 1037 27.47 -7.54 -1.25
N VAL A 1038 26.73 -7.34 -0.15
CA VAL A 1038 27.02 -8.03 1.11
C VAL A 1038 25.79 -8.76 1.64
N TRP A 1039 25.96 -10.07 1.79
CA TRP A 1039 25.03 -10.93 2.52
C TRP A 1039 25.63 -11.34 3.86
N VAL A 1040 24.79 -11.41 4.89
CA VAL A 1040 25.20 -11.82 6.25
C VAL A 1040 24.51 -13.14 6.53
N SER A 1041 25.26 -14.23 6.72
CA SER A 1041 24.67 -15.55 6.98
C SER A 1041 24.03 -15.63 8.38
N GLU A 1042 23.33 -16.73 8.67
CA GLU A 1042 22.80 -17.06 10.00
C GLU A 1042 23.89 -17.14 11.09
N THR A 1043 25.12 -17.47 10.69
CA THR A 1043 26.32 -17.52 11.55
C THR A 1043 27.01 -16.17 11.73
N GLY A 1044 26.60 -15.13 11.01
CA GLY A 1044 27.23 -13.81 11.04
C GLY A 1044 28.44 -13.66 10.10
N ASP A 1045 28.69 -14.64 9.22
CA ASP A 1045 29.74 -14.55 8.20
C ASP A 1045 29.35 -13.54 7.11
N LEU A 1046 30.33 -12.78 6.61
CA LEU A 1046 30.11 -11.78 5.57
C LEU A 1046 30.42 -12.38 4.20
N TRP A 1047 29.39 -12.55 3.39
CA TRP A 1047 29.47 -13.05 2.02
C TRP A 1047 29.48 -11.87 1.06
N LEU A 1048 30.52 -11.79 0.25
CA LEU A 1048 30.86 -10.64 -0.57
C LEU A 1048 30.93 -11.03 -2.04
N SER A 1049 30.26 -10.27 -2.91
CA SER A 1049 30.35 -10.40 -4.37
C SER A 1049 30.63 -9.05 -5.04
N GLN A 1050 31.34 -9.08 -6.18
CA GLN A 1050 31.74 -7.90 -6.95
C GLN A 1050 31.03 -7.84 -8.30
N THR A 1051 30.66 -6.63 -8.72
CA THR A 1051 30.23 -6.37 -10.11
C THR A 1051 31.41 -6.03 -11.04
N SER A 1052 32.64 -5.95 -10.53
CA SER A 1052 33.86 -5.56 -11.25
C SER A 1052 34.90 -6.69 -11.36
N PRO A 1053 35.89 -6.60 -12.28
CA PRO A 1053 36.78 -7.71 -12.64
C PRO A 1053 37.88 -8.07 -11.62
N GLY A 1054 37.80 -7.59 -10.37
CA GLY A 1054 38.91 -7.60 -9.42
C GLY A 1054 39.04 -8.90 -8.63
N GLU A 1055 37.94 -9.41 -8.08
CA GLU A 1055 37.88 -10.70 -7.38
C GLU A 1055 36.51 -11.36 -7.62
N GLY A 1056 36.44 -12.69 -7.56
CA GLY A 1056 35.17 -13.42 -7.55
C GLY A 1056 34.44 -13.28 -6.20
N ALA A 1057 33.56 -14.23 -5.84
CA ALA A 1057 32.87 -14.17 -4.56
C ALA A 1057 33.72 -14.72 -3.41
N VAL A 1058 33.71 -14.02 -2.27
CA VAL A 1058 34.51 -14.35 -1.09
C VAL A 1058 33.66 -14.34 0.19
N ILE A 1059 34.09 -15.09 1.20
CA ILE A 1059 33.50 -15.08 2.55
C ILE A 1059 34.55 -14.58 3.52
N ILE A 1060 34.16 -13.67 4.42
CA ILE A 1060 34.93 -13.30 5.61
C ILE A 1060 34.21 -13.92 6.81
N PRO A 1061 34.77 -14.99 7.42
CA PRO A 1061 34.11 -15.67 8.53
C PRO A 1061 34.16 -14.82 9.79
N LEU A 1062 33.10 -14.92 10.61
CA LEU A 1062 33.08 -14.37 11.96
C LEU A 1062 34.01 -15.20 12.85
N GLN A 1063 35.08 -14.59 13.38
CA GLN A 1063 36.11 -15.32 14.14
C GLN A 1063 35.83 -15.40 15.64
N GLY A 1064 34.90 -14.59 16.13
CA GLY A 1064 34.53 -14.52 17.53
C GLY A 1064 34.11 -13.11 17.93
N PHE A 1065 34.11 -12.86 19.24
CA PHE A 1065 33.75 -11.58 19.83
C PHE A 1065 34.80 -11.16 20.87
N ASP A 1066 34.99 -9.86 21.04
CA ASP A 1066 35.80 -9.32 22.12
C ASP A 1066 35.05 -9.31 23.47
N ALA A 1067 35.67 -8.77 24.52
CA ALA A 1067 35.08 -8.67 25.86
C ALA A 1067 33.82 -7.80 25.93
N HIS A 1068 33.59 -6.94 24.94
CA HIS A 1068 32.44 -6.06 24.83
C HIS A 1068 31.38 -6.58 23.84
N PHE A 1069 31.54 -7.82 23.37
CA PHE A 1069 30.70 -8.47 22.38
C PHE A 1069 30.76 -7.81 20.99
N ASN A 1070 31.85 -7.12 20.67
CA ASN A 1070 32.08 -6.62 19.32
C ASN A 1070 32.54 -7.79 18.43
N PRO A 1071 31.96 -7.98 17.22
CA PRO A 1071 32.34 -9.06 16.33
C PRO A 1071 33.74 -8.84 15.76
N ILE A 1072 34.52 -9.91 15.62
CA ILE A 1072 35.90 -9.88 15.10
C ILE A 1072 35.94 -10.56 13.72
N TYR A 1073 36.46 -9.84 12.73
CA TYR A 1073 36.61 -10.28 11.34
C TYR A 1073 38.05 -10.07 10.85
N GLY A 1074 38.67 -11.13 10.32
CA GLY A 1074 40.01 -11.06 9.74
C GLY A 1074 39.99 -11.16 8.22
N PHE A 1075 40.43 -10.12 7.50
CA PHE A 1075 40.56 -10.17 6.02
C PHE A 1075 41.53 -11.24 5.53
N ALA A 1076 42.51 -11.64 6.35
CA ALA A 1076 43.41 -12.75 6.07
C ALA A 1076 42.72 -14.13 6.14
N ALA A 1077 41.60 -14.23 6.85
CA ALA A 1077 40.80 -15.46 6.94
C ALA A 1077 39.78 -15.58 5.80
N ARG A 1078 39.78 -14.64 4.83
CA ARG A 1078 38.85 -14.68 3.70
C ARG A 1078 39.08 -15.91 2.84
N THR A 1079 38.00 -16.55 2.40
CA THR A 1079 38.04 -17.69 1.49
C THR A 1079 37.29 -17.36 0.21
N SER A 1080 37.90 -17.59 -0.95
CA SER A 1080 37.19 -17.52 -2.23
C SER A 1080 36.28 -18.73 -2.37
N VAL A 1081 34.98 -18.47 -2.57
CA VAL A 1081 33.96 -19.51 -2.83
C VAL A 1081 33.54 -19.55 -4.29
N LEU A 1082 33.80 -18.48 -5.03
CA LEU A 1082 33.69 -18.49 -6.48
C LEU A 1082 34.90 -17.72 -7.03
N PRO A 1083 35.90 -18.40 -7.61
CA PRO A 1083 37.05 -17.72 -8.21
C PRO A 1083 36.62 -16.92 -9.44
N LEU A 1084 37.50 -16.03 -9.91
CA LEU A 1084 37.28 -15.29 -11.14
C LEU A 1084 37.10 -16.27 -12.33
N ASP A 1085 36.00 -16.13 -13.07
CA ASP A 1085 35.79 -16.92 -14.29
C ASP A 1085 36.70 -16.39 -15.41
N THR A 1086 37.76 -17.14 -15.71
CA THR A 1086 38.73 -16.84 -16.77
C THR A 1086 38.33 -17.43 -18.12
N SER A 1087 37.23 -18.16 -18.20
CA SER A 1087 36.73 -18.74 -19.44
C SER A 1087 36.11 -17.68 -20.35
N PRO A 1088 35.84 -17.99 -21.63
CA PRO A 1088 35.16 -17.08 -22.54
C PRO A 1088 33.77 -16.63 -22.07
N THR A 1089 33.11 -17.38 -21.17
CA THR A 1089 31.82 -16.97 -20.60
C THR A 1089 31.98 -15.78 -19.66
N ASN A 1090 33.10 -15.68 -18.94
CA ASN A 1090 33.44 -14.59 -18.03
C ASN A 1090 32.25 -14.22 -17.13
N TYR A 1091 31.73 -15.23 -16.43
CA TYR A 1091 30.65 -15.11 -15.47
C TYR A 1091 31.07 -14.25 -14.27
N ARG A 1092 30.22 -13.28 -13.92
CA ARG A 1092 30.43 -12.31 -12.86
C ARG A 1092 29.21 -12.31 -11.95
N ALA A 1093 29.38 -12.86 -10.76
CA ALA A 1093 28.33 -12.88 -9.75
C ALA A 1093 28.12 -11.47 -9.18
N ALA A 1094 26.96 -10.87 -9.47
CA ALA A 1094 26.56 -9.58 -8.92
C ALA A 1094 25.99 -9.73 -7.49
N LEU A 1095 25.24 -10.82 -7.23
CA LEU A 1095 24.69 -11.16 -5.92
C LEU A 1095 25.20 -12.51 -5.45
N ILE A 1096 25.27 -12.66 -4.13
CA ILE A 1096 25.48 -13.93 -3.45
C ILE A 1096 24.52 -14.06 -2.25
N ARG A 1097 24.04 -15.28 -2.00
CA ARG A 1097 23.19 -15.64 -0.87
C ARG A 1097 23.60 -16.99 -0.30
N SER A 1098 23.86 -17.04 1.01
CA SER A 1098 23.94 -18.32 1.72
C SER A 1098 22.55 -18.95 1.79
N ILE A 1099 22.48 -20.28 1.78
CA ILE A 1099 21.23 -20.99 2.04
C ILE A 1099 21.19 -21.35 3.53
N PRO A 1100 20.10 -21.01 4.26
CA PRO A 1100 19.97 -21.32 5.67
C PRO A 1100 20.16 -22.82 5.93
N HIS A 1101 20.90 -23.17 6.98
CA HIS A 1101 21.21 -24.56 7.35
C HIS A 1101 21.86 -25.43 6.26
N SER A 1102 22.45 -24.81 5.23
CA SER A 1102 23.10 -25.49 4.12
C SER A 1102 24.49 -24.92 3.85
N ARG A 1103 25.38 -25.77 3.33
CA ARG A 1103 26.70 -25.34 2.84
C ARG A 1103 26.67 -24.92 1.36
N GLN A 1104 25.53 -25.07 0.69
CA GLN A 1104 25.31 -24.58 -0.68
C GLN A 1104 25.00 -23.09 -0.65
N PHE A 1105 25.20 -22.42 -1.78
CA PHE A 1105 24.93 -20.99 -1.91
C PHE A 1105 24.43 -20.65 -3.31
N LEU A 1106 23.75 -19.51 -3.43
CA LEU A 1106 23.21 -18.99 -4.67
C LEU A 1106 24.01 -17.79 -5.14
N THR A 1107 24.19 -17.68 -6.44
CA THR A 1107 24.64 -16.45 -7.08
C THR A 1107 23.66 -15.99 -8.14
N LEU A 1108 23.63 -14.68 -8.38
CA LEU A 1108 22.98 -14.08 -9.54
C LEU A 1108 24.00 -13.20 -10.23
N GLY A 1109 24.24 -13.44 -11.52
CA GLY A 1109 25.31 -12.76 -12.24
C GLY A 1109 25.07 -12.62 -13.73
N SER A 1110 26.02 -11.96 -14.38
CA SER A 1110 26.07 -11.75 -15.83
C SER A 1110 27.21 -12.54 -16.46
N THR A 1111 27.06 -12.94 -17.71
CA THR A 1111 28.14 -13.43 -18.57
C THR A 1111 28.55 -12.34 -19.57
N ALA A 1112 29.71 -12.49 -20.21
CA ALA A 1112 30.14 -11.59 -21.29
C ALA A 1112 29.10 -11.47 -22.42
N GLN A 1113 28.40 -12.58 -22.71
CA GLN A 1113 27.33 -12.61 -23.71
C GLN A 1113 26.10 -11.80 -23.26
N SER A 1114 25.69 -11.91 -21.98
CA SER A 1114 24.56 -11.12 -21.48
C SER A 1114 24.86 -9.63 -21.37
N ASP A 1115 26.12 -9.26 -21.09
CA ASP A 1115 26.56 -7.85 -20.99
C ASP A 1115 26.62 -7.15 -22.36
N GLN A 1116 27.01 -7.86 -23.43
CA GLN A 1116 27.04 -7.29 -24.79
C GLN A 1116 25.63 -6.96 -25.33
N ALA A 1117 24.59 -7.65 -24.85
CA ALA A 1117 23.22 -7.46 -25.31
C ALA A 1117 22.59 -6.13 -24.85
N ARG A 1118 23.04 -5.53 -23.74
CA ARG A 1118 22.59 -4.22 -23.24
C ARG A 1118 23.69 -3.57 -22.41
N GLY A 1119 24.15 -2.38 -22.81
CA GLY A 1119 25.08 -1.56 -22.02
C GLY A 1119 24.72 -1.59 -20.53
N THR A 1120 25.69 -2.04 -19.73
CA THR A 1120 25.60 -2.24 -18.28
C THR A 1120 25.11 -0.98 -17.59
N THR A 1121 24.01 -1.04 -16.82
CA THR A 1121 23.65 -0.10 -15.74
C THR A 1121 22.23 -0.39 -15.22
N GLY A 1122 22.13 -1.28 -14.24
CA GLY A 1122 20.93 -1.46 -13.43
C GLY A 1122 21.29 -2.15 -12.12
N PHE A 1123 20.72 -1.68 -11.01
CA PHE A 1123 20.92 -2.26 -9.68
C PHE A 1123 20.50 -3.76 -9.68
N GLY A 1124 21.33 -4.65 -9.12
CA GLY A 1124 21.05 -6.10 -9.11
C GLY A 1124 21.17 -6.82 -10.47
N SER A 1125 22.03 -6.35 -11.38
CA SER A 1125 22.14 -6.91 -12.73
C SER A 1125 22.81 -8.29 -12.77
N GLY A 1126 22.01 -9.32 -13.05
CA GLY A 1126 22.44 -10.63 -13.53
C GLY A 1126 21.28 -11.37 -14.21
N ARG A 1127 21.55 -12.18 -15.22
CA ARG A 1127 20.54 -13.00 -15.94
C ARG A 1127 20.70 -14.49 -15.70
N VAL A 1128 21.69 -14.87 -14.93
CA VAL A 1128 22.00 -16.27 -14.65
C VAL A 1128 21.97 -16.45 -13.15
N ALA A 1129 20.98 -17.20 -12.68
CA ALA A 1129 20.90 -17.64 -11.29
C ALA A 1129 21.54 -19.03 -11.19
N THR A 1130 22.46 -19.19 -10.24
CA THR A 1130 23.24 -20.42 -10.11
C THR A 1130 23.23 -20.90 -8.66
N LEU A 1131 22.87 -22.17 -8.47
CA LEU A 1131 23.07 -22.89 -7.21
C LEU A 1131 24.42 -23.59 -7.26
N HIS A 1132 25.25 -23.34 -6.26
CA HIS A 1132 26.60 -23.89 -6.16
C HIS A 1132 26.70 -24.95 -5.07
N HIS A 1133 27.54 -25.94 -5.32
CA HIS A 1133 28.06 -26.83 -4.29
C HIS A 1133 28.96 -26.06 -3.31
N PRO A 1134 29.25 -26.64 -2.12
CA PRO A 1134 30.11 -25.98 -1.12
C PRO A 1134 31.53 -25.66 -1.60
N ASP A 1135 32.02 -26.34 -2.64
CA ASP A 1135 33.33 -26.11 -3.25
C ASP A 1135 33.32 -25.03 -4.35
N GLY A 1136 32.17 -24.41 -4.60
CA GLY A 1136 31.98 -23.39 -5.63
C GLY A 1136 31.60 -23.93 -7.01
N SER A 1137 31.65 -25.24 -7.22
CA SER A 1137 31.24 -25.84 -8.49
C SER A 1137 29.73 -25.67 -8.73
N GLU A 1138 29.36 -25.50 -9.99
CA GLU A 1138 27.97 -25.28 -10.40
C GLU A 1138 27.15 -26.57 -10.28
N LYS A 1139 26.06 -26.53 -9.52
CA LYS A 1139 25.07 -27.61 -9.41
C LYS A 1139 23.91 -27.39 -10.37
N VAL A 1140 23.32 -26.20 -10.33
CA VAL A 1140 22.15 -25.83 -11.15
C VAL A 1140 22.40 -24.45 -11.72
N ARG A 1141 22.10 -24.29 -13.01
CA ARG A 1141 22.05 -22.99 -13.67
C ARG A 1141 20.65 -22.77 -14.23
N VAL A 1142 20.08 -21.61 -13.95
CA VAL A 1142 18.83 -21.16 -14.55
C VAL A 1142 19.09 -19.85 -15.29
N ASN A 1143 18.93 -19.89 -16.61
CA ASN A 1143 18.96 -18.69 -17.44
C ASN A 1143 17.61 -17.98 -17.36
N LEU A 1144 17.64 -16.70 -17.02
CA LEU A 1144 16.47 -15.87 -16.92
C LEU A 1144 16.28 -15.09 -18.25
N PRO A 1145 15.10 -15.11 -18.86
CA PRO A 1145 14.88 -14.60 -20.21
C PRO A 1145 15.07 -13.08 -20.37
N ASP A 1146 15.37 -12.67 -21.61
CA ASP A 1146 15.96 -11.38 -21.98
C ASP A 1146 15.08 -10.12 -21.82
N GLU A 1147 13.77 -10.30 -21.63
CA GLU A 1147 12.77 -9.23 -21.62
C GLU A 1147 12.53 -8.60 -20.23
N TRP A 1148 13.07 -9.19 -19.17
CA TRP A 1148 12.69 -8.87 -17.80
C TRP A 1148 13.53 -7.75 -17.17
N LYS A 1149 12.97 -7.04 -16.19
CA LYS A 1149 13.65 -5.97 -15.44
C LYS A 1149 13.91 -6.41 -14.00
N ALA A 1150 15.12 -6.11 -13.53
CA ALA A 1150 15.59 -6.27 -12.16
C ALA A 1150 15.42 -7.69 -11.58
N PHE A 1151 16.55 -8.33 -11.30
CA PHE A 1151 16.60 -9.73 -10.89
C PHE A 1151 17.09 -9.85 -9.46
N THR A 1152 16.54 -10.82 -8.73
CA THR A 1152 16.90 -11.06 -7.34
C THR A 1152 16.74 -12.53 -6.98
N ILE A 1153 17.38 -12.93 -5.88
CA ILE A 1153 17.42 -14.31 -5.39
C ILE A 1153 17.18 -14.36 -3.88
N ALA A 1154 16.50 -15.41 -3.42
CA ALA A 1154 16.31 -15.71 -2.01
C ALA A 1154 16.29 -17.23 -1.77
N ALA A 1155 16.42 -17.65 -0.52
CA ALA A 1155 16.26 -19.04 -0.09
C ALA A 1155 15.68 -19.10 1.31
N ASP A 1156 14.96 -20.17 1.62
CA ASP A 1156 14.37 -20.40 2.94
C ASP A 1156 14.90 -21.65 3.65
N GLY A 1157 15.94 -22.27 3.09
CA GLY A 1157 16.57 -23.50 3.57
C GLY A 1157 16.05 -24.77 2.90
N GLU A 1158 14.84 -24.79 2.35
CA GLU A 1158 14.26 -25.94 1.64
C GLU A 1158 14.10 -25.69 0.14
N TYR A 1159 13.69 -24.48 -0.22
CA TYR A 1159 13.52 -24.01 -1.59
C TYR A 1159 14.30 -22.73 -1.81
N TRP A 1160 14.61 -22.47 -3.08
CA TRP A 1160 15.21 -21.22 -3.51
C TRP A 1160 14.36 -20.54 -4.56
N TYR A 1161 14.56 -19.22 -4.67
CA TYR A 1161 13.63 -18.35 -5.36
C TYR A 1161 14.38 -17.42 -6.30
N THR A 1162 13.81 -17.18 -7.46
CA THR A 1162 14.17 -16.03 -8.32
C THR A 1162 12.98 -15.08 -8.39
N GLY A 1163 13.25 -13.78 -8.38
CA GLY A 1163 12.26 -12.72 -8.49
C GLY A 1163 12.61 -11.77 -9.62
N HIS A 1164 11.61 -11.29 -10.34
CA HIS A 1164 11.77 -10.22 -11.31
C HIS A 1164 10.50 -9.38 -11.48
N SER A 1165 10.66 -8.19 -12.06
CA SER A 1165 9.56 -7.31 -12.44
C SER A 1165 9.37 -7.27 -13.96
N ARG A 1166 8.12 -7.44 -14.40
CA ARG A 1166 7.73 -7.36 -15.81
C ARG A 1166 6.32 -6.77 -15.92
N ASP A 1167 6.13 -5.80 -16.82
CA ASP A 1167 4.81 -5.23 -17.15
C ASP A 1167 4.01 -4.76 -15.91
N ASP A 1168 4.68 -4.12 -14.94
CA ASP A 1168 4.11 -3.69 -13.66
C ASP A 1168 3.53 -4.85 -12.81
N GLN A 1169 4.16 -6.03 -12.92
CA GLN A 1169 3.90 -7.21 -12.11
C GLN A 1169 5.19 -7.82 -11.57
N HIS A 1170 5.09 -8.40 -10.39
CA HIS A 1170 6.10 -9.30 -9.83
C HIS A 1170 5.90 -10.71 -10.34
N TRP A 1171 7.03 -11.37 -10.56
CA TRP A 1171 7.09 -12.77 -10.93
C TRP A 1171 8.15 -13.44 -10.07
N ILE A 1172 7.68 -14.34 -9.21
CA ILE A 1172 8.54 -15.08 -8.29
C ILE A 1172 8.43 -16.55 -8.63
N HIS A 1173 9.57 -17.20 -8.81
CA HIS A 1173 9.69 -18.60 -9.16
C HIS A 1173 10.33 -19.35 -8.00
N MET A 1174 9.71 -20.43 -7.57
CA MET A 1174 10.16 -21.29 -6.48
C MET A 1174 10.71 -22.59 -7.05
N TYR A 1175 11.96 -22.89 -6.76
CA TYR A 1175 12.69 -24.06 -7.26
C TYR A 1175 13.08 -24.97 -6.11
N ASP A 1176 13.15 -26.27 -6.38
CA ASP A 1176 13.75 -27.22 -5.45
C ASP A 1176 15.28 -27.30 -5.61
N GLU A 1177 15.92 -28.14 -4.79
CA GLU A 1177 17.37 -28.30 -4.76
C GLU A 1177 17.99 -28.81 -6.07
N ASP A 1178 17.18 -29.39 -6.97
CA ASP A 1178 17.60 -29.87 -8.28
C ASP A 1178 17.40 -28.81 -9.37
N GLY A 1179 16.82 -27.65 -9.02
CA GLY A 1179 16.54 -26.59 -9.97
C GLY A 1179 15.26 -26.75 -10.75
N LEU A 1180 14.37 -27.65 -10.31
CA LEU A 1180 13.09 -27.87 -10.95
C LEU A 1180 12.08 -26.87 -10.39
N LEU A 1181 11.36 -26.17 -11.28
CA LEU A 1181 10.37 -25.18 -10.88
C LEU A 1181 9.17 -25.86 -10.21
N ILE A 1182 8.90 -25.50 -8.96
CA ILE A 1182 7.84 -26.06 -8.12
C ILE A 1182 6.61 -25.17 -8.11
N ALA A 1183 6.77 -23.85 -8.00
CA ALA A 1183 5.68 -22.89 -7.93
C ALA A 1183 6.03 -21.54 -8.59
N THR A 1184 5.00 -20.76 -8.94
CA THR A 1184 5.16 -19.38 -9.43
C THR A 1184 4.14 -18.49 -8.73
N MET A 1185 4.60 -17.32 -8.28
CA MET A 1185 3.83 -16.37 -7.49
C MET A 1185 3.70 -15.04 -8.24
N ARG A 1186 2.53 -14.43 -8.14
CA ARG A 1186 2.20 -13.14 -8.76
C ARG A 1186 1.28 -12.33 -7.85
N PRO A 1187 1.27 -10.99 -7.94
CA PRO A 1187 0.34 -10.14 -7.21
C PRO A 1187 -1.12 -10.55 -7.47
N GLY A 1188 -1.94 -10.52 -6.42
CA GLY A 1188 -3.34 -10.91 -6.42
C GLY A 1188 -4.25 -9.81 -5.88
N ALA A 1189 -5.48 -10.18 -5.50
CA ALA A 1189 -6.45 -9.25 -4.93
C ALA A 1189 -5.94 -8.48 -3.70
N PRO A 1190 -5.22 -9.09 -2.74
CA PRO A 1190 -4.74 -8.38 -1.54
C PRO A 1190 -3.80 -7.22 -1.88
N SER A 1191 -2.95 -7.37 -2.90
CA SER A 1191 -2.06 -6.30 -3.38
C SER A 1191 -2.62 -5.51 -4.58
N ARG A 1192 -3.91 -5.68 -4.90
CA ARG A 1192 -4.62 -5.01 -6.01
C ARG A 1192 -4.10 -5.34 -7.42
N TRP A 1193 -3.58 -6.55 -7.61
CA TRP A 1193 -3.17 -7.13 -8.92
C TRP A 1193 -2.01 -6.43 -9.64
N GLY A 1194 -1.47 -5.33 -9.10
CA GLY A 1194 -0.31 -4.62 -9.64
C GLY A 1194 0.86 -4.66 -8.67
N ALA A 1195 2.07 -4.52 -9.19
CA ALA A 1195 3.27 -4.33 -8.40
C ALA A 1195 4.27 -3.41 -9.11
N GLY A 1196 5.16 -2.82 -8.32
CA GLY A 1196 6.22 -1.95 -8.78
C GLY A 1196 7.48 -2.73 -9.16
N TRP A 1197 8.62 -2.18 -8.75
CA TRP A 1197 9.93 -2.70 -9.12
C TRP A 1197 10.62 -3.41 -7.96
N MET A 1198 11.29 -4.52 -8.28
CA MET A 1198 12.27 -5.20 -7.42
C MET A 1198 13.68 -4.73 -7.79
N ASP A 1199 13.96 -3.44 -7.69
CA ASP A 1199 15.18 -2.84 -8.23
C ASP A 1199 16.36 -2.82 -7.24
N HIS A 1200 16.19 -3.27 -6.01
CA HIS A 1200 17.30 -3.47 -5.09
C HIS A 1200 17.96 -4.85 -5.21
N SER A 1201 19.25 -4.92 -4.91
CA SER A 1201 20.00 -6.18 -4.82
C SER A 1201 19.57 -7.09 -3.65
N ALA A 1202 18.81 -6.55 -2.70
CA ALA A 1202 18.19 -7.25 -1.57
C ALA A 1202 16.67 -7.12 -1.60
N SER A 1203 16.10 -6.96 -2.79
CA SER A 1203 14.65 -6.81 -3.04
C SER A 1203 13.80 -8.02 -2.67
N MET A 1204 14.41 -9.16 -2.32
CA MET A 1204 13.68 -10.38 -1.94
C MET A 1204 14.35 -11.13 -0.80
N THR A 1205 13.53 -11.65 0.10
CA THR A 1205 13.91 -12.56 1.19
C THR A 1205 12.82 -13.62 1.36
N ALA A 1206 13.18 -14.79 1.88
CA ALA A 1206 12.26 -15.90 2.07
C ALA A 1206 12.49 -16.58 3.42
N ARG A 1207 11.43 -17.14 4.01
CA ARG A 1207 11.50 -17.95 5.22
C ARG A 1207 10.45 -19.05 5.21
N LYS A 1208 10.81 -20.21 5.76
CA LYS A 1208 9.88 -21.27 6.07
C LYS A 1208 9.34 -21.05 7.48
N GLU A 1209 8.04 -21.24 7.66
CA GLU A 1209 7.44 -21.07 8.98
C GLU A 1209 7.65 -22.33 9.85
N PRO A 1210 8.33 -22.21 11.02
CA PRO A 1210 8.69 -23.35 11.84
C PRO A 1210 7.49 -24.22 12.22
N GLY A 1211 7.66 -25.54 12.11
CA GLY A 1211 6.60 -26.49 12.43
C GLY A 1211 5.43 -26.53 11.44
N THR A 1212 5.50 -25.81 10.32
CA THR A 1212 4.45 -25.80 9.30
C THR A 1212 4.99 -26.14 7.90
N SER A 1213 4.06 -26.33 6.96
CA SER A 1213 4.32 -26.49 5.51
C SER A 1213 4.30 -25.16 4.75
N THR A 1214 4.32 -24.01 5.44
CA THR A 1214 4.13 -22.69 4.81
C THR A 1214 5.47 -22.01 4.57
N HIS A 1215 5.67 -21.54 3.34
CA HIS A 1215 6.82 -20.79 2.88
C HIS A 1215 6.38 -19.37 2.53
N TYR A 1216 7.06 -18.37 3.09
CA TYR A 1216 6.79 -16.97 2.83
C TYR A 1216 7.92 -16.36 2.02
N VAL A 1217 7.55 -15.59 1.00
CA VAL A 1217 8.49 -14.75 0.23
C VAL A 1217 8.05 -13.30 0.37
N TYR A 1218 8.95 -12.42 0.77
CA TYR A 1218 8.74 -10.98 0.83
C TYR A 1218 9.50 -10.34 -0.31
N ALA A 1219 8.78 -9.61 -1.16
CA ALA A 1219 9.36 -8.90 -2.30
C ALA A 1219 9.08 -7.41 -2.21
N GLU A 1220 10.11 -6.61 -2.44
CA GLU A 1220 10.07 -5.16 -2.58
C GLU A 1220 9.10 -4.75 -3.68
N ASP A 1221 8.24 -3.78 -3.38
CA ASP A 1221 7.41 -3.05 -4.33
C ASP A 1221 7.69 -1.56 -4.12
N VAL A 1222 8.85 -1.15 -4.62
CA VAL A 1222 9.46 0.15 -4.29
C VAL A 1222 8.60 1.32 -4.79
N PHE A 1223 8.10 1.21 -6.03
CA PHE A 1223 7.29 2.24 -6.69
C PHE A 1223 6.02 2.57 -5.91
N TRP A 1224 5.35 1.55 -5.37
CA TRP A 1224 4.18 1.76 -4.52
C TRP A 1224 4.54 2.03 -3.07
N GLY A 1225 5.81 1.94 -2.68
CA GLY A 1225 6.27 2.11 -1.31
C GLY A 1225 5.66 1.04 -0.42
N ARG A 1226 5.86 -0.23 -0.75
CA ARG A 1226 5.43 -1.37 0.06
C ARG A 1226 6.31 -2.58 -0.21
N MET A 1227 6.05 -3.67 0.50
CA MET A 1227 6.51 -5.00 0.12
C MET A 1227 5.30 -5.92 0.02
N ILE A 1228 5.34 -6.87 -0.92
CA ILE A 1228 4.30 -7.88 -1.09
C ILE A 1228 4.79 -9.18 -0.45
N ARG A 1229 3.93 -9.79 0.38
CA ARG A 1229 4.14 -11.10 0.97
C ARG A 1229 3.39 -12.14 0.15
N TYR A 1230 4.09 -13.19 -0.25
CA TYR A 1230 3.51 -14.36 -0.89
C TYR A 1230 3.58 -15.55 0.06
N ALA A 1231 2.52 -16.36 0.09
CA ALA A 1231 2.45 -17.58 0.88
C ALA A 1231 2.28 -18.78 -0.05
N THR A 1232 3.11 -19.80 0.17
CA THR A 1232 3.03 -21.09 -0.53
C THR A 1232 2.98 -22.20 0.50
N VAL A 1233 1.96 -23.07 0.42
CA VAL A 1233 1.85 -24.22 1.32
C VAL A 1233 2.23 -25.47 0.54
N VAL A 1234 3.22 -26.23 1.04
CA VAL A 1234 3.69 -27.46 0.42
C VAL A 1234 3.50 -28.64 1.38
N HIS A 1235 2.43 -29.40 1.20
CA HIS A 1235 2.17 -30.57 2.03
C HIS A 1235 2.97 -31.79 1.56
N PRO A 1236 3.23 -32.77 2.45
CA PRO A 1236 3.75 -34.07 2.04
C PRO A 1236 2.88 -34.70 0.94
N GLY A 1237 3.49 -35.05 -0.19
CA GLY A 1237 2.80 -35.62 -1.35
C GLY A 1237 2.26 -34.59 -2.36
N ASP A 1238 2.46 -33.29 -2.14
CA ASP A 1238 2.12 -32.26 -3.15
C ASP A 1238 3.17 -32.15 -4.26
N VAL A 1239 4.38 -32.67 -4.00
CA VAL A 1239 5.48 -32.80 -4.96
C VAL A 1239 5.91 -34.26 -5.01
N SER A 1240 5.90 -34.84 -6.20
CA SER A 1240 6.45 -36.17 -6.48
C SER A 1240 7.68 -36.03 -7.37
N ARG A 1241 8.78 -36.66 -6.97
CA ARG A 1241 10.05 -36.62 -7.72
C ARG A 1241 10.34 -37.95 -8.39
N GLY A 1242 10.86 -37.90 -9.60
CA GLY A 1242 11.36 -39.06 -10.35
C GLY A 1242 12.71 -38.77 -10.95
N SER A 1243 13.54 -39.79 -11.09
CA SER A 1243 14.83 -39.67 -11.76
C SER A 1243 15.24 -40.99 -12.40
N GLY A 1244 16.18 -40.92 -13.34
CA GLY A 1244 16.75 -42.10 -13.97
C GLY A 1244 18.04 -41.77 -14.71
N HIS A 1245 18.83 -42.81 -14.97
CA HIS A 1245 20.08 -42.71 -15.71
C HIS A 1245 19.93 -43.24 -17.12
N PHE A 1246 20.66 -42.65 -18.06
CA PHE A 1246 20.73 -43.11 -19.44
C PHE A 1246 22.10 -42.78 -20.04
N THR A 1247 22.42 -43.42 -21.16
CA THR A 1247 23.64 -43.11 -21.91
C THR A 1247 23.24 -42.43 -23.21
N TRP A 1248 23.72 -41.20 -23.42
CA TRP A 1248 23.55 -40.50 -24.67
C TRP A 1248 24.47 -41.11 -25.73
N PRO A 1249 23.93 -41.65 -26.84
CA PRO A 1249 24.72 -42.38 -27.82
C PRO A 1249 25.66 -41.46 -28.59
N ALA A 1250 26.79 -42.01 -29.02
CA ALA A 1250 27.64 -41.41 -30.03
C ALA A 1250 26.95 -41.56 -31.39
N TRP A 1251 25.97 -40.70 -31.70
CA TRP A 1251 25.23 -40.91 -32.92
C TRP A 1251 26.07 -40.56 -34.15
N GLN A 1252 26.22 -41.56 -35.02
CA GLN A 1252 26.89 -41.52 -36.31
C GLN A 1252 26.25 -40.44 -37.18
N ALA A 1253 26.94 -39.33 -37.38
CA ALA A 1253 26.47 -38.14 -38.12
C ALA A 1253 26.12 -38.38 -39.62
N GLU A 1254 26.12 -39.62 -40.13
CA GLU A 1254 25.93 -39.92 -41.54
C GLU A 1254 24.69 -40.77 -41.87
N SER A 1255 24.15 -41.59 -40.95
CA SER A 1255 23.15 -42.62 -41.31
C SER A 1255 21.70 -42.11 -41.37
N ALA A 1256 21.24 -41.19 -40.49
CA ALA A 1256 19.88 -40.61 -40.58
C ALA A 1256 19.72 -39.65 -41.77
N ARG A 1257 20.81 -39.10 -42.30
CA ARG A 1257 20.76 -38.22 -43.48
C ARG A 1257 20.49 -38.99 -44.78
N ALA A 1258 20.67 -40.32 -44.78
CA ALA A 1258 20.47 -41.16 -45.97
C ALA A 1258 19.02 -41.64 -46.14
N GLU A 1259 18.31 -41.97 -45.05
CA GLU A 1259 16.95 -42.56 -45.16
C GLU A 1259 15.84 -41.54 -45.46
N LEU A 1260 16.06 -40.25 -45.23
CA LEU A 1260 15.07 -39.19 -45.53
C LEU A 1260 15.11 -38.69 -46.99
N ARG A 1261 16.00 -39.22 -47.85
CA ARG A 1261 16.08 -38.83 -49.28
C ARG A 1261 15.51 -39.84 -50.26
N GLU A 1262 15.12 -41.04 -49.81
CA GLU A 1262 14.58 -42.08 -50.69
C GLU A 1262 13.17 -42.54 -50.25
N ALA A 1263 12.18 -41.66 -50.43
CA ALA A 1263 10.80 -42.11 -50.61
C ALA A 1263 10.41 -41.91 -52.08
N PRO A 1264 10.10 -42.97 -52.84
CA PRO A 1264 9.86 -42.88 -54.28
C PRO A 1264 8.54 -42.17 -54.58
N SER A 1265 8.60 -41.21 -55.50
CA SER A 1265 7.46 -40.55 -56.10
C SER A 1265 6.52 -41.56 -56.77
N LEU A 1266 5.31 -41.75 -56.22
CA LEU A 1266 4.23 -42.46 -56.91
C LEU A 1266 3.00 -41.54 -57.04
N GLY A 1267 2.88 -40.96 -58.24
CA GLY A 1267 1.67 -40.98 -59.07
C GLY A 1267 0.39 -40.25 -58.60
N ARG A 1268 0.14 -39.09 -59.24
CA ARG A 1268 -1.13 -38.60 -59.85
C ARG A 1268 -2.30 -39.62 -59.85
N SER A 1269 -3.59 -39.32 -59.68
CA SER A 1269 -4.46 -38.14 -59.97
C SER A 1269 -5.94 -38.49 -59.56
N PRO A 1270 -6.93 -37.56 -59.67
CA PRO A 1270 -8.15 -37.42 -58.81
C PRO A 1270 -9.38 -38.25 -59.30
N PRO A 1271 -10.53 -38.39 -58.59
CA PRO A 1271 -11.38 -37.39 -57.89
C PRO A 1271 -11.47 -37.52 -56.36
#